data_AF-B6IE97-F1
#
_entry.id   AF-B6IE97-F1
#
_cell.length_a   1.000
_cell.length_b   1.000
_cell.length_c   1.000
_cell.angle_alpha   90.00
_cell.angle_beta   90.00
_cell.angle_gamma   90.00
#
_symmetry.space_group_name_H-M   'P 1'
#
loop_
_entity.id
_entity.type
_entity.pdbx_description
1 polymer ?
#
loop_
_entity_poly.entity_id
_entity_poly.type
_entity_poly.pdbx_seq_one_letter_code
_entity_poly.pdbx_strand_id
1 'polypeptide(L)'
;MTKAELINFLQASTTPNVVEKTRQANGKYFKVNETEFEQDAEKLVMEERKKFSETKNSKYLKMTMFNQIDSESQIHNCLDEIYNEENKAIKINLSFGYVTVKNNDLKLFKPGRNYFFDTVKQINNAEDISNLKKEITVETITHKLTNRFPDSSTRLVGVYAMAVKITRLDFPIGAPINLPQYILNSTSIISLQNVDNNMCFWYCIAVADEESRKDRVSRKAKQLFKNFYGAEKRVTNYVGFDYVNELDKYEKFNEDFAVNIVSYYEDKTISYVRKSSYNASRKPIYLNLYLNHFSYITDLSKLYSIFLCQRCGKKFGDNAHRDRHYDSCTLTQEDTFDKYPTLWKKDRNLIVELADIYDVEVDFKYDYMITFDMESRMQKMNDKVSDKLTYTMKHIPTSVAIATNVPGFEDDKFILNEDPNELVKEMFKWFDDVASKASQLMLEKMQPLLCRLESNDWLKSKVQRYCEVIPIVGFNSSFYDINLISSSFVQEIMKRRELDKIDPMVIIKRRQDGGVDPMVIKEGNRYKTIKTRQFQFLDQMSYVAAGTKLESFIKAYVNVQKGWFPYEWFDSYDKLNYLTHNLTIEDFNSSLNGSMAQENFDDLMKICVDKNLVTVRDLLEWYNILDVRPMLEACLKQKEFFYTFKLDMYKDACSLPGLSENILYQFQISGFEEYLKEKPKKIEHYTPISETQINKRIDGYRQQDEKAKRPPCDLTVDCVREILENGNHSCIYCWLELGSDTWSLDRIDNALPHTKSNCVASCIKCNKARSDKMFKEFYRHKAMLRFEKDHPMIWLFGEENKKAFYKLKKNITGGASIVFHRYHEVNKTEITRAHYNGTEWTYPEKGKAVKKIVGFDANALYLHSLGEEMTCGKLYFKENDNWSEIEKQVLDNSFFGFLEVDIEVPKDKWNYFSEMCPIFVNKEYDETICGDYTLNLLKSLERKPTKSRKLVVSLQAKQILIKSTRLRWMLEHGCVVTKLYGYIEAKRRRIFKGFMDWVSDERRKGDVDSKYAIISEGAKLVGNSAFGRTGMDKNKHTKVSFCNEVEFNRAKNDYFYYDAEEYNGIYEVTKRPKKVKQNMALQIACSVYDDSKLNMLKFYYDCIDKYVDRSDFQYIEMDTDSAYMAITGNTLEDLIKPEMKEEFERDKFNWFPRTDTEEHRRIDKRTPGLFKVEKEGDGMIALCSKTYCIWTNDDKCKVSSKGVQQKRNSSILTKEKYLECLVNKQTIVGLNKGFRFQNQEMKTYEQKKIGLSPVYGKGVVMDDGIHIRPIIFE
;
A
#
# COMPACT_ATOMS: atom_id res chain seq x y z
N MET A 1 43.93 45.25 -12.64
CA MET A 1 43.89 44.25 -11.54
C MET A 1 45.28 43.70 -11.33
N THR A 2 45.85 43.88 -10.13
CA THR A 2 47.11 43.27 -9.70
C THR A 2 46.97 41.75 -9.54
N LYS A 3 48.07 41.00 -9.47
CA LYS A 3 48.05 39.56 -9.21
C LYS A 3 47.32 39.21 -7.90
N ALA A 4 47.38 40.09 -6.90
CA ALA A 4 46.62 39.97 -5.65
C ALA A 4 45.11 40.23 -5.85
N GLU A 5 44.73 41.18 -6.70
CA GLU A 5 43.33 41.43 -7.05
C GLU A 5 42.75 40.33 -7.95
N LEU A 6 43.56 39.70 -8.82
CA LEU A 6 43.15 38.54 -9.62
C LEU A 6 42.99 37.29 -8.75
N ILE A 7 43.84 37.11 -7.73
CA ILE A 7 43.68 36.03 -6.74
C ILE A 7 42.42 36.26 -5.89
N ASN A 8 42.15 37.49 -5.45
CA ASN A 8 40.92 37.80 -4.71
C ASN A 8 39.66 37.70 -5.57
N PHE A 9 39.73 38.02 -6.87
CA PHE A 9 38.60 37.90 -7.80
C PHE A 9 38.32 36.42 -8.17
N LEU A 10 39.36 35.60 -8.34
CA LEU A 10 39.23 34.16 -8.58
C LEU A 10 38.82 33.39 -7.32
N GLN A 11 39.17 33.88 -6.12
CA GLN A 11 38.68 33.32 -4.85
C GLN A 11 37.23 33.72 -4.52
N ALA A 12 36.69 34.78 -5.14
CA ALA A 12 35.33 35.24 -4.89
C ALA A 12 34.26 34.61 -5.82
N SER A 13 34.65 33.83 -6.83
CA SER A 13 33.72 33.35 -7.89
C SER A 13 33.62 31.83 -8.07
N THR A 14 34.30 31.04 -7.24
CA THR A 14 34.06 29.59 -7.14
C THR A 14 34.17 29.15 -5.69
N THR A 15 33.03 28.68 -5.15
CA THR A 15 32.76 27.81 -3.99
C THR A 15 31.65 28.43 -3.13
N PRO A 16 30.45 27.83 -2.99
CA PRO A 16 29.66 28.06 -1.79
C PRO A 16 30.42 27.36 -0.67
N ASN A 17 31.15 28.14 0.11
CA ASN A 17 31.73 27.69 1.37
C ASN A 17 30.67 26.92 2.15
N VAL A 18 31.00 25.68 2.48
CA VAL A 18 30.40 24.96 3.59
C VAL A 18 30.52 25.89 4.79
N VAL A 19 29.40 26.37 5.33
CA VAL A 19 29.41 26.98 6.66
C VAL A 19 29.62 25.84 7.63
N GLU A 20 30.89 25.55 7.94
CA GLU A 20 31.27 24.75 9.09
C GLU A 20 30.83 25.51 10.35
N LYS A 21 29.80 24.99 11.03
CA LYS A 21 29.65 25.21 12.47
C LYS A 21 30.22 23.98 13.18
N THR A 22 31.55 23.86 13.19
CA THR A 22 32.28 22.91 14.01
C THR A 22 32.11 23.29 15.49
N ARG A 23 31.02 22.82 16.11
CA ARG A 23 31.00 22.60 17.56
C ARG A 23 31.67 21.26 17.81
N GLN A 24 32.62 21.20 18.76
CA GLN A 24 33.23 19.95 19.23
C GLN A 24 32.15 18.85 19.31
N ALA A 25 32.40 17.70 18.67
CA ALA A 25 31.45 16.60 18.64
C ALA A 25 31.25 16.05 20.07
N ASN A 26 30.33 16.66 20.80
CA ASN A 26 29.86 16.13 22.08
C ASN A 26 28.85 15.00 21.81
N GLY A 27 28.67 14.11 22.78
CA GLY A 27 27.70 13.01 22.67
C GLY A 27 26.28 13.42 23.01
N LYS A 28 26.09 14.64 23.53
CA LYS A 28 24.81 15.13 24.03
C LYS A 28 23.73 15.06 22.94
N TYR A 29 22.62 14.44 23.27
CA TYR A 29 21.45 14.32 22.41
C TYR A 29 20.18 14.64 23.18
N PHE A 30 19.11 14.96 22.45
CA PHE A 30 17.85 15.37 23.05
C PHE A 30 17.16 14.16 23.67
N LYS A 31 17.28 14.08 24.99
CA LYS A 31 16.78 12.97 25.78
C LYS A 31 15.26 13.03 25.89
N VAL A 32 14.60 12.01 25.37
CA VAL A 32 13.14 11.89 25.36
C VAL A 32 12.67 10.91 26.44
N ASN A 33 13.39 9.82 26.63
CA ASN A 33 13.15 8.89 27.71
C ASN A 33 14.47 8.53 28.40
N GLU A 34 14.45 8.45 29.73
CA GLU A 34 15.61 8.03 30.53
C GLU A 34 16.19 6.69 30.04
N THR A 35 17.51 6.52 29.96
CA THR A 35 18.17 5.27 29.55
C THR A 35 19.38 4.99 30.44
N GLU A 36 19.69 3.72 30.68
CA GLU A 36 20.92 3.36 31.41
C GLU A 36 22.15 3.28 30.48
N PHE A 37 21.95 3.03 29.19
CA PHE A 37 22.97 3.17 28.12
C PHE A 37 23.30 4.63 27.73
N GLU A 38 23.22 5.58 28.65
CA GLU A 38 23.38 7.00 28.32
C GLU A 38 24.77 7.26 27.71
N GLN A 39 25.82 6.71 28.32
CA GLN A 39 27.20 6.87 27.87
C GLN A 39 27.45 6.20 26.50
N ASP A 40 26.85 5.03 26.25
CA ASP A 40 26.95 4.34 24.97
C ASP A 40 26.15 5.04 23.86
N ALA A 41 25.00 5.63 24.21
CA ALA A 41 24.24 6.48 23.30
C ALA A 41 25.03 7.73 22.93
N GLU A 42 25.63 8.39 23.92
CA GLU A 42 26.49 9.55 23.69
C GLU A 42 27.68 9.18 22.79
N LYS A 43 28.32 8.02 23.00
CA LYS A 43 29.42 7.55 22.16
C LYS A 43 28.98 7.27 20.72
N LEU A 44 27.84 6.58 20.53
CA LEU A 44 27.28 6.30 19.19
C LEU A 44 26.88 7.58 18.46
N VAL A 45 26.33 8.56 19.19
CA VAL A 45 26.02 9.89 18.66
C VAL A 45 27.30 10.63 18.27
N MET A 46 28.36 10.58 19.07
CA MET A 46 29.66 11.17 18.72
C MET A 46 30.24 10.52 17.46
N GLU A 47 30.24 9.19 17.36
CA GLU A 47 30.75 8.46 16.21
C GLU A 47 29.95 8.75 14.93
N GLU A 48 28.64 8.90 15.05
CA GLU A 48 27.80 9.28 13.92
C GLU A 48 28.05 10.73 13.50
N ARG A 49 28.22 11.66 14.45
CA ARG A 49 28.52 13.07 14.17
C ARG A 49 29.87 13.28 13.47
N LYS A 50 30.82 12.34 13.63
CA LYS A 50 32.10 12.34 12.89
C LYS A 50 31.95 12.00 11.41
N LYS A 51 30.78 11.49 10.99
CA LYS A 51 30.52 11.13 9.59
C LYS A 51 29.85 12.31 8.91
N PHE A 52 30.56 12.89 7.94
CA PHE A 52 30.02 14.01 7.17
C PHE A 52 28.92 13.51 6.22
N SER A 53 27.74 14.11 6.30
CA SER A 53 26.71 13.94 5.29
C SER A 53 26.90 14.99 4.20
N GLU A 54 27.01 14.58 2.95
CA GLU A 54 26.97 15.50 1.82
C GLU A 54 25.61 16.23 1.79
N THR A 55 25.65 17.56 1.76
CA THR A 55 24.47 18.38 1.54
C THR A 55 24.09 18.32 0.06
N LYS A 56 23.11 17.46 -0.29
CA LYS A 56 22.50 17.52 -1.63
C LYS A 56 21.67 18.80 -1.73
N ASN A 57 22.15 19.74 -2.54
CA ASN A 57 21.49 21.01 -2.82
C ASN A 57 21.31 21.14 -4.32
N SER A 58 20.07 21.21 -4.76
CA SER A 58 19.70 21.58 -6.12
C SER A 58 18.96 22.91 -6.14
N LYS A 59 18.57 23.37 -7.33
CA LYS A 59 17.84 24.63 -7.52
C LYS A 59 16.60 24.71 -6.61
N TYR A 60 15.86 23.61 -6.45
CA TYR A 60 14.60 23.58 -5.70
C TYR A 60 14.60 22.68 -4.47
N LEU A 61 15.45 21.66 -4.42
CA LEU A 61 15.47 20.69 -3.34
C LEU A 61 16.76 20.81 -2.56
N LYS A 62 16.67 21.07 -1.26
CA LYS A 62 17.80 21.03 -0.33
C LYS A 62 17.47 20.07 0.79
N MET A 63 18.42 19.23 1.18
CA MET A 63 18.34 18.48 2.42
C MET A 63 19.39 19.04 3.37
N THR A 64 18.95 19.65 4.47
CA THR A 64 19.85 20.15 5.51
C THR A 64 19.91 19.14 6.65
N MET A 65 21.11 18.71 7.02
CA MET A 65 21.33 17.77 8.11
C MET A 65 21.87 18.52 9.33
N PHE A 66 21.08 18.57 10.40
CA PHE A 66 21.49 19.05 11.71
C PHE A 66 21.87 17.86 12.58
N ASN A 67 23.16 17.55 12.61
CA ASN A 67 23.64 16.36 13.33
C ASN A 67 23.77 16.58 14.84
N GLN A 68 23.56 17.80 15.33
CA GLN A 68 23.63 18.17 16.75
C GLN A 68 22.28 18.65 17.25
N ILE A 69 21.45 17.74 17.78
CA ILE A 69 20.19 18.05 18.44
C ILE A 69 20.27 17.50 19.87
N ASP A 70 20.29 18.38 20.86
CA ASP A 70 20.37 18.08 22.30
C ASP A 70 19.16 18.55 23.12
N SER A 71 18.27 19.34 22.52
CA SER A 71 17.08 19.89 23.16
C SER A 71 15.99 20.26 22.14
N GLU A 72 14.74 20.38 22.61
CA GLU A 72 13.65 20.95 21.81
C GLU A 72 14.00 22.37 21.32
N SER A 73 14.59 23.20 22.20
CA SER A 73 15.04 24.54 21.83
C SER A 73 16.07 24.54 20.71
N GLN A 74 16.93 23.52 20.62
CA GLN A 74 17.88 23.40 19.52
C GLN A 74 17.18 23.04 18.20
N ILE A 75 16.14 22.20 18.23
CA ILE A 75 15.30 21.95 17.05
C ILE A 75 14.69 23.26 16.55
N HIS A 76 14.14 24.06 17.47
CA HIS A 76 13.56 25.37 17.15
C HIS A 76 14.60 26.34 16.58
N ASN A 77 15.80 26.40 17.17
CA ASN A 77 16.90 27.22 16.67
C ASN A 77 17.37 26.78 15.28
N CYS A 78 17.42 25.47 14.98
CA CYS A 78 17.73 24.98 13.65
C CYS A 78 16.66 25.39 12.62
N LEU A 79 15.38 25.42 13.01
CA LEU A 79 14.32 25.94 12.14
C LEU A 79 14.45 27.44 11.90
N ASP A 80 14.83 28.20 12.92
CA ASP A 80 15.12 29.64 12.79
C ASP A 80 16.36 29.88 11.90
N GLU A 81 17.40 29.05 12.01
CA GLU A 81 18.58 29.07 11.13
C GLU A 81 18.20 28.82 9.68
N ILE A 82 17.40 27.78 9.39
CA ILE A 82 16.89 27.52 8.04
C ILE A 82 16.09 28.70 7.50
N TYR A 83 15.21 29.27 8.33
CA TYR A 83 14.40 30.41 7.94
C TYR A 83 15.25 31.63 7.61
N ASN A 84 16.33 31.87 8.34
CA ASN A 84 17.25 32.98 8.11
C ASN A 84 18.20 32.74 6.91
N GLU A 85 18.58 31.49 6.65
CA GLU A 85 19.43 31.10 5.51
C GLU A 85 18.68 31.09 4.17
N GLU A 86 17.42 30.68 4.18
CA GLU A 86 16.63 30.58 2.96
C GLU A 86 16.08 31.96 2.59
N ASN A 87 16.36 32.38 1.36
CA ASN A 87 15.91 33.65 0.84
C ASN A 87 14.60 33.54 0.05
N LYS A 88 14.01 32.34 -0.04
CA LYS A 88 12.75 32.02 -0.75
C LYS A 88 11.82 31.23 0.14
N ALA A 89 10.51 31.42 0.01
CA ALA A 89 9.53 30.68 0.79
C ALA A 89 9.75 29.18 0.58
N ILE A 90 9.53 28.39 1.62
CA ILE A 90 9.91 26.98 1.62
C ILE A 90 8.76 26.10 2.05
N LYS A 91 8.73 24.88 1.51
CA LYS A 91 7.99 23.76 2.05
C LYS A 91 8.97 22.84 2.76
N ILE A 92 8.73 22.57 4.03
CA ILE A 92 9.60 21.76 4.86
C ILE A 92 8.90 20.52 5.39
N ASN A 93 9.64 19.42 5.36
CA ASN A 93 9.33 18.23 6.12
C ASN A 93 10.58 17.79 6.88
N LEU A 94 10.38 17.23 8.07
CA LEU A 94 11.47 16.91 8.98
C LEU A 94 11.62 15.40 9.04
N SER A 95 12.83 14.90 9.22
CA SER A 95 13.05 13.54 9.69
C SER A 95 14.00 13.61 10.87
N PHE A 96 13.69 12.86 11.91
CA PHE A 96 14.54 12.84 13.08
C PHE A 96 15.49 11.65 13.00
N GLY A 97 16.74 11.91 13.38
CA GLY A 97 17.72 10.92 13.71
C GLY A 97 17.60 10.67 15.19
N TYR A 98 17.36 9.44 15.57
CA TYR A 98 17.03 9.10 16.94
C TYR A 98 17.71 7.83 17.39
N VAL A 99 18.00 7.81 18.67
CA VAL A 99 18.49 6.64 19.38
C VAL A 99 17.27 5.90 19.89
N THR A 100 17.29 4.58 19.72
CA THR A 100 16.32 3.68 20.32
C THR A 100 17.03 2.61 21.11
N VAL A 101 16.30 1.96 22.01
CA VAL A 101 16.72 0.75 22.69
C VAL A 101 15.68 -0.32 22.42
N LYS A 102 16.11 -1.44 21.85
CA LYS A 102 15.27 -2.63 21.66
C LYS A 102 16.01 -3.83 22.21
N ASN A 103 15.48 -4.49 23.23
CA ASN A 103 16.13 -5.62 23.91
C ASN A 103 17.63 -5.34 24.18
N ASN A 104 17.96 -4.19 24.78
CA ASN A 104 19.32 -3.70 25.11
C ASN A 104 20.15 -3.24 23.94
N ASP A 105 19.60 -3.41 22.75
CA ASP A 105 20.30 -3.06 21.56
C ASP A 105 20.08 -1.57 21.31
N LEU A 106 21.05 -0.76 21.74
CA LEU A 106 21.02 0.66 21.48
C LEU A 106 21.25 0.91 19.97
N LYS A 107 20.20 1.32 19.26
CA LYS A 107 20.23 1.56 17.82
C LYS A 107 20.06 3.02 17.54
N LEU A 108 21.06 3.58 16.88
CA LEU A 108 21.00 4.90 16.30
C LEU A 108 20.41 4.78 14.88
N PHE A 109 19.32 5.50 14.64
CA PHE A 109 18.66 5.64 13.35
C PHE A 109 18.98 7.00 12.76
N LYS A 110 19.54 7.03 11.56
CA LYS A 110 19.74 8.28 10.83
C LYS A 110 18.40 8.86 10.39
N PRO A 111 18.29 10.19 10.27
CA PRO A 111 17.21 10.80 9.53
C PRO A 111 17.12 10.19 8.11
N GLY A 112 15.90 9.96 7.62
CA GLY A 112 15.66 9.36 6.30
C GLY A 112 14.36 9.85 5.69
N ARG A 113 13.81 9.13 4.70
CA ARG A 113 12.53 9.50 4.05
C ARG A 113 11.27 9.18 4.86
N ASN A 114 11.45 8.74 6.10
CA ASN A 114 10.36 8.63 7.06
C ASN A 114 10.14 10.00 7.70
N TYR A 115 9.43 10.87 6.99
CA TYR A 115 9.22 12.24 7.44
C TYR A 115 8.23 12.34 8.59
N PHE A 116 8.48 13.23 9.55
CA PHE A 116 7.71 13.48 10.77
C PHE A 116 6.28 13.95 10.50
N PHE A 117 6.08 14.77 9.47
CA PHE A 117 4.74 15.21 9.09
C PHE A 117 4.19 14.37 7.94
N ASP A 118 2.93 13.96 8.08
CA ASP A 118 2.18 13.35 6.98
C ASP A 118 1.85 14.39 5.90
N THR A 119 1.80 15.68 6.26
CA THR A 119 1.62 16.84 5.38
C THR A 119 2.89 17.71 5.38
N VAL A 120 3.35 18.18 4.22
CA VAL A 120 4.50 19.12 4.18
C VAL A 120 4.06 20.49 4.71
N LYS A 121 4.91 21.16 5.49
CA LYS A 121 4.61 22.45 6.12
C LYS A 121 5.17 23.60 5.30
N GLN A 122 4.34 24.58 4.94
CA GLN A 122 4.77 25.74 4.15
C GLN A 122 5.13 26.90 5.08
N ILE A 123 6.26 27.54 4.79
CA ILE A 123 6.85 28.65 5.52
C ILE A 123 7.03 29.83 4.57
N ASN A 124 6.30 30.91 4.82
CA ASN A 124 6.38 32.15 4.05
C ASN A 124 6.94 33.32 4.86
N ASN A 125 6.76 33.29 6.18
CA ASN A 125 7.13 34.38 7.10
C ASN A 125 7.50 33.84 8.49
N ALA A 126 7.87 34.75 9.40
CA ALA A 126 8.28 34.41 10.76
C ALA A 126 7.14 33.84 11.62
N GLU A 127 5.88 34.19 11.31
CA GLU A 127 4.72 33.64 12.00
C GLU A 127 4.50 32.16 11.65
N ASP A 128 4.66 31.78 10.37
CA ASP A 128 4.58 30.39 9.92
C ASP A 128 5.63 29.51 10.63
N ILE A 129 6.85 30.03 10.79
CA ILE A 129 7.91 29.35 11.58
C ILE A 129 7.52 29.25 13.04
N SER A 130 7.00 30.32 13.64
CA SER A 130 6.53 30.31 15.02
C SER A 130 5.43 29.26 15.24
N ASN A 131 4.48 29.15 14.32
CA ASN A 131 3.41 28.16 14.36
C ASN A 131 3.92 26.74 14.17
N LEU A 132 4.88 26.53 13.27
CA LEU A 132 5.52 25.22 13.11
C LEU A 132 6.24 24.78 14.40
N LYS A 133 6.97 25.69 15.05
CA LYS A 133 7.65 25.40 16.32
C LYS A 133 6.68 24.93 17.40
N LYS A 134 5.48 25.53 17.48
CA LYS A 134 4.42 25.11 18.42
C LYS A 134 3.88 23.69 18.16
N GLU A 135 3.94 23.18 16.93
CA GLU A 135 3.53 21.81 16.61
C GLU A 135 4.61 20.77 16.96
N ILE A 136 5.86 21.20 17.10
CA ILE A 136 7.03 20.34 17.33
C ILE A 136 7.41 20.46 18.80
N THR A 137 6.75 19.66 19.63
CA THR A 137 7.08 19.50 21.04
C THR A 137 7.64 18.12 21.32
N VAL A 138 8.24 17.95 22.49
CA VAL A 138 8.71 16.65 23.00
C VAL A 138 7.63 15.57 22.86
N GLU A 139 6.39 15.85 23.28
CA GLU A 139 5.28 14.89 23.29
C GLU A 139 4.92 14.46 21.87
N THR A 140 4.82 15.41 20.93
CA THR A 140 4.45 15.13 19.54
C THR A 140 5.54 14.32 18.82
N ILE A 141 6.81 14.65 19.06
CA ILE A 141 7.97 13.90 18.55
C ILE A 141 7.91 12.46 19.06
N THR A 142 7.77 12.30 20.37
CA THR A 142 7.76 11.00 21.05
C THR A 142 6.64 10.12 20.53
N HIS A 143 5.41 10.64 20.51
CA HIS A 143 4.23 9.90 20.07
C HIS A 143 4.36 9.41 18.62
N LYS A 144 4.76 10.30 17.70
CA LYS A 144 4.86 9.96 16.27
C LYS A 144 5.99 9.01 15.95
N LEU A 145 7.17 9.18 16.57
CA LEU A 145 8.29 8.26 16.34
C LEU A 145 7.99 6.89 16.92
N THR A 146 7.36 6.82 18.10
CA THR A 146 6.99 5.55 18.75
C THR A 146 5.97 4.76 17.95
N ASN A 147 4.97 5.43 17.37
CA ASN A 147 3.95 4.79 16.51
C ASN A 147 4.51 4.20 15.20
N ARG A 148 5.75 4.53 14.81
CA ARG A 148 6.38 4.02 13.59
C ARG A 148 7.12 2.71 13.79
N PHE A 149 7.35 2.31 15.03
CA PHE A 149 8.12 1.10 15.27
C PHE A 149 7.29 -0.12 14.82
N PRO A 150 7.87 -1.01 13.97
CA PRO A 150 7.17 -2.16 13.40
C PRO A 150 6.82 -3.21 14.46
N ASP A 151 7.41 -3.05 15.63
CA ASP A 151 7.15 -3.82 16.80
C ASP A 151 7.28 -2.93 18.03
N SER A 152 6.69 -3.49 19.05
CA SER A 152 6.39 -2.91 20.32
C SER A 152 7.58 -2.80 21.28
N SER A 153 8.62 -3.57 21.01
CA SER A 153 9.80 -3.69 21.89
C SER A 153 10.85 -2.59 21.68
N THR A 154 10.66 -1.73 20.68
CA THR A 154 11.59 -0.64 20.35
C THR A 154 11.21 0.62 21.12
N ARG A 155 12.09 1.09 22.01
CA ARG A 155 11.91 2.33 22.78
C ARG A 155 12.65 3.47 22.12
N LEU A 156 12.03 4.63 21.97
CA LEU A 156 12.76 5.85 21.65
C LEU A 156 13.54 6.33 22.89
N VAL A 157 14.86 6.51 22.79
CA VAL A 157 15.70 7.05 23.87
C VAL A 157 15.81 8.56 23.75
N GLY A 158 16.10 9.04 22.55
CA GLY A 158 16.24 10.47 22.30
C GLY A 158 16.53 10.77 20.84
N VAL A 159 16.47 12.05 20.49
CA VAL A 159 16.74 12.54 19.14
C VAL A 159 18.14 13.15 19.15
N TYR A 160 19.03 12.73 18.27
CA TYR A 160 20.38 13.26 18.22
C TYR A 160 20.65 14.12 17.00
N ALA A 161 19.82 13.97 15.96
CA ALA A 161 19.94 14.67 14.69
C ALA A 161 18.56 14.98 14.09
N MET A 162 18.52 15.91 13.16
CA MET A 162 17.35 16.27 12.38
C MET A 162 17.77 16.51 10.93
N ALA A 163 17.10 15.87 9.98
CA ALA A 163 17.14 16.25 8.58
C ALA A 163 15.93 17.12 8.26
N VAL A 164 16.15 18.20 7.54
CA VAL A 164 15.09 19.04 7.02
C VAL A 164 15.14 18.98 5.51
N LYS A 165 14.10 18.36 4.95
CA LYS A 165 13.84 18.39 3.51
C LYS A 165 13.18 19.72 3.18
N ILE A 166 13.92 20.56 2.49
CA ILE A 166 13.51 21.88 2.03
C ILE A 166 13.15 21.78 0.55
N THR A 167 11.95 22.24 0.22
CA THR A 167 11.49 22.47 -1.16
C THR A 167 11.29 23.97 -1.34
N ARG A 168 12.16 24.63 -2.11
CA ARG A 168 12.11 26.07 -2.36
C ARG A 168 10.96 26.42 -3.31
N LEU A 169 10.15 27.37 -2.90
CA LEU A 169 9.14 28.04 -3.72
C LEU A 169 9.81 29.21 -4.47
N ASP A 170 9.07 29.92 -5.33
CA ASP A 170 9.66 30.84 -6.30
C ASP A 170 9.76 32.31 -5.82
N PHE A 171 9.25 32.63 -4.62
CA PHE A 171 9.17 34.01 -4.09
C PHE A 171 10.01 34.21 -2.81
N PRO A 172 10.60 35.40 -2.56
CA PRO A 172 11.55 35.63 -1.47
C PRO A 172 10.96 35.67 -0.04
N ILE A 173 11.71 35.23 0.98
CA ILE A 173 11.34 35.32 2.41
C ILE A 173 11.60 36.75 2.93
N GLY A 174 10.58 37.40 3.51
CA GLY A 174 10.73 38.57 4.39
C GLY A 174 11.35 39.88 3.86
N ALA A 175 11.78 39.99 2.60
CA ALA A 175 12.51 41.16 2.06
C ALA A 175 11.64 42.42 1.81
N PRO A 176 12.20 43.66 1.83
CA PRO A 176 11.60 44.80 1.13
C PRO A 176 11.53 44.48 -0.36
N ILE A 177 10.40 44.82 -0.95
CA ILE A 177 9.92 44.05 -2.10
C ILE A 177 10.45 44.69 -3.37
N ASN A 178 11.46 44.07 -3.96
CA ASN A 178 11.74 44.27 -5.38
C ASN A 178 10.60 43.63 -6.15
N LEU A 179 9.71 44.48 -6.66
CA LEU A 179 8.60 43.99 -7.44
C LEU A 179 9.16 43.33 -8.70
N PRO A 180 8.69 42.11 -9.02
CA PRO A 180 9.18 41.38 -10.18
C PRO A 180 8.87 42.15 -11.48
N GLN A 181 9.67 41.91 -12.51
CA GLN A 181 9.62 42.70 -13.74
C GLN A 181 8.24 42.66 -14.43
N TYR A 182 7.46 41.58 -14.26
CA TYR A 182 6.10 41.48 -14.81
C TYR A 182 5.09 42.40 -14.09
N ILE A 183 5.36 42.80 -12.84
CA ILE A 183 4.59 43.83 -12.12
C ILE A 183 5.09 45.22 -12.55
N LEU A 184 6.40 45.41 -12.62
CA LEU A 184 7.01 46.70 -12.99
C LEU A 184 6.73 47.11 -14.44
N ASN A 185 6.70 46.16 -15.36
CA ASN A 185 6.40 46.38 -16.78
C ASN A 185 4.89 46.43 -17.05
N SER A 186 4.04 46.17 -16.06
CA SER A 186 2.59 46.20 -16.25
C SER A 186 2.10 47.63 -16.38
N THR A 187 1.50 47.97 -17.51
CA THR A 187 0.84 49.27 -17.72
C THR A 187 -0.38 49.47 -16.83
N SER A 188 -0.88 48.39 -16.21
CA SER A 188 -2.09 48.37 -15.38
C SER A 188 -1.80 48.32 -13.87
N ILE A 189 -0.52 48.34 -13.45
CA ILE A 189 -0.12 48.38 -12.04
C ILE A 189 0.81 49.56 -11.79
N ILE A 190 0.44 50.43 -10.86
CA ILE A 190 1.33 51.43 -10.29
C ILE A 190 2.09 50.75 -9.15
N SER A 191 3.34 50.41 -9.43
CA SER A 191 4.14 49.52 -8.61
C SER A 191 4.38 50.04 -7.19
N LEU A 192 4.61 51.34 -7.01
CA LEU A 192 5.00 51.96 -5.73
C LEU A 192 6.27 51.38 -5.10
N GLN A 193 7.13 50.72 -5.88
CA GLN A 193 8.37 50.07 -5.40
C GLN A 193 9.30 51.01 -4.59
N ASN A 194 9.29 52.31 -4.91
CA ASN A 194 10.19 53.30 -4.32
C ASN A 194 9.62 53.98 -3.06
N VAL A 195 8.47 53.54 -2.54
CA VAL A 195 7.90 54.06 -1.28
C VAL A 195 8.21 53.10 -0.14
N ASP A 196 8.34 53.63 1.08
CA ASP A 196 8.55 52.81 2.27
C ASP A 196 7.48 51.72 2.36
N ASN A 197 7.90 50.45 2.48
CA ASN A 197 7.01 49.30 2.33
C ASN A 197 5.89 49.27 3.39
N ASN A 198 6.12 49.83 4.57
CA ASN A 198 5.09 49.97 5.59
C ASN A 198 4.00 51.00 5.22
N MET A 199 4.27 51.92 4.29
CA MET A 199 3.32 52.98 3.89
C MET A 199 2.59 52.69 2.58
N CYS A 200 2.95 51.65 1.84
CA CYS A 200 2.45 51.36 0.48
C CYS A 200 0.92 51.31 0.36
N PHE A 201 0.21 50.83 1.39
CA PHE A 201 -1.26 50.88 1.47
C PHE A 201 -1.80 52.32 1.38
N TRP A 202 -1.26 53.22 2.21
CA TRP A 202 -1.66 54.63 2.27
C TRP A 202 -1.35 55.36 0.97
N TYR A 203 -0.25 55.00 0.31
CA TYR A 203 0.06 55.49 -1.04
C TYR A 203 -0.93 54.96 -2.08
N CYS A 204 -1.36 53.70 -2.03
CA CYS A 204 -2.39 53.18 -2.92
C CYS A 204 -3.71 53.94 -2.79
N ILE A 205 -4.14 54.22 -1.55
CA ILE A 205 -5.34 55.04 -1.32
C ILE A 205 -5.15 56.46 -1.84
N ALA A 206 -4.01 57.10 -1.55
CA ALA A 206 -3.71 58.45 -2.01
C ALA A 206 -3.59 58.59 -3.54
N VAL A 207 -3.27 57.49 -4.24
CA VAL A 207 -3.23 57.41 -5.71
C VAL A 207 -4.62 57.16 -6.30
N ALA A 208 -5.50 56.47 -5.58
CA ALA A 208 -6.87 56.21 -6.02
C ALA A 208 -7.79 57.44 -5.91
N ASP A 209 -7.42 58.40 -5.05
CA ASP A 209 -8.10 59.68 -4.86
C ASP A 209 -7.83 60.63 -6.05
N GLU A 210 -8.86 60.91 -6.85
CA GLU A 210 -8.78 61.74 -8.07
C GLU A 210 -8.47 63.22 -7.77
N GLU A 211 -8.69 63.68 -6.53
CA GLU A 211 -8.33 65.05 -6.11
C GLU A 211 -6.84 65.19 -5.75
N SER A 212 -6.11 64.07 -5.71
CA SER A 212 -4.69 64.02 -5.35
C SER A 212 -3.79 64.28 -6.56
N ARG A 213 -3.02 65.38 -6.53
CA ARG A 213 -2.02 65.65 -7.57
C ARG A 213 -0.81 64.72 -7.44
N LYS A 214 -0.32 64.22 -8.58
CA LYS A 214 0.79 63.24 -8.67
C LYS A 214 2.09 63.68 -7.95
N ASP A 215 2.37 64.98 -7.90
CA ASP A 215 3.52 65.57 -7.21
C ASP A 215 3.35 65.66 -5.67
N ARG A 216 2.13 65.42 -5.15
CA ARG A 216 1.79 65.57 -3.72
C ARG A 216 1.32 64.29 -3.04
N VAL A 217 1.37 63.14 -3.72
CA VAL A 217 0.90 61.84 -3.23
C VAL A 217 1.53 61.45 -1.89
N SER A 218 2.83 61.71 -1.70
CA SER A 218 3.52 61.44 -0.42
C SER A 218 2.95 62.23 0.76
N ARG A 219 2.59 63.49 0.55
CA ARG A 219 1.99 64.35 1.59
C ARG A 219 0.58 63.86 1.95
N LYS A 220 -0.21 63.50 0.94
CA LYS A 220 -1.58 62.96 1.13
C LYS A 220 -1.55 61.60 1.84
N ALA A 221 -0.66 60.68 1.45
CA ALA A 221 -0.50 59.38 2.12
C ALA A 221 -0.16 59.53 3.62
N LYS A 222 0.78 60.44 3.96
CA LYS A 222 1.11 60.74 5.36
C LYS A 222 -0.05 61.39 6.12
N GLN A 223 -0.87 62.21 5.45
CA GLN A 223 -2.07 62.80 6.04
C GLN A 223 -3.15 61.74 6.32
N LEU A 224 -3.41 60.83 5.37
CA LEU A 224 -4.36 59.73 5.54
C LEU A 224 -3.95 58.80 6.70
N PHE A 225 -2.66 58.45 6.77
CA PHE A 225 -2.10 57.68 7.89
C PHE A 225 -2.33 58.38 9.24
N LYS A 226 -2.03 59.69 9.34
CA LYS A 226 -2.20 60.46 10.57
C LYS A 226 -3.66 60.59 10.97
N ASN A 227 -4.56 60.75 9.99
CA ASN A 227 -6.00 60.86 10.24
C ASN A 227 -6.57 59.55 10.79
N PHE A 228 -6.09 58.40 10.30
CA PHE A 228 -6.59 57.10 10.72
C PHE A 228 -6.02 56.63 12.06
N TYR A 229 -4.71 56.79 12.30
CA TYR A 229 -4.07 56.31 13.55
C TYR A 229 -3.91 57.37 14.64
N GLY A 230 -4.22 58.64 14.36
CA GLY A 230 -4.04 59.75 15.30
C GLY A 230 -2.58 60.18 15.49
N ALA A 231 -2.34 61.10 16.44
CA ALA A 231 -1.02 61.69 16.69
C ALA A 231 -0.05 60.76 17.46
N GLU A 232 -0.55 59.65 18.03
CA GLU A 232 0.21 58.76 18.93
C GLU A 232 1.07 57.73 18.17
N LYS A 233 0.65 57.33 16.95
CA LYS A 233 1.38 56.33 16.15
C LYS A 233 2.35 57.01 15.17
N ARG A 234 3.65 56.80 15.36
CA ARG A 234 4.70 57.36 14.48
C ARG A 234 5.03 56.41 13.31
N VAL A 235 5.22 56.96 12.11
CA VAL A 235 5.59 56.21 10.90
C VAL A 235 6.89 55.42 11.08
N THR A 236 7.83 55.92 11.87
CA THR A 236 9.12 55.27 12.14
C THR A 236 9.01 53.91 12.83
N ASN A 237 7.90 53.67 13.55
CA ASN A 237 7.66 52.43 14.29
C ASN A 237 6.46 51.65 13.71
N TYR A 238 5.98 52.06 12.53
CA TYR A 238 4.86 51.43 11.86
C TYR A 238 5.35 50.24 11.02
N VAL A 239 4.82 49.05 11.30
CA VAL A 239 5.25 47.81 10.64
C VAL A 239 4.55 47.55 9.30
N GLY A 240 3.51 48.33 8.97
CA GLY A 240 2.71 48.16 7.76
C GLY A 240 1.21 48.11 8.06
N PHE A 241 0.38 48.25 7.03
CA PHE A 241 -1.07 48.17 7.16
C PHE A 241 -1.50 46.71 7.28
N ASP A 242 -2.07 46.35 8.43
CA ASP A 242 -2.56 45.01 8.70
C ASP A 242 -3.96 44.86 8.10
N TYR A 243 -4.01 44.46 6.83
CA TYR A 243 -5.27 44.35 6.11
C TYR A 243 -6.22 43.28 6.68
N VAL A 244 -5.72 42.35 7.50
CA VAL A 244 -6.55 41.30 8.11
C VAL A 244 -7.37 41.88 9.27
N ASN A 245 -6.76 42.74 10.08
CA ASN A 245 -7.37 43.25 11.33
C ASN A 245 -7.82 44.71 11.26
N GLU A 246 -7.27 45.51 10.33
CA GLU A 246 -7.47 46.97 10.29
C GLU A 246 -8.32 47.43 9.08
N LEU A 247 -8.48 46.60 8.05
CA LEU A 247 -9.14 47.03 6.81
C LEU A 247 -10.64 47.32 6.97
N ASP A 248 -11.36 46.50 7.74
CA ASP A 248 -12.78 46.75 8.02
C ASP A 248 -13.00 48.00 8.89
N LYS A 249 -12.04 48.32 9.77
CA LYS A 249 -12.05 49.57 10.54
C LYS A 249 -11.78 50.76 9.63
N TYR A 250 -10.86 50.61 8.68
CA TYR A 250 -10.55 51.64 7.70
C TYR A 250 -11.75 51.94 6.77
N GLU A 251 -12.43 50.94 6.24
CA GLU A 251 -13.61 51.16 5.39
C GLU A 251 -14.83 51.72 6.15
N LYS A 252 -14.88 51.61 7.48
CA LYS A 252 -15.85 52.35 8.29
C LYS A 252 -15.43 53.80 8.50
N PHE A 253 -14.13 54.08 8.53
CA PHE A 253 -13.57 55.41 8.72
C PHE A 253 -13.58 56.25 7.45
N ASN A 254 -13.34 55.64 6.28
CA ASN A 254 -13.40 56.28 4.98
C ASN A 254 -14.40 55.53 4.09
N GLU A 255 -15.46 56.23 3.68
CA GLU A 255 -16.57 55.64 2.91
C GLU A 255 -16.44 55.84 1.40
N ASP A 256 -15.35 56.47 0.94
CA ASP A 256 -15.17 56.85 -0.46
C ASP A 256 -14.91 55.63 -1.35
N PHE A 257 -14.24 54.60 -0.81
CA PHE A 257 -13.78 53.44 -1.57
C PHE A 257 -14.25 52.09 -1.01
N ALA A 258 -14.46 51.13 -1.91
CA ALA A 258 -14.53 49.70 -1.62
C ALA A 258 -13.18 49.07 -1.97
N VAL A 259 -12.42 48.68 -0.95
CA VAL A 259 -11.01 48.28 -1.05
C VAL A 259 -10.89 46.77 -1.32
N ASN A 260 -10.43 46.38 -2.49
CA ASN A 260 -10.20 44.98 -2.87
C ASN A 260 -8.71 44.68 -2.96
N ILE A 261 -8.27 43.55 -2.42
CA ILE A 261 -6.88 43.11 -2.45
C ILE A 261 -6.78 41.83 -3.27
N VAL A 262 -5.85 41.80 -4.23
CA VAL A 262 -5.61 40.68 -5.13
C VAL A 262 -4.10 40.40 -5.25
N SER A 263 -3.67 39.19 -5.60
CA SER A 263 -2.27 38.89 -5.93
C SER A 263 -2.14 38.55 -7.41
N TYR A 264 -1.28 39.26 -8.12
CA TYR A 264 -0.98 39.07 -9.55
C TYR A 264 0.34 38.31 -9.76
N TYR A 265 0.31 37.27 -10.60
CA TYR A 265 1.43 36.36 -10.84
C TYR A 265 1.97 36.47 -12.27
N GLU A 266 3.20 36.01 -12.48
CA GLU A 266 3.95 36.11 -13.75
C GLU A 266 3.24 35.43 -14.94
N ASP A 267 2.48 34.38 -14.69
CA ASP A 267 1.68 33.66 -15.69
C ASP A 267 0.34 34.34 -16.00
N LYS A 268 0.17 35.62 -15.62
CA LYS A 268 -1.04 36.43 -15.76
C LYS A 268 -2.25 35.90 -15.00
N THR A 269 -2.03 35.09 -13.95
CA THR A 269 -3.09 34.68 -13.02
C THR A 269 -3.33 35.71 -11.92
N ILE A 270 -4.55 35.77 -11.39
CA ILE A 270 -4.93 36.61 -10.24
C ILE A 270 -5.57 35.77 -9.13
N SER A 271 -5.18 35.96 -7.87
CA SER A 271 -5.93 35.47 -6.70
C SER A 271 -6.58 36.64 -5.96
N TYR A 272 -7.80 36.50 -5.44
CA TYR A 272 -8.36 37.54 -4.54
C TYR A 272 -7.97 37.22 -3.12
N VAL A 273 -7.28 38.16 -2.46
CA VAL A 273 -6.93 38.12 -1.04
C VAL A 273 -8.07 38.63 -0.18
N ARG A 274 -8.75 39.69 -0.64
CA ARG A 274 -9.90 40.27 0.07
C ARG A 274 -10.83 40.97 -0.91
N LYS A 275 -12.14 40.73 -0.78
CA LYS A 275 -13.17 41.42 -1.56
C LYS A 275 -14.04 42.25 -0.61
N SER A 276 -14.18 43.54 -0.91
CA SER A 276 -15.00 44.43 -0.08
C SER A 276 -16.48 44.09 -0.19
N SER A 277 -17.21 44.10 0.92
CA SER A 277 -18.67 43.95 0.96
C SER A 277 -19.40 45.17 0.37
N TYR A 278 -18.73 46.32 0.28
CA TYR A 278 -19.29 47.58 -0.19
C TYR A 278 -19.12 47.82 -1.70
N ASN A 279 -18.63 46.82 -2.45
CA ASN A 279 -18.43 46.91 -3.90
C ASN A 279 -19.68 47.31 -4.70
N ALA A 280 -20.88 47.05 -4.17
CA ALA A 280 -22.14 47.41 -4.81
C ALA A 280 -22.56 48.87 -4.54
N SER A 281 -22.02 49.51 -3.49
CA SER A 281 -22.47 50.81 -2.99
C SER A 281 -21.39 51.89 -2.98
N ARG A 282 -20.11 51.54 -3.21
CA ARG A 282 -18.95 52.45 -3.18
C ARG A 282 -18.03 52.21 -4.37
N LYS A 283 -17.14 53.17 -4.67
CA LYS A 283 -16.20 53.07 -5.79
C LYS A 283 -15.17 51.94 -5.55
N PRO A 284 -15.14 50.88 -6.37
CA PRO A 284 -14.22 49.77 -6.14
C PRO A 284 -12.79 50.16 -6.55
N ILE A 285 -11.84 49.92 -5.65
CA ILE A 285 -10.41 50.03 -5.92
C ILE A 285 -9.74 48.68 -5.73
N TYR A 286 -8.66 48.44 -6.48
CA TYR A 286 -7.94 47.17 -6.47
C TYR A 286 -6.48 47.41 -6.13
N LEU A 287 -6.00 46.68 -5.13
CA LEU A 287 -4.60 46.68 -4.73
C LEU A 287 -4.00 45.32 -5.04
N ASN A 288 -2.88 45.31 -5.76
CA ASN A 288 -2.06 44.12 -5.89
C ASN A 288 -1.23 43.94 -4.61
N LEU A 289 -1.40 42.82 -3.93
CA LEU A 289 -0.57 42.36 -2.84
C LEU A 289 0.45 41.35 -3.40
N TYR A 290 1.71 41.76 -3.44
CA TYR A 290 2.84 40.88 -3.67
C TYR A 290 3.64 40.81 -2.37
N LEU A 291 3.74 39.61 -1.77
CA LEU A 291 4.27 39.42 -0.41
C LEU A 291 3.54 40.33 0.60
N ASN A 292 4.20 41.37 1.12
CA ASN A 292 3.64 42.36 2.05
C ASN A 292 3.57 43.79 1.44
N HIS A 293 3.72 43.94 0.12
CA HIS A 293 3.67 45.23 -0.58
C HIS A 293 2.37 45.40 -1.35
N PHE A 294 1.74 46.56 -1.18
CA PHE A 294 0.59 46.98 -1.97
C PHE A 294 1.02 47.85 -3.14
N SER A 295 0.68 47.41 -4.35
CA SER A 295 0.71 48.22 -5.57
C SER A 295 -0.72 48.55 -5.99
N TYR A 296 -0.94 49.70 -6.62
CA TYR A 296 -2.29 50.09 -7.05
C TYR A 296 -2.59 49.56 -8.45
N ILE A 297 -3.74 48.90 -8.62
CA ILE A 297 -4.20 48.40 -9.93
C ILE A 297 -5.13 49.43 -10.55
N THR A 298 -4.76 49.93 -11.73
CA THR A 298 -5.56 50.92 -12.47
C THR A 298 -6.70 50.30 -13.27
N ASP A 299 -6.50 49.08 -13.76
CA ASP A 299 -7.51 48.34 -14.53
C ASP A 299 -7.36 46.83 -14.32
N LEU A 300 -8.25 46.23 -13.53
CA LEU A 300 -8.23 44.80 -13.24
C LEU A 300 -8.52 43.97 -14.50
N SER A 301 -9.39 44.45 -15.40
CA SER A 301 -9.83 43.70 -16.60
C SER A 301 -8.71 43.42 -17.59
N LYS A 302 -7.68 44.28 -17.61
CA LYS A 302 -6.50 44.15 -18.47
C LYS A 302 -5.40 43.25 -17.88
N LEU A 303 -5.54 42.81 -16.63
CA LEU A 303 -4.51 42.03 -15.93
C LEU A 303 -4.71 40.51 -15.98
N TYR A 304 -5.94 39.98 -16.00
CA TYR A 304 -6.19 38.54 -15.78
C TYR A 304 -6.54 37.75 -17.05
N SER A 305 -6.20 36.45 -17.01
CA SER A 305 -6.87 35.41 -17.81
C SER A 305 -7.29 34.18 -16.99
N ILE A 306 -6.83 34.04 -15.74
CA ILE A 306 -7.02 32.84 -14.89
C ILE A 306 -7.02 33.23 -13.40
N PHE A 307 -7.95 32.69 -12.60
CA PHE A 307 -8.14 32.95 -11.16
C PHE A 307 -7.67 31.81 -10.25
N LEU A 308 -7.08 32.10 -9.08
CA LEU A 308 -6.55 31.10 -8.14
C LEU A 308 -7.35 31.00 -6.83
N CYS A 309 -7.60 29.79 -6.34
CA CYS A 309 -8.19 29.51 -5.02
C CYS A 309 -7.16 29.66 -3.90
N GLN A 310 -7.44 30.47 -2.87
CA GLN A 310 -6.47 30.73 -1.80
C GLN A 310 -6.31 29.60 -0.80
N ARG A 311 -7.27 28.68 -0.70
CA ARG A 311 -7.19 27.56 0.25
C ARG A 311 -6.33 26.42 -0.29
N CYS A 312 -6.42 26.08 -1.59
CA CYS A 312 -5.64 24.97 -2.16
C CYS A 312 -4.85 25.29 -3.45
N GLY A 313 -4.83 26.55 -3.91
CA GLY A 313 -4.06 26.99 -5.07
C GLY A 313 -4.60 26.57 -6.45
N LYS A 314 -5.85 26.09 -6.58
CA LYS A 314 -6.43 25.63 -7.86
C LYS A 314 -6.77 26.80 -8.80
N LYS A 315 -6.51 26.65 -10.10
CA LYS A 315 -6.74 27.64 -11.17
C LYS A 315 -8.15 27.51 -11.81
N PHE A 316 -8.74 28.64 -12.21
CA PHE A 316 -10.08 28.76 -12.80
C PHE A 316 -10.08 29.80 -13.92
N GLY A 317 -10.89 29.63 -14.97
CA GLY A 317 -10.98 30.62 -16.05
C GLY A 317 -11.72 31.90 -15.64
N ASP A 318 -12.52 31.83 -14.58
CA ASP A 318 -13.28 32.96 -14.06
C ASP A 318 -13.45 32.88 -12.53
N ASN A 319 -13.87 34.00 -11.97
CA ASN A 319 -14.03 34.20 -10.53
C ASN A 319 -15.14 33.31 -9.93
N ALA A 320 -16.23 33.08 -10.66
CA ALA A 320 -17.40 32.36 -10.18
C ALA A 320 -17.14 30.85 -9.99
N HIS A 321 -16.33 30.24 -10.87
CA HIS A 321 -15.89 28.86 -10.68
C HIS A 321 -14.89 28.72 -9.52
N ARG A 322 -14.02 29.70 -9.31
CA ARG A 322 -13.12 29.73 -8.15
C ARG A 322 -13.91 29.82 -6.85
N ASP A 323 -14.89 30.71 -6.76
CA ASP A 323 -15.68 30.92 -5.53
C ASP A 323 -16.46 29.67 -5.14
N ARG A 324 -17.17 29.06 -6.08
CA ARG A 324 -17.84 27.76 -5.86
C ARG A 324 -16.88 26.68 -5.36
N HIS A 325 -15.65 26.69 -5.84
CA HIS A 325 -14.64 25.77 -5.35
C HIS A 325 -14.12 26.15 -3.96
N TYR A 326 -13.92 27.44 -3.67
CA TYR A 326 -13.41 27.91 -2.37
C TYR A 326 -14.32 27.49 -1.22
N ASP A 327 -15.64 27.60 -1.42
CA ASP A 327 -16.66 27.21 -0.43
C ASP A 327 -16.58 25.72 -0.06
N SER A 328 -16.21 24.87 -1.02
CA SER A 328 -16.10 23.41 -0.85
C SER A 328 -14.66 22.91 -0.72
N CYS A 329 -13.69 23.81 -0.61
CA CYS A 329 -12.28 23.43 -0.64
C CYS A 329 -11.82 22.86 0.71
N THR A 330 -11.43 21.58 0.75
CA THR A 330 -10.88 20.94 1.95
C THR A 330 -9.42 20.55 1.75
N LEU A 331 -8.64 20.60 2.84
CA LEU A 331 -7.22 20.26 2.90
C LEU A 331 -6.95 18.90 3.56
N THR A 332 -7.99 18.24 4.06
CA THR A 332 -7.92 16.88 4.56
C THR A 332 -7.98 15.88 3.40
N GLN A 333 -7.37 14.70 3.61
CA GLN A 333 -7.68 13.56 2.77
C GLN A 333 -9.10 13.10 3.09
N GLU A 334 -9.92 12.93 2.06
CA GLU A 334 -11.31 12.55 2.19
C GLU A 334 -11.52 11.11 1.71
N ASP A 335 -12.10 10.28 2.57
CA ASP A 335 -12.65 9.00 2.18
C ASP A 335 -13.96 9.26 1.39
N THR A 336 -13.99 8.79 0.15
CA THR A 336 -15.16 8.90 -0.72
C THR A 336 -15.80 7.54 -0.94
N PHE A 337 -17.11 7.48 -0.80
CA PHE A 337 -17.91 6.29 -1.06
C PHE A 337 -18.80 6.51 -2.28
N ASP A 338 -19.26 5.42 -2.89
CA ASP A 338 -20.35 5.53 -3.86
C ASP A 338 -21.63 5.99 -3.12
N LYS A 339 -22.52 6.71 -3.81
CA LYS A 339 -23.73 7.27 -3.18
C LYS A 339 -24.57 6.21 -2.46
N TYR A 340 -24.67 5.03 -3.07
CA TYR A 340 -25.38 3.88 -2.55
C TYR A 340 -24.42 2.67 -2.52
N PRO A 341 -24.65 1.67 -1.64
CA PRO A 341 -23.92 0.42 -1.66
C PRO A 341 -24.00 -0.19 -3.06
N THR A 342 -22.87 -0.68 -3.56
CA THR A 342 -22.77 -1.26 -4.90
C THR A 342 -22.47 -2.75 -4.79
N LEU A 343 -23.10 -3.54 -5.65
CA LEU A 343 -22.76 -4.96 -5.76
C LEU A 343 -21.32 -5.06 -6.28
N TRP A 344 -20.47 -5.78 -5.56
CA TRP A 344 -19.08 -5.90 -5.98
C TRP A 344 -18.97 -6.89 -7.15
N LYS A 345 -18.39 -6.39 -8.25
CA LYS A 345 -17.98 -7.17 -9.41
C LYS A 345 -16.62 -6.64 -9.85
N LYS A 346 -15.71 -7.53 -10.18
CA LYS A 346 -14.45 -7.17 -10.82
C LYS A 346 -14.61 -7.13 -12.34
N ASP A 347 -13.97 -6.17 -12.98
CA ASP A 347 -13.99 -6.05 -14.44
C ASP A 347 -13.35 -7.29 -15.07
N ARG A 348 -13.93 -7.75 -16.18
CA ARG A 348 -13.34 -8.85 -16.94
C ARG A 348 -12.15 -8.31 -17.74
N ASN A 349 -11.35 -9.22 -18.29
CA ASN A 349 -10.39 -8.83 -19.32
C ASN A 349 -11.11 -8.02 -20.41
N LEU A 350 -10.50 -6.89 -20.80
CA LEU A 350 -11.09 -5.93 -21.74
C LEU A 350 -11.53 -6.59 -23.05
N ILE A 351 -10.65 -7.41 -23.63
CA ILE A 351 -10.90 -8.04 -24.94
C ILE A 351 -12.01 -9.08 -24.81
N VAL A 352 -11.98 -9.88 -23.74
CA VAL A 352 -13.03 -10.87 -23.44
C VAL A 352 -14.40 -10.21 -23.25
N GLU A 353 -14.46 -9.09 -22.54
CA GLU A 353 -15.73 -8.38 -22.32
C GLU A 353 -16.29 -7.81 -23.63
N LEU A 354 -15.44 -7.18 -24.44
CA LEU A 354 -15.85 -6.62 -25.72
C LEU A 354 -16.23 -7.70 -26.73
N ALA A 355 -15.49 -8.81 -26.79
CA ALA A 355 -15.82 -9.97 -27.62
C ALA A 355 -17.24 -10.49 -27.34
N ASP A 356 -17.60 -10.69 -26.08
CA ASP A 356 -18.93 -11.16 -25.68
C ASP A 356 -20.04 -10.14 -25.98
N ILE A 357 -19.76 -8.84 -25.74
CA ILE A 357 -20.73 -7.76 -25.99
C ILE A 357 -21.03 -7.64 -27.48
N TYR A 358 -20.00 -7.71 -28.32
CA TYR A 358 -20.10 -7.52 -29.77
C TYR A 358 -20.28 -8.81 -30.57
N ASP A 359 -20.29 -9.96 -29.89
CA ASP A 359 -20.45 -11.30 -30.48
C ASP A 359 -19.35 -11.60 -31.51
N VAL A 360 -18.10 -11.34 -31.13
CA VAL A 360 -16.92 -11.55 -31.98
C VAL A 360 -16.05 -12.63 -31.38
N GLU A 361 -15.76 -13.67 -32.17
CA GLU A 361 -14.74 -14.66 -31.81
C GLU A 361 -13.35 -14.07 -32.09
N VAL A 362 -12.58 -13.83 -31.03
CA VAL A 362 -11.21 -13.33 -31.09
C VAL A 362 -10.40 -13.96 -29.97
N ASP A 363 -9.17 -14.38 -30.27
CA ASP A 363 -8.25 -14.82 -29.23
C ASP A 363 -7.78 -13.61 -28.41
N PHE A 364 -8.19 -13.57 -27.14
CA PHE A 364 -7.95 -12.44 -26.24
C PHE A 364 -6.52 -12.37 -25.70
N LYS A 365 -5.73 -13.45 -25.84
CA LYS A 365 -4.38 -13.56 -25.26
C LYS A 365 -3.45 -12.47 -25.81
N TYR A 366 -2.68 -11.83 -24.94
CA TYR A 366 -1.56 -10.97 -25.36
C TYR A 366 -0.29 -11.82 -25.50
N ASP A 367 0.20 -12.02 -26.72
CA ASP A 367 1.16 -13.09 -26.99
C ASP A 367 2.60 -12.75 -26.59
N TYR A 368 2.97 -11.46 -26.67
CA TYR A 368 4.37 -11.06 -26.63
C TYR A 368 4.79 -10.48 -25.28
N MET A 369 6.07 -10.68 -24.92
CA MET A 369 6.68 -10.02 -23.77
C MET A 369 8.21 -9.97 -23.92
N ILE A 370 8.83 -9.16 -23.06
CA ILE A 370 10.29 -9.05 -22.94
C ILE A 370 10.67 -9.47 -21.52
N THR A 371 11.71 -10.29 -21.39
CA THR A 371 12.40 -10.51 -20.13
C THR A 371 13.78 -9.86 -20.16
N PHE A 372 14.24 -9.37 -19.01
CA PHE A 372 15.59 -8.81 -18.89
C PHE A 372 16.16 -9.07 -17.51
N ASP A 373 17.48 -9.07 -17.46
CA ASP A 373 18.27 -9.18 -16.23
C ASP A 373 19.54 -8.34 -16.37
N MET A 374 20.01 -7.72 -15.28
CA MET A 374 21.16 -6.82 -15.30
C MET A 374 22.25 -7.30 -14.37
N GLU A 375 23.49 -7.17 -14.83
CA GLU A 375 24.65 -7.44 -14.00
C GLU A 375 25.47 -6.20 -13.71
N SER A 376 26.13 -6.23 -12.54
CA SER A 376 26.85 -5.08 -12.00
C SER A 376 28.23 -5.45 -11.50
N ARG A 377 29.23 -4.61 -11.81
CA ARG A 377 30.52 -4.69 -11.14
C ARG A 377 30.45 -4.18 -9.71
N MET A 378 31.25 -4.78 -8.83
CA MET A 378 31.28 -4.49 -7.40
C MET A 378 32.45 -3.56 -7.06
N GLN A 379 32.15 -2.30 -6.76
CA GLN A 379 33.14 -1.37 -6.25
C GLN A 379 33.25 -1.51 -4.73
N LYS A 380 34.36 -2.07 -4.23
CA LYS A 380 34.63 -2.22 -2.80
C LYS A 380 34.62 -0.86 -2.09
N MET A 381 34.01 -0.83 -0.91
CA MET A 381 33.94 0.34 -0.04
C MET A 381 33.93 -0.11 1.43
N ASN A 382 34.12 0.81 2.37
CA ASN A 382 34.01 0.50 3.80
C ASN A 382 33.35 1.66 4.54
N ASP A 383 32.05 1.83 4.30
CA ASP A 383 31.26 2.88 4.93
C ASP A 383 30.61 2.31 6.20
N LYS A 384 31.35 2.32 7.31
CA LYS A 384 30.82 1.95 8.63
C LYS A 384 29.80 2.99 9.07
N VAL A 385 28.50 2.67 8.96
CA VAL A 385 27.40 3.55 9.37
C VAL A 385 27.18 3.53 10.88
N SER A 386 27.30 2.38 11.53
CA SER A 386 27.28 2.25 12.99
C SER A 386 27.99 0.96 13.40
N ASP A 387 28.09 0.68 14.70
CA ASP A 387 28.62 -0.62 15.18
C ASP A 387 27.81 -1.84 14.70
N LYS A 388 26.60 -1.60 14.20
CA LYS A 388 25.68 -2.64 13.73
C LYS A 388 25.47 -2.62 12.23
N LEU A 389 25.93 -1.62 11.48
CA LEU A 389 25.66 -1.51 10.05
C LEU A 389 26.88 -0.98 9.30
N THR A 390 27.30 -1.72 8.29
CA THR A 390 28.41 -1.34 7.39
C THR A 390 27.98 -1.56 5.96
N TYR A 391 28.31 -0.63 5.05
CA TYR A 391 28.23 -0.88 3.61
C TYR A 391 29.60 -1.27 3.08
N THR A 392 29.63 -2.38 2.34
CA THR A 392 30.88 -3.04 1.93
C THR A 392 31.12 -2.93 0.42
N MET A 393 30.07 -2.73 -0.38
CA MET A 393 30.19 -2.64 -1.84
C MET A 393 29.16 -1.65 -2.41
N LYS A 394 29.57 -0.92 -3.45
CA LYS A 394 28.72 -0.13 -4.34
C LYS A 394 28.59 -0.86 -5.68
N HIS A 395 27.37 -0.94 -6.20
CA HIS A 395 27.07 -1.67 -7.43
C HIS A 395 27.02 -0.69 -8.60
N ILE A 396 27.71 -1.00 -9.70
CA ILE A 396 27.71 -0.19 -10.92
C ILE A 396 27.19 -1.07 -12.06
N PRO A 397 26.09 -0.68 -12.75
CA PRO A 397 25.55 -1.48 -13.85
C PRO A 397 26.59 -1.64 -14.96
N THR A 398 26.67 -2.84 -15.53
CA THR A 398 27.71 -3.22 -16.48
C THR A 398 27.14 -3.88 -17.74
N SER A 399 26.15 -4.77 -17.57
CA SER A 399 25.50 -5.43 -18.69
C SER A 399 24.01 -5.59 -18.47
N VAL A 400 23.30 -5.83 -19.57
CA VAL A 400 21.92 -6.28 -19.58
C VAL A 400 21.77 -7.39 -20.61
N ALA A 401 21.13 -8.49 -20.21
CA ALA A 401 20.63 -9.51 -21.10
C ALA A 401 19.13 -9.32 -21.31
N ILE A 402 18.65 -9.59 -22.52
CA ILE A 402 17.26 -9.39 -22.92
C ILE A 402 16.82 -10.57 -23.78
N ALA A 403 15.69 -11.17 -23.45
CA ALA A 403 15.04 -12.19 -24.26
C ALA A 403 13.60 -11.78 -24.62
N THR A 404 13.12 -12.19 -25.79
CA THR A 404 11.74 -11.95 -26.21
C THR A 404 11.22 -13.08 -27.11
N ASN A 405 9.91 -13.23 -27.16
CA ASN A 405 9.22 -14.15 -28.06
C ASN A 405 8.58 -13.43 -29.27
N VAL A 406 8.97 -12.18 -29.53
CA VAL A 406 8.52 -11.43 -30.71
C VAL A 406 9.23 -11.95 -31.97
N PRO A 407 8.49 -12.32 -33.02
CA PRO A 407 9.08 -12.77 -34.28
C PRO A 407 10.04 -11.75 -34.89
N GLY A 408 11.22 -12.21 -35.32
CA GLY A 408 12.33 -11.41 -35.82
C GLY A 408 13.33 -10.94 -34.74
N PHE A 409 13.11 -11.32 -33.48
CA PHE A 409 13.96 -11.02 -32.33
C PHE A 409 14.22 -12.28 -31.48
N GLU A 410 14.33 -13.43 -32.14
CA GLU A 410 14.45 -14.73 -31.48
C GLU A 410 15.75 -14.90 -30.71
N ASP A 411 16.84 -14.30 -31.18
CA ASP A 411 18.15 -14.34 -30.52
C ASP A 411 18.17 -13.51 -29.24
N ASP A 412 18.82 -14.04 -28.21
CA ASP A 412 19.06 -13.30 -26.96
C ASP A 412 19.97 -12.09 -27.23
N LYS A 413 19.60 -10.94 -26.66
CA LYS A 413 20.36 -9.71 -26.81
C LYS A 413 21.16 -9.45 -25.54
N PHE A 414 22.49 -9.47 -25.68
CA PHE A 414 23.41 -9.00 -24.64
C PHE A 414 23.94 -7.62 -25.00
N ILE A 415 23.96 -6.71 -24.02
CA ILE A 415 24.51 -5.37 -24.13
C ILE A 415 25.48 -5.18 -22.96
N LEU A 416 26.71 -4.79 -23.26
CA LEU A 416 27.74 -4.47 -22.29
C LEU A 416 28.29 -3.09 -22.62
N ASN A 417 28.26 -2.18 -21.65
CA ASN A 417 28.79 -0.83 -21.81
C ASN A 417 29.34 -0.33 -20.48
N GLU A 418 30.55 0.25 -20.53
CA GLU A 418 31.22 0.77 -19.34
C GLU A 418 30.55 2.04 -18.78
N ASP A 419 29.86 2.80 -19.65
CA ASP A 419 29.02 3.94 -19.27
C ASP A 419 27.57 3.48 -18.99
N PRO A 420 27.11 3.55 -17.73
CA PRO A 420 25.74 3.24 -17.36
C PRO A 420 24.67 3.97 -18.18
N ASN A 421 24.93 5.20 -18.64
CA ASN A 421 23.96 5.96 -19.42
C ASN A 421 23.79 5.42 -20.83
N GLU A 422 24.91 5.08 -21.50
CA GLU A 422 24.88 4.49 -22.84
C GLU A 422 24.30 3.07 -22.80
N LEU A 423 24.61 2.28 -21.77
CA LEU A 423 23.98 0.97 -21.52
C LEU A 423 22.44 1.08 -21.55
N VAL A 424 21.90 2.05 -20.83
CA VAL A 424 20.44 2.25 -20.72
C VAL A 424 19.85 2.77 -22.04
N LYS A 425 20.54 3.65 -22.77
CA LYS A 425 20.08 4.14 -24.08
C LYS A 425 20.00 3.00 -25.10
N GLU A 426 21.02 2.16 -25.17
CA GLU A 426 21.06 0.99 -26.05
C GLU A 426 19.95 -0.01 -25.71
N MET A 427 19.76 -0.29 -24.41
CA MET A 427 18.67 -1.14 -23.91
C MET A 427 17.30 -0.62 -24.35
N PHE A 428 17.04 0.66 -24.17
CA PHE A 428 15.75 1.27 -24.50
C PHE A 428 15.50 1.37 -26.01
N LYS A 429 16.56 1.56 -26.82
CA LYS A 429 16.46 1.50 -28.28
C LYS A 429 16.00 0.11 -28.73
N TRP A 430 16.58 -0.94 -28.16
CA TRP A 430 16.17 -2.31 -28.44
C TRP A 430 14.71 -2.57 -28.02
N PHE A 431 14.29 -2.07 -26.85
CA PHE A 431 12.89 -2.18 -26.44
C PHE A 431 11.92 -1.49 -27.40
N ASP A 432 12.27 -0.34 -27.99
CA ASP A 432 11.42 0.35 -28.97
C ASP A 432 11.20 -0.49 -30.24
N ASP A 433 12.26 -1.10 -30.76
CA ASP A 433 12.23 -1.94 -31.97
C ASP A 433 11.32 -3.16 -31.75
N VAL A 434 11.52 -3.86 -30.63
CA VAL A 434 10.72 -5.03 -30.23
C VAL A 434 9.25 -4.64 -30.00
N ALA A 435 8.98 -3.56 -29.27
CA ALA A 435 7.62 -3.12 -28.96
C ALA A 435 6.84 -2.69 -30.22
N SER A 436 7.52 -2.05 -31.17
CA SER A 436 6.91 -1.65 -32.44
C SER A 436 6.45 -2.87 -33.24
N LYS A 437 7.28 -3.92 -33.32
CA LYS A 437 6.93 -5.17 -34.00
C LYS A 437 5.81 -5.92 -33.28
N ALA A 438 5.88 -6.03 -31.94
CA ALA A 438 4.84 -6.67 -31.15
C ALA A 438 3.47 -5.98 -31.29
N SER A 439 3.45 -4.65 -31.29
CA SER A 439 2.24 -3.85 -31.48
C SER A 439 1.58 -4.14 -32.82
N GLN A 440 2.36 -4.20 -33.90
CA GLN A 440 1.86 -4.54 -35.24
C GLN A 440 1.16 -5.91 -35.23
N LEU A 441 1.85 -6.94 -34.72
CA LEU A 441 1.33 -8.31 -34.70
C LEU A 441 0.07 -8.44 -33.82
N MET A 442 0.03 -7.75 -32.67
CA MET A 442 -1.16 -7.73 -31.82
C MET A 442 -2.34 -7.01 -32.48
N LEU A 443 -2.10 -5.91 -33.21
CA LEU A 443 -3.14 -5.21 -33.94
C LEU A 443 -3.71 -6.05 -35.08
N GLU A 444 -2.87 -6.81 -35.79
CA GLU A 444 -3.28 -7.77 -36.81
C GLU A 444 -4.18 -8.86 -36.20
N LYS A 445 -3.76 -9.44 -35.06
CA LYS A 445 -4.56 -10.42 -34.31
C LYS A 445 -5.93 -9.87 -33.88
N MET A 446 -6.00 -8.60 -33.49
CA MET A 446 -7.21 -7.97 -32.97
C MET A 446 -8.12 -7.37 -34.03
N GLN A 447 -7.81 -7.50 -35.33
CA GLN A 447 -8.63 -6.95 -36.42
C GLN A 447 -10.11 -7.36 -36.38
N PRO A 448 -10.49 -8.63 -36.12
CA PRO A 448 -11.90 -9.02 -36.09
C PRO A 448 -12.74 -8.18 -35.11
N LEU A 449 -12.19 -7.88 -33.93
CA LEU A 449 -12.84 -7.04 -32.93
C LEU A 449 -12.81 -5.57 -33.33
N LEU A 450 -11.68 -5.08 -33.85
CA LEU A 450 -11.53 -3.68 -34.27
C LEU A 450 -12.49 -3.29 -35.40
N CYS A 451 -12.74 -4.19 -36.37
CA CYS A 451 -13.75 -3.99 -37.42
C CYS A 451 -15.15 -3.86 -36.84
N ARG A 452 -15.48 -4.61 -35.78
CA ARG A 452 -16.80 -4.53 -35.14
C ARG A 452 -16.98 -3.26 -34.31
N LEU A 453 -15.89 -2.66 -33.88
CA LEU A 453 -15.86 -1.40 -33.11
C LEU A 453 -15.76 -0.15 -34.00
N GLU A 454 -15.89 -0.26 -35.32
CA GLU A 454 -15.76 0.89 -36.25
C GLU A 454 -16.69 2.06 -35.94
N SER A 455 -17.87 1.80 -35.38
CA SER A 455 -18.82 2.83 -34.97
C SER A 455 -18.56 3.42 -33.57
N ASN A 456 -17.55 2.94 -32.84
CA ASN A 456 -17.20 3.37 -31.49
C ASN A 456 -15.68 3.62 -31.35
N ASP A 457 -15.25 4.81 -31.78
CA ASP A 457 -13.84 5.24 -31.77
C ASP A 457 -13.17 5.15 -30.39
N TRP A 458 -13.93 5.34 -29.30
CA TRP A 458 -13.40 5.28 -27.94
C TRP A 458 -13.02 3.84 -27.54
N LEU A 459 -13.90 2.86 -27.77
CA LEU A 459 -13.61 1.45 -27.50
C LEU A 459 -12.49 0.94 -28.42
N LYS A 460 -12.51 1.35 -29.69
CA LYS A 460 -11.45 1.02 -30.66
C LYS A 460 -10.08 1.51 -30.16
N SER A 461 -10.01 2.74 -29.67
CA SER A 461 -8.77 3.32 -29.13
C SER A 461 -8.27 2.55 -27.88
N LYS A 462 -9.18 2.08 -27.03
CA LYS A 462 -8.81 1.22 -25.88
C LYS A 462 -8.20 -0.12 -26.30
N VAL A 463 -8.75 -0.77 -27.31
CA VAL A 463 -8.20 -2.04 -27.84
C VAL A 463 -6.85 -1.81 -28.50
N GLN A 464 -6.69 -0.74 -29.28
CA GLN A 464 -5.40 -0.37 -29.87
C GLN A 464 -4.34 -0.13 -28.78
N ARG A 465 -4.70 0.63 -27.73
CA ARG A 465 -3.84 0.85 -26.56
C ARG A 465 -3.45 -0.44 -25.87
N TYR A 466 -4.37 -1.40 -25.77
CA TYR A 466 -4.09 -2.72 -25.25
C TYR A 466 -3.03 -3.44 -26.10
N CYS A 467 -3.10 -3.35 -27.43
CA CYS A 467 -2.12 -3.95 -28.35
C CYS A 467 -0.72 -3.30 -28.26
N GLU A 468 -0.68 -1.97 -28.14
CA GLU A 468 0.57 -1.19 -28.16
C GLU A 468 1.50 -1.38 -26.95
N VAL A 469 0.97 -1.81 -25.80
CA VAL A 469 1.74 -1.88 -24.55
C VAL A 469 2.35 -3.27 -24.36
N ILE A 470 3.64 -3.45 -24.59
CA ILE A 470 4.33 -4.72 -24.32
C ILE A 470 4.72 -4.84 -22.82
N PRO A 471 4.47 -5.99 -22.16
CA PRO A 471 5.01 -6.27 -20.84
C PRO A 471 6.53 -6.49 -20.88
N ILE A 472 7.26 -5.82 -19.98
CA ILE A 472 8.70 -5.99 -19.77
C ILE A 472 8.91 -6.46 -18.33
N VAL A 473 9.51 -7.65 -18.16
CA VAL A 473 9.53 -8.36 -16.88
C VAL A 473 10.96 -8.73 -16.49
N GLY A 474 11.38 -8.32 -15.29
CA GLY A 474 12.61 -8.83 -14.66
C GLY A 474 12.30 -9.59 -13.37
N PHE A 475 13.31 -10.20 -12.75
CA PHE A 475 13.16 -10.87 -11.45
C PHE A 475 13.82 -10.06 -10.35
N ASN A 476 13.05 -9.58 -9.36
CA ASN A 476 13.49 -8.59 -8.36
C ASN A 476 13.86 -7.21 -8.95
N SER A 477 13.49 -6.97 -10.21
CA SER A 477 13.79 -5.74 -10.95
C SER A 477 13.13 -4.49 -10.37
N SER A 478 12.00 -4.66 -9.68
CA SER A 478 11.33 -3.54 -9.00
C SER A 478 12.22 -2.91 -7.93
N PHE A 479 13.08 -3.71 -7.30
CA PHE A 479 13.96 -3.27 -6.21
C PHE A 479 15.41 -3.14 -6.64
N TYR A 480 15.91 -4.04 -7.48
CA TYR A 480 17.33 -4.08 -7.84
C TYR A 480 17.57 -3.34 -9.16
N ASP A 481 17.22 -3.92 -10.30
CA ASP A 481 17.60 -3.42 -11.63
C ASP A 481 17.16 -1.98 -11.90
N ILE A 482 15.87 -1.66 -11.72
CA ILE A 482 15.37 -0.30 -12.00
C ILE A 482 16.05 0.74 -11.10
N ASN A 483 16.37 0.37 -9.85
CA ASN A 483 17.09 1.26 -8.94
C ASN A 483 18.58 1.37 -9.29
N LEU A 484 19.19 0.29 -9.80
CA LEU A 484 20.58 0.29 -10.25
C LEU A 484 20.81 1.31 -11.38
N ILE A 485 19.82 1.50 -12.25
CA ILE A 485 19.86 2.44 -13.38
C ILE A 485 18.89 3.64 -13.24
N SER A 486 18.41 3.96 -12.04
CA SER A 486 17.27 4.87 -11.85
C SER A 486 17.42 6.23 -12.54
N SER A 487 18.64 6.79 -12.54
CA SER A 487 18.91 8.12 -13.11
C SER A 487 18.68 8.16 -14.62
N SER A 488 19.30 7.26 -15.36
CA SER A 488 19.20 7.21 -16.83
C SER A 488 17.86 6.59 -17.27
N PHE A 489 17.32 5.65 -16.48
CA PHE A 489 16.02 5.03 -16.74
C PHE A 489 14.89 6.06 -16.75
N VAL A 490 14.82 6.91 -15.73
CA VAL A 490 13.77 7.96 -15.63
C VAL A 490 13.89 8.97 -16.77
N GLN A 491 15.12 9.29 -17.22
CA GLN A 491 15.35 10.16 -18.37
C GLN A 491 14.80 9.56 -19.67
N GLU A 492 15.10 8.28 -19.95
CA GLU A 492 14.63 7.61 -21.18
C GLU A 492 13.10 7.42 -21.20
N ILE A 493 12.46 7.22 -20.04
CA ILE A 493 10.99 7.24 -19.91
C ILE A 493 10.43 8.62 -20.27
N MET A 494 11.02 9.69 -19.74
CA MET A 494 10.55 11.05 -19.99
C MET A 494 10.77 11.49 -21.44
N LYS A 495 11.89 11.10 -22.05
CA LYS A 495 12.18 11.35 -23.47
C LYS A 495 11.08 10.80 -24.37
N ARG A 496 10.65 9.56 -24.16
CA ARG A 496 9.55 8.93 -24.93
C ARG A 496 8.20 9.60 -24.70
N ARG A 497 7.92 10.00 -23.46
CA ARG A 497 6.72 10.80 -23.15
C ARG A 497 6.68 12.10 -23.95
N GLU A 498 7.80 12.81 -24.08
CA GLU A 498 7.83 14.06 -24.86
C GLU A 498 7.70 13.81 -26.38
N LEU A 499 8.25 12.70 -26.89
CA LEU A 499 8.04 12.28 -28.29
C LEU A 499 6.55 11.99 -28.56
N ASP A 500 5.88 11.27 -27.66
CA ASP A 500 4.45 11.00 -27.75
C ASP A 500 3.59 12.28 -27.69
N LYS A 501 4.11 13.37 -27.10
CA LYS A 501 3.42 14.68 -27.04
C LYS A 501 3.38 15.43 -28.37
N ILE A 502 4.28 15.12 -29.29
CA ILE A 502 4.39 15.80 -30.60
C ILE A 502 3.91 14.95 -31.78
N ASP A 503 3.65 13.66 -31.57
CA ASP A 503 3.13 12.76 -32.61
C ASP A 503 1.70 13.18 -33.07
N PRO A 504 1.50 13.55 -34.35
CA PRO A 504 0.21 13.98 -34.89
C PRO A 504 -0.90 12.92 -34.76
N MET A 505 -0.58 11.62 -34.89
CA MET A 505 -1.56 10.54 -34.72
C MET A 505 -1.99 10.41 -33.26
N VAL A 506 -1.10 10.71 -32.31
CA VAL A 506 -1.40 10.70 -30.87
C VAL A 506 -2.22 11.94 -30.48
N ILE A 507 -1.93 13.11 -31.05
CA ILE A 507 -2.65 14.37 -30.75
C ILE A 507 -4.15 14.26 -31.07
N ILE A 508 -4.51 13.57 -32.16
CA ILE A 508 -5.91 13.39 -32.59
C ILE A 508 -6.68 12.47 -31.62
N LYS A 509 -6.03 11.43 -31.06
CA LYS A 509 -6.65 10.46 -30.14
C LYS A 509 -6.82 10.98 -28.69
N ARG A 510 -5.96 11.93 -28.25
CA ARG A 510 -5.87 12.47 -26.87
C ARG A 510 -7.15 12.91 -26.17
N ARG A 511 -8.21 13.24 -26.90
CA ARG A 511 -9.44 13.78 -26.30
C ARG A 511 -10.27 12.73 -25.55
N GLN A 512 -9.94 11.43 -25.63
CA GLN A 512 -10.88 10.37 -25.22
C GLN A 512 -10.32 9.25 -24.30
N ASP A 513 -9.01 9.05 -24.18
CA ASP A 513 -8.43 7.72 -23.83
C ASP A 513 -7.29 7.69 -22.78
N GLY A 514 -7.00 8.80 -22.10
CA GLY A 514 -6.20 8.79 -20.87
C GLY A 514 -4.67 8.85 -21.07
N GLY A 515 -4.18 10.06 -21.32
CA GLY A 515 -2.86 10.56 -20.93
C GLY A 515 -1.62 10.00 -21.64
N VAL A 516 -0.71 10.91 -22.02
CA VAL A 516 0.67 10.60 -22.45
C VAL A 516 1.58 10.30 -21.24
N ASP A 517 1.09 10.55 -20.03
CA ASP A 517 1.88 10.48 -18.80
C ASP A 517 2.05 9.04 -18.32
N PRO A 518 3.27 8.65 -17.89
CA PRO A 518 3.50 7.32 -17.35
C PRO A 518 2.73 7.10 -16.05
N MET A 519 2.10 5.93 -15.92
CA MET A 519 1.52 5.48 -14.66
C MET A 519 2.60 4.77 -13.83
N VAL A 520 2.91 5.32 -12.66
CA VAL A 520 3.93 4.78 -11.75
C VAL A 520 3.26 4.32 -10.46
N ILE A 521 3.47 3.05 -10.09
CA ILE A 521 3.09 2.49 -8.79
C ILE A 521 4.37 2.07 -8.07
N LYS A 522 4.61 2.65 -6.89
CA LYS A 522 5.82 2.44 -6.10
C LYS A 522 5.47 2.05 -4.66
N GLU A 523 6.20 1.09 -4.10
CA GLU A 523 6.13 0.66 -2.70
C GLU A 523 7.50 0.87 -2.04
N GLY A 524 7.67 1.97 -1.29
CA GLY A 524 8.99 2.37 -0.78
C GLY A 524 9.96 2.62 -1.94
N ASN A 525 11.05 1.85 -2.01
CA ASN A 525 12.00 1.89 -3.13
C ASN A 525 11.67 0.89 -4.25
N ARG A 526 10.54 0.17 -4.19
CA ARG A 526 10.18 -0.83 -5.21
C ARG A 526 9.24 -0.25 -6.25
N TYR A 527 9.66 -0.19 -7.51
CA TYR A 527 8.79 0.17 -8.64
C TYR A 527 7.93 -1.03 -9.05
N LYS A 528 6.73 -1.17 -8.46
CA LYS A 528 5.82 -2.29 -8.75
C LYS A 528 5.37 -2.31 -10.20
N THR A 529 5.09 -1.14 -10.76
CA THR A 529 4.89 -1.01 -12.20
C THR A 529 5.17 0.41 -12.69
N ILE A 530 5.74 0.49 -13.89
CA ILE A 530 5.88 1.72 -14.67
C ILE A 530 5.28 1.44 -16.03
N LYS A 531 4.12 2.04 -16.31
CA LYS A 531 3.38 1.86 -17.57
C LYS A 531 3.42 3.14 -18.39
N THR A 532 4.00 3.06 -19.58
CA THR A 532 4.10 4.13 -20.58
C THR A 532 3.17 3.83 -21.77
N ARG A 533 3.33 4.55 -22.89
CA ARG A 533 2.64 4.21 -24.13
C ARG A 533 3.03 2.84 -24.67
N GLN A 534 4.31 2.53 -24.78
CA GLN A 534 4.72 1.26 -25.39
C GLN A 534 5.06 0.19 -24.36
N PHE A 535 5.33 0.55 -23.10
CA PHE A 535 5.91 -0.37 -22.14
C PHE A 535 5.08 -0.52 -20.88
N GLN A 536 5.12 -1.71 -20.29
CA GLN A 536 4.69 -1.93 -18.92
C GLN A 536 5.77 -2.74 -18.19
N PHE A 537 6.62 -2.03 -17.45
CA PHE A 537 7.63 -2.64 -16.59
C PHE A 537 6.96 -3.28 -15.38
N LEU A 538 7.32 -4.54 -15.12
CA LEU A 538 6.80 -5.40 -14.07
C LEU A 538 7.92 -6.23 -13.47
N ASP A 539 7.67 -6.77 -12.28
CA ASP A 539 8.59 -7.65 -11.56
C ASP A 539 7.92 -8.99 -11.30
N GLN A 540 8.54 -10.06 -11.78
CA GLN A 540 8.05 -11.43 -11.64
C GLN A 540 7.91 -11.86 -10.16
N MET A 541 8.68 -11.27 -9.25
CA MET A 541 8.52 -11.48 -7.80
C MET A 541 7.15 -11.04 -7.26
N SER A 542 6.44 -10.16 -7.98
CA SER A 542 5.08 -9.74 -7.61
C SER A 542 4.02 -10.78 -8.00
N TYR A 543 4.41 -11.84 -8.71
CA TYR A 543 3.54 -12.90 -9.22
C TYR A 543 3.82 -14.29 -8.63
N VAL A 544 4.78 -14.38 -7.70
CA VAL A 544 5.17 -15.62 -7.01
C VAL A 544 5.16 -15.44 -5.49
N ALA A 545 5.30 -16.53 -4.73
CA ALA A 545 5.36 -16.46 -3.27
C ALA A 545 6.56 -15.62 -2.80
N ALA A 546 6.38 -14.90 -1.70
CA ALA A 546 7.46 -14.16 -1.07
C ALA A 546 8.65 -15.09 -0.73
N GLY A 547 9.87 -14.67 -1.09
CA GLY A 547 11.09 -15.45 -0.86
C GLY A 547 11.42 -16.47 -1.95
N THR A 548 10.60 -16.59 -3.00
CA THR A 548 10.93 -17.40 -4.19
C THR A 548 12.19 -16.86 -4.88
N LYS A 549 13.14 -17.75 -5.18
CA LYS A 549 14.34 -17.45 -5.98
C LYS A 549 14.06 -17.66 -7.46
N LEU A 550 14.81 -16.96 -8.34
CA LEU A 550 14.70 -17.12 -9.79
C LEU A 550 14.89 -18.58 -10.22
N GLU A 551 15.95 -19.23 -9.74
CA GLU A 551 16.23 -20.64 -10.01
C GLU A 551 15.04 -21.56 -9.64
N SER A 552 14.42 -21.34 -8.48
CA SER A 552 13.26 -22.12 -8.02
C SER A 552 12.02 -21.84 -8.86
N PHE A 553 11.85 -20.60 -9.33
CA PHE A 553 10.79 -20.24 -10.26
C PHE A 553 11.00 -20.93 -11.60
N ILE A 554 12.17 -20.79 -12.24
CA ILE A 554 12.43 -21.41 -13.54
C ILE A 554 12.28 -22.94 -13.45
N LYS A 555 12.86 -23.59 -12.43
CA LYS A 555 12.76 -25.05 -12.20
C LYS A 555 11.31 -25.56 -12.11
N ALA A 556 10.37 -24.71 -11.71
CA ALA A 556 8.96 -25.10 -11.61
C ALA A 556 8.28 -25.23 -13.00
N TYR A 557 8.87 -24.66 -14.05
CA TYR A 557 8.26 -24.60 -15.39
C TYR A 557 9.18 -25.10 -16.52
N VAL A 558 10.50 -25.02 -16.33
CA VAL A 558 11.54 -25.23 -17.35
C VAL A 558 12.77 -25.87 -16.70
N ASN A 559 13.59 -26.57 -17.48
CA ASN A 559 14.88 -27.05 -17.00
C ASN A 559 15.83 -25.87 -16.74
N VAL A 560 16.56 -25.92 -15.63
CA VAL A 560 17.54 -24.89 -15.26
C VAL A 560 18.94 -25.43 -15.46
N GLN A 561 19.73 -24.71 -16.26
CA GLN A 561 21.18 -24.84 -16.26
C GLN A 561 21.77 -23.96 -15.15
N LYS A 562 22.66 -24.52 -14.35
CA LYS A 562 23.31 -23.79 -13.27
C LYS A 562 24.47 -22.96 -13.86
N GLY A 563 24.48 -21.67 -13.54
CA GLY A 563 25.58 -20.75 -13.87
C GLY A 563 26.25 -20.25 -12.60
N TRP A 564 27.49 -19.78 -12.73
CA TRP A 564 28.21 -19.11 -11.65
C TRP A 564 29.04 -17.95 -12.20
N PHE A 565 29.07 -16.84 -11.46
CA PHE A 565 29.84 -15.67 -11.81
C PHE A 565 30.61 -15.12 -10.58
N PRO A 566 31.88 -14.68 -10.72
CA PRO A 566 32.71 -14.25 -9.59
C PRO A 566 32.43 -12.79 -9.21
N TYR A 567 31.26 -12.53 -8.61
CA TYR A 567 30.74 -11.18 -8.34
C TYR A 567 31.65 -10.25 -7.54
N GLU A 568 32.20 -10.72 -6.42
CA GLU A 568 33.03 -9.89 -5.53
C GLU A 568 34.45 -9.70 -6.06
N TRP A 569 34.89 -10.61 -6.92
CA TRP A 569 36.13 -10.48 -7.67
C TRP A 569 35.95 -9.53 -8.87
N PHE A 570 34.77 -9.44 -9.48
CA PHE A 570 34.51 -8.53 -10.59
C PHE A 570 34.35 -7.06 -10.13
N ASP A 571 35.49 -6.40 -9.87
CA ASP A 571 35.57 -5.03 -9.33
C ASP A 571 36.10 -3.97 -10.34
N SER A 572 36.66 -4.38 -11.48
CA SER A 572 37.14 -3.52 -12.58
C SER A 572 36.73 -4.05 -13.95
N TYR A 573 36.54 -3.16 -14.94
CA TYR A 573 36.28 -3.54 -16.33
C TYR A 573 37.46 -4.26 -16.99
N ASP A 574 38.70 -4.00 -16.57
CA ASP A 574 39.89 -4.69 -17.09
C ASP A 574 39.80 -6.22 -16.92
N LYS A 575 39.08 -6.66 -15.88
CA LYS A 575 38.86 -8.08 -15.60
C LYS A 575 38.00 -8.78 -16.64
N LEU A 576 37.25 -8.06 -17.48
CA LEU A 576 36.53 -8.64 -18.61
C LEU A 576 37.47 -9.30 -19.62
N ASN A 577 38.70 -8.79 -19.75
CA ASN A 577 39.71 -9.34 -20.65
C ASN A 577 40.51 -10.49 -20.02
N TYR A 578 40.23 -10.84 -18.75
CA TYR A 578 40.91 -11.92 -18.05
C TYR A 578 40.52 -13.28 -18.66
N LEU A 579 41.46 -14.19 -18.76
CA LEU A 579 41.22 -15.52 -19.34
C LEU A 579 40.54 -16.42 -18.32
N THR A 580 39.47 -17.11 -18.71
CA THR A 580 38.66 -17.95 -17.81
C THR A 580 39.47 -19.08 -17.18
N HIS A 581 40.44 -19.65 -17.91
CA HIS A 581 41.31 -20.71 -17.40
C HIS A 581 42.28 -20.26 -16.29
N ASN A 582 42.44 -18.95 -16.10
CA ASN A 582 43.27 -18.39 -15.02
C ASN A 582 42.46 -18.09 -13.75
N LEU A 583 41.13 -18.21 -13.78
CA LEU A 583 40.30 -18.06 -12.59
C LEU A 583 40.63 -19.18 -11.59
N THR A 584 40.59 -18.86 -10.30
CA THR A 584 40.69 -19.85 -9.23
C THR A 584 39.38 -19.96 -8.47
N ILE A 585 39.20 -21.03 -7.70
CA ILE A 585 37.99 -21.22 -6.89
C ILE A 585 37.80 -20.10 -5.86
N GLU A 586 38.90 -19.50 -5.38
CA GLU A 586 38.87 -18.40 -4.44
C GLU A 586 38.27 -17.11 -5.04
N ASP A 587 38.35 -16.93 -6.36
CA ASP A 587 37.75 -15.77 -7.04
C ASP A 587 36.21 -15.78 -6.93
N PHE A 588 35.61 -16.96 -6.72
CA PHE A 588 34.18 -17.15 -6.52
C PHE A 588 33.74 -17.06 -5.06
N ASN A 589 34.65 -16.76 -4.14
CA ASN A 589 34.29 -16.53 -2.75
C ASN A 589 33.34 -15.33 -2.63
N SER A 590 32.16 -15.58 -2.06
CA SER A 590 31.16 -14.55 -1.83
C SER A 590 30.93 -14.36 -0.33
N SER A 591 31.05 -13.13 0.14
CA SER A 591 30.57 -12.71 1.46
C SER A 591 29.06 -12.94 1.63
N LEU A 592 28.30 -13.01 0.53
CA LEU A 592 26.87 -13.30 0.50
C LEU A 592 26.56 -14.81 0.42
N ASN A 593 27.17 -15.54 -0.51
CA ASN A 593 26.80 -16.95 -0.76
C ASN A 593 27.77 -17.98 -0.16
N GLY A 594 28.89 -17.54 0.42
CA GLY A 594 29.96 -18.40 0.93
C GLY A 594 30.96 -18.80 -0.16
N SER A 595 31.81 -19.77 0.16
CA SER A 595 32.74 -20.37 -0.80
C SER A 595 32.02 -21.33 -1.74
N MET A 596 32.48 -21.37 -2.98
CA MET A 596 32.04 -22.35 -3.98
C MET A 596 32.59 -23.75 -3.61
N ALA A 597 31.81 -24.81 -3.83
CA ALA A 597 32.30 -26.17 -3.71
C ALA A 597 33.11 -26.58 -4.94
N GLN A 598 34.18 -27.36 -4.76
CA GLN A 598 35.12 -27.76 -5.82
C GLN A 598 34.41 -28.36 -7.05
N GLU A 599 33.45 -29.25 -6.83
CA GLU A 599 32.68 -29.89 -7.91
C GLU A 599 31.98 -28.86 -8.83
N ASN A 600 31.44 -27.77 -8.26
CA ASN A 600 30.80 -26.72 -9.06
C ASN A 600 31.81 -25.89 -9.85
N PHE A 601 33.03 -25.74 -9.33
CA PHE A 601 34.10 -25.02 -10.01
C PHE A 601 34.64 -25.84 -11.18
N ASP A 602 34.83 -27.15 -10.97
CA ASP A 602 35.25 -28.09 -12.01
C ASP A 602 34.21 -28.14 -13.16
N ASP A 603 32.92 -28.19 -12.80
CA ASP A 603 31.81 -28.10 -13.77
C ASP A 603 31.84 -26.78 -14.56
N LEU A 604 32.06 -25.65 -13.89
CA LEU A 604 32.17 -24.34 -14.55
C LEU A 604 33.35 -24.31 -15.54
N MET A 605 34.52 -24.79 -15.14
CA MET A 605 35.70 -24.81 -16.03
C MET A 605 35.46 -25.70 -17.25
N LYS A 606 34.79 -26.85 -17.07
CA LYS A 606 34.36 -27.69 -18.18
C LYS A 606 33.41 -26.96 -19.12
N ILE A 607 32.42 -26.23 -18.57
CA ILE A 607 31.50 -25.41 -19.37
C ILE A 607 32.28 -24.35 -20.17
N CYS A 608 33.26 -23.68 -19.56
CA CYS A 608 34.09 -22.70 -20.27
C CYS A 608 34.81 -23.32 -21.48
N VAL A 609 35.33 -24.53 -21.34
CA VAL A 609 35.96 -25.26 -22.46
C VAL A 609 34.93 -25.68 -23.51
N ASP A 610 33.85 -26.35 -23.08
CA ASP A 610 32.81 -26.90 -23.97
C ASP A 610 32.08 -25.82 -24.79
N LYS A 611 31.93 -24.62 -24.21
CA LYS A 611 31.26 -23.47 -24.83
C LYS A 611 32.22 -22.43 -25.40
N ASN A 612 33.53 -22.68 -25.37
CA ASN A 612 34.58 -21.78 -25.84
C ASN A 612 34.50 -20.36 -25.21
N LEU A 613 34.24 -20.30 -23.90
CA LEU A 613 34.24 -19.06 -23.12
C LEU A 613 35.68 -18.71 -22.74
N VAL A 614 36.38 -17.96 -23.59
CA VAL A 614 37.82 -17.71 -23.46
C VAL A 614 38.11 -16.65 -22.40
N THR A 615 37.29 -15.61 -22.35
CA THR A 615 37.45 -14.45 -21.47
C THR A 615 36.31 -14.36 -20.44
N VAL A 616 36.54 -13.62 -19.36
CA VAL A 616 35.48 -13.32 -18.38
C VAL A 616 34.33 -12.56 -19.02
N ARG A 617 34.57 -11.78 -20.09
CA ARG A 617 33.51 -11.18 -20.90
C ARG A 617 32.58 -12.23 -21.49
N ASP A 618 33.13 -13.28 -22.10
CA ASP A 618 32.36 -14.39 -22.68
C ASP A 618 31.58 -15.12 -21.57
N LEU A 619 32.20 -15.30 -20.41
CA LEU A 619 31.55 -15.88 -19.23
C LEU A 619 30.39 -15.01 -18.71
N LEU A 620 30.57 -13.68 -18.65
CA LEU A 620 29.52 -12.75 -18.23
C LEU A 620 28.33 -12.77 -19.19
N GLU A 621 28.59 -12.75 -20.50
CA GLU A 621 27.56 -12.84 -21.53
C GLU A 621 26.75 -14.13 -21.40
N TRP A 622 27.45 -15.27 -21.35
CA TRP A 622 26.81 -16.57 -21.16
C TRP A 622 25.99 -16.61 -19.87
N TYR A 623 26.57 -16.17 -18.76
CA TYR A 623 25.93 -16.19 -17.44
C TYR A 623 24.67 -15.31 -17.40
N ASN A 624 24.74 -14.09 -17.91
CA ASN A 624 23.60 -13.16 -17.88
C ASN A 624 22.46 -13.65 -18.80
N ILE A 625 22.78 -14.30 -19.93
CA ILE A 625 21.78 -14.89 -20.84
C ILE A 625 21.04 -16.08 -20.20
N LEU A 626 21.70 -16.87 -19.34
CA LEU A 626 21.09 -18.03 -18.69
C LEU A 626 19.82 -17.70 -17.90
N ASP A 627 19.70 -16.47 -17.41
CA ASP A 627 18.57 -16.07 -16.57
C ASP A 627 17.37 -15.54 -17.37
N VAL A 628 17.57 -15.02 -18.59
CA VAL A 628 16.50 -14.30 -19.32
C VAL A 628 15.62 -15.18 -20.19
N ARG A 629 16.22 -16.11 -20.97
CA ARG A 629 15.47 -16.98 -21.88
C ARG A 629 14.66 -18.04 -21.13
N PRO A 630 15.21 -18.76 -20.13
CA PRO A 630 14.41 -19.69 -19.33
C PRO A 630 13.36 -18.98 -18.48
N MET A 631 13.63 -17.74 -18.01
CA MET A 631 12.62 -16.92 -17.35
C MET A 631 11.47 -16.56 -18.30
N LEU A 632 11.75 -16.20 -19.55
CA LEU A 632 10.72 -15.94 -20.56
C LEU A 632 9.80 -17.16 -20.74
N GLU A 633 10.39 -18.33 -20.94
CA GLU A 633 9.64 -19.58 -21.08
C GLU A 633 8.79 -19.91 -19.85
N ALA A 634 9.36 -19.73 -18.65
CA ALA A 634 8.65 -19.94 -17.39
C ALA A 634 7.47 -18.96 -17.23
N CYS A 635 7.66 -17.68 -17.56
CA CYS A 635 6.62 -16.66 -17.55
C CYS A 635 5.50 -16.98 -18.55
N LEU A 636 5.85 -17.38 -19.78
CA LEU A 636 4.87 -17.79 -20.80
C LEU A 636 4.05 -19.01 -20.35
N LYS A 637 4.69 -20.02 -19.77
CA LYS A 637 3.98 -21.19 -19.20
C LYS A 637 3.08 -20.82 -18.02
N GLN A 638 3.51 -19.90 -17.16
CA GLN A 638 2.69 -19.42 -16.05
C GLN A 638 1.46 -18.64 -16.55
N LYS A 639 1.56 -17.88 -17.64
CA LYS A 639 0.42 -17.16 -18.24
C LYS A 639 -0.72 -18.10 -18.64
N GLU A 640 -0.41 -19.30 -19.13
CA GLU A 640 -1.42 -20.29 -19.54
C GLU A 640 -2.39 -20.64 -18.39
N PHE A 641 -1.91 -20.70 -17.15
CA PHE A 641 -2.77 -20.89 -15.99
C PHE A 641 -3.80 -19.75 -15.82
N PHE A 642 -3.42 -18.49 -16.04
CA PHE A 642 -4.36 -17.37 -15.90
C PHE A 642 -5.33 -17.28 -17.09
N TYR A 643 -4.91 -17.76 -18.27
CA TYR A 643 -5.79 -17.83 -19.43
C TYR A 643 -6.97 -18.79 -19.23
N THR A 644 -6.85 -19.85 -18.40
CA THR A 644 -7.99 -20.70 -18.05
C THR A 644 -9.09 -19.95 -17.29
N PHE A 645 -8.75 -18.80 -16.66
CA PHE A 645 -9.68 -17.90 -15.99
C PHE A 645 -10.07 -16.69 -16.85
N LYS A 646 -9.76 -16.71 -18.15
CA LYS A 646 -9.97 -15.58 -19.08
C LYS A 646 -9.28 -14.28 -18.60
N LEU A 647 -8.09 -14.42 -18.01
CA LEU A 647 -7.26 -13.31 -17.54
C LEU A 647 -5.89 -13.34 -18.23
N ASP A 648 -5.38 -12.17 -18.57
CA ASP A 648 -3.97 -11.98 -18.90
C ASP A 648 -3.21 -11.48 -17.67
N MET A 649 -2.23 -12.29 -17.24
CA MET A 649 -1.46 -12.09 -16.02
C MET A 649 -0.84 -10.69 -15.88
N TYR A 650 -0.29 -10.14 -16.97
CA TYR A 650 0.45 -8.88 -16.95
C TYR A 650 -0.40 -7.69 -17.37
N LYS A 651 -1.50 -7.91 -18.10
CA LYS A 651 -2.36 -6.84 -18.59
C LYS A 651 -3.49 -6.49 -17.62
N ASP A 652 -4.02 -7.49 -16.90
CA ASP A 652 -5.20 -7.32 -16.04
C ASP A 652 -4.84 -6.95 -14.59
N ALA A 653 -3.60 -7.21 -14.14
CA ALA A 653 -3.11 -6.74 -12.84
C ALA A 653 -1.58 -6.61 -12.80
N CYS A 654 -1.07 -5.76 -11.89
CA CYS A 654 0.37 -5.59 -11.62
C CYS A 654 0.90 -6.51 -10.50
N SER A 655 0.09 -7.44 -9.99
CA SER A 655 0.48 -8.38 -8.94
C SER A 655 -0.49 -9.56 -8.81
N LEU A 656 0.01 -10.68 -8.28
CA LEU A 656 -0.78 -11.89 -8.01
C LEU A 656 -2.02 -11.64 -7.13
N PRO A 657 -1.98 -10.84 -6.05
CA PRO A 657 -3.20 -10.53 -5.29
C PRO A 657 -4.31 -9.88 -6.13
N GLY A 658 -3.96 -9.09 -7.15
CA GLY A 658 -4.94 -8.51 -8.07
C GLY A 658 -5.61 -9.54 -8.98
N LEU A 659 -4.84 -10.52 -9.49
CA LEU A 659 -5.35 -11.65 -10.27
C LEU A 659 -6.17 -12.59 -9.40
N SER A 660 -5.71 -12.85 -8.18
CA SER A 660 -6.37 -13.75 -7.23
C SER A 660 -7.73 -13.20 -6.79
N GLU A 661 -7.83 -11.88 -6.60
CA GLU A 661 -9.11 -11.20 -6.37
C GLU A 661 -10.07 -11.40 -7.56
N ASN A 662 -9.60 -11.24 -8.81
CA ASN A 662 -10.42 -11.50 -9.99
C ASN A 662 -10.98 -12.93 -9.99
N ILE A 663 -10.12 -13.93 -9.79
CA ILE A 663 -10.51 -15.35 -9.77
C ILE A 663 -11.52 -15.61 -8.65
N LEU A 664 -11.26 -15.13 -7.43
CA LEU A 664 -12.16 -15.30 -6.28
C LEU A 664 -13.60 -14.85 -6.60
N TYR A 665 -13.76 -13.69 -7.25
CA TYR A 665 -15.08 -13.16 -7.59
C TYR A 665 -15.74 -13.82 -8.80
N GLN A 666 -15.02 -14.57 -9.63
CA GLN A 666 -15.64 -15.46 -10.63
C GLN A 666 -16.42 -16.57 -9.92
N PHE A 667 -15.90 -17.13 -8.82
CA PHE A 667 -16.59 -18.17 -8.05
C PHE A 667 -17.85 -17.65 -7.33
N GLN A 668 -17.89 -16.38 -6.91
CA GLN A 668 -19.09 -15.75 -6.31
C GLN A 668 -20.32 -15.83 -7.25
N ILE A 669 -20.09 -15.75 -8.56
CA ILE A 669 -21.14 -15.77 -9.59
C ILE A 669 -21.25 -17.13 -10.30
N SER A 670 -20.77 -18.21 -9.68
CA SER A 670 -20.97 -19.56 -10.22
C SER A 670 -22.47 -19.83 -10.44
N GLY A 671 -22.84 -20.37 -11.59
CA GLY A 671 -24.25 -20.57 -12.00
C GLY A 671 -24.86 -19.37 -12.73
N PHE A 672 -24.18 -18.21 -12.78
CA PHE A 672 -24.74 -16.99 -13.37
C PHE A 672 -24.87 -17.07 -14.90
N GLU A 673 -23.96 -17.76 -15.60
CA GLU A 673 -24.04 -17.88 -17.06
C GLU A 673 -25.21 -18.77 -17.49
N GLU A 674 -25.55 -19.82 -16.72
CA GLU A 674 -26.79 -20.57 -16.92
C GLU A 674 -28.01 -19.70 -16.60
N TYR A 675 -27.98 -18.97 -15.47
CA TYR A 675 -29.07 -18.06 -15.07
C TYR A 675 -29.33 -16.96 -16.10
N LEU A 676 -28.29 -16.47 -16.78
CA LEU A 676 -28.41 -15.45 -17.82
C LEU A 676 -29.24 -15.92 -19.02
N LYS A 677 -29.35 -17.24 -19.23
CA LYS A 677 -30.15 -17.86 -20.30
C LYS A 677 -31.62 -18.06 -19.88
N GLU A 678 -31.94 -17.92 -18.60
CA GLU A 678 -33.31 -18.08 -18.10
C GLU A 678 -34.22 -16.97 -18.62
N LYS A 679 -35.48 -17.34 -18.88
CA LYS A 679 -36.55 -16.44 -19.31
C LYS A 679 -37.52 -16.18 -18.15
N PRO A 680 -38.22 -15.03 -18.13
CA PRO A 680 -39.29 -14.81 -17.16
C PRO A 680 -40.30 -15.97 -17.19
N LYS A 681 -40.78 -16.39 -16.03
CA LYS A 681 -41.77 -17.47 -15.91
C LYS A 681 -43.05 -17.07 -16.66
N LYS A 682 -43.71 -18.05 -17.27
CA LYS A 682 -45.00 -17.84 -17.94
C LYS A 682 -46.05 -17.43 -16.90
N ILE A 683 -46.76 -16.34 -17.15
CA ILE A 683 -47.84 -15.86 -16.29
C ILE A 683 -49.15 -16.48 -16.80
N GLU A 684 -49.86 -17.22 -15.95
CA GLU A 684 -51.11 -17.92 -16.33
C GLU A 684 -52.30 -16.95 -16.48
N HIS A 685 -52.33 -15.88 -15.68
CA HIS A 685 -53.36 -14.85 -15.71
C HIS A 685 -52.70 -13.47 -15.76
N TYR A 686 -52.79 -12.78 -16.90
CA TYR A 686 -52.27 -11.42 -17.09
C TYR A 686 -53.41 -10.44 -17.33
N THR A 687 -53.18 -9.16 -16.99
CA THR A 687 -54.12 -8.09 -17.32
C THR A 687 -53.95 -7.67 -18.79
N PRO A 688 -54.97 -7.84 -19.66
CA PRO A 688 -54.86 -7.45 -21.06
C PRO A 688 -54.65 -5.94 -21.21
N ILE A 689 -53.69 -5.55 -22.06
CA ILE A 689 -53.43 -4.15 -22.38
C ILE A 689 -54.39 -3.75 -23.51
N SER A 690 -55.12 -2.65 -23.34
CA SER A 690 -56.10 -2.22 -24.33
C SER A 690 -55.43 -1.73 -25.62
N GLU A 691 -56.10 -1.93 -26.75
CA GLU A 691 -55.60 -1.50 -28.07
C GLU A 691 -55.34 0.01 -28.13
N THR A 692 -56.20 0.81 -27.50
CA THR A 692 -56.04 2.27 -27.38
C THR A 692 -54.71 2.63 -26.71
N GLN A 693 -54.29 1.88 -25.68
CA GLN A 693 -53.01 2.11 -24.99
C GLN A 693 -51.81 1.69 -25.84
N ILE A 694 -51.94 0.60 -26.61
CA ILE A 694 -50.92 0.15 -27.55
C ILE A 694 -50.70 1.20 -28.64
N ASN A 695 -51.77 1.69 -29.27
CA ASN A 695 -51.68 2.72 -30.31
C ASN A 695 -51.01 4.00 -29.80
N LYS A 696 -51.39 4.47 -28.60
CA LYS A 696 -50.75 5.63 -27.96
C LYS A 696 -49.24 5.47 -27.77
N ARG A 697 -48.76 4.25 -27.47
CA ARG A 697 -47.32 3.97 -27.35
C ARG A 697 -46.62 3.92 -28.69
N ILE A 698 -47.22 3.28 -29.70
CA ILE A 698 -46.68 3.23 -31.07
C ILE A 698 -46.47 4.64 -31.62
N ASP A 699 -47.45 5.54 -31.46
CA ASP A 699 -47.31 6.94 -31.90
C ASP A 699 -46.16 7.65 -31.19
N GLY A 700 -45.99 7.40 -29.89
CA GLY A 700 -44.84 7.90 -29.12
C GLY A 700 -43.50 7.34 -29.60
N TYR A 701 -43.44 6.10 -30.09
CA TYR A 701 -42.22 5.53 -30.67
C TYR A 701 -41.91 6.12 -32.06
N ARG A 702 -42.93 6.32 -32.90
CA ARG A 702 -42.80 6.98 -34.21
C ARG A 702 -42.19 8.37 -34.08
N GLN A 703 -42.73 9.19 -33.17
CA GLN A 703 -42.21 10.54 -32.91
C GLN A 703 -40.76 10.53 -32.41
N GLN A 704 -40.39 9.54 -31.60
CA GLN A 704 -39.00 9.41 -31.10
C GLN A 704 -38.02 9.06 -32.22
N ASP A 705 -38.39 8.15 -33.11
CA ASP A 705 -37.53 7.72 -34.21
C ASP A 705 -37.41 8.78 -35.29
N GLU A 706 -38.51 9.48 -35.61
CA GLU A 706 -38.51 10.63 -36.51
C GLU A 706 -37.62 11.76 -35.99
N LYS A 707 -37.77 12.11 -34.69
CA LYS A 707 -36.92 13.13 -34.05
C LYS A 707 -35.43 12.76 -34.07
N ALA A 708 -35.12 11.48 -34.00
CA ALA A 708 -33.75 10.96 -34.06
C ALA A 708 -33.27 10.68 -35.50
N LYS A 709 -34.08 11.00 -36.53
CA LYS A 709 -33.79 10.76 -37.95
C LYS A 709 -33.50 9.29 -38.28
N ARG A 710 -34.16 8.37 -37.57
CA ARG A 710 -34.10 6.94 -37.88
C ARG A 710 -35.11 6.59 -38.99
N PRO A 711 -34.95 5.44 -39.68
CA PRO A 711 -35.96 4.95 -40.62
C PRO A 711 -37.35 4.79 -39.94
N PRO A 712 -38.45 4.73 -40.70
CA PRO A 712 -39.80 4.68 -40.15
C PRO A 712 -40.03 3.48 -39.23
N CYS A 713 -40.73 3.72 -38.11
CA CYS A 713 -41.20 2.66 -37.21
C CYS A 713 -42.37 1.89 -37.87
N ASP A 714 -42.22 0.57 -37.98
CA ASP A 714 -43.15 -0.35 -38.65
C ASP A 714 -44.02 -1.16 -37.68
N LEU A 715 -43.99 -0.84 -36.38
CA LEU A 715 -44.76 -1.55 -35.36
C LEU A 715 -46.27 -1.38 -35.58
N THR A 716 -46.96 -2.51 -35.64
CA THR A 716 -48.43 -2.62 -35.58
C THR A 716 -48.88 -3.10 -34.19
N VAL A 717 -50.18 -3.00 -33.88
CA VAL A 717 -50.74 -3.54 -32.62
C VAL A 717 -50.43 -5.02 -32.46
N ASP A 718 -50.55 -5.80 -33.54
CA ASP A 718 -50.24 -7.24 -33.52
C ASP A 718 -48.76 -7.51 -33.29
N CYS A 719 -47.85 -6.71 -33.87
CA CYS A 719 -46.42 -6.79 -33.54
C CYS A 719 -46.18 -6.61 -32.03
N VAL A 720 -46.87 -5.63 -31.41
CA VAL A 720 -46.73 -5.38 -29.97
C VAL A 720 -47.30 -6.54 -29.14
N ARG A 721 -48.47 -7.08 -29.51
CA ARG A 721 -49.07 -8.25 -28.84
C ARG A 721 -48.12 -9.45 -28.88
N GLU A 722 -47.58 -9.77 -30.05
CA GLU A 722 -46.61 -10.85 -30.20
C GLU A 722 -45.33 -10.63 -29.38
N ILE A 723 -44.78 -9.41 -29.31
CA ILE A 723 -43.60 -9.11 -28.49
C ILE A 723 -43.91 -9.33 -26.99
N LEU A 724 -45.10 -8.95 -26.53
CA LEU A 724 -45.53 -9.14 -25.15
C LEU A 724 -45.75 -10.62 -24.81
N GLU A 725 -46.39 -11.38 -25.72
CA GLU A 725 -46.60 -12.83 -25.58
C GLU A 725 -45.26 -13.58 -25.55
N ASN A 726 -44.35 -13.29 -26.49
CA ASN A 726 -43.00 -13.86 -26.51
C ASN A 726 -42.18 -13.50 -25.26
N GLY A 727 -42.49 -12.35 -24.64
CA GLY A 727 -41.91 -11.88 -23.39
C GLY A 727 -42.60 -12.40 -22.12
N ASN A 728 -43.58 -13.32 -22.23
CA ASN A 728 -44.39 -13.82 -21.12
C ASN A 728 -45.05 -12.69 -20.29
N HIS A 729 -45.49 -11.61 -20.96
CA HIS A 729 -46.06 -10.41 -20.33
C HIS A 729 -45.20 -9.84 -19.18
N SER A 730 -43.89 -10.00 -19.28
CA SER A 730 -42.94 -9.63 -18.25
C SER A 730 -41.85 -8.72 -18.81
N CYS A 731 -41.35 -7.81 -17.98
CA CYS A 731 -40.18 -7.03 -18.33
C CYS A 731 -38.97 -7.96 -18.51
N ILE A 732 -38.33 -7.92 -19.69
CA ILE A 732 -37.14 -8.72 -19.98
C ILE A 732 -36.00 -8.50 -18.97
N TYR A 733 -35.90 -7.30 -18.39
CA TYR A 733 -34.82 -6.92 -17.49
C TYR A 733 -35.09 -7.23 -16.01
N CYS A 734 -36.29 -7.00 -15.49
CA CYS A 734 -36.55 -7.17 -14.05
C CYS A 734 -37.55 -8.26 -13.72
N TRP A 735 -38.10 -8.93 -14.75
CA TRP A 735 -39.14 -9.95 -14.62
C TRP A 735 -40.37 -9.46 -13.84
N LEU A 736 -40.63 -8.14 -13.91
CA LEU A 736 -41.85 -7.54 -13.38
C LEU A 736 -42.97 -7.78 -14.39
N GLU A 737 -44.12 -8.23 -13.91
CA GLU A 737 -45.35 -8.32 -14.70
C GLU A 737 -45.71 -6.95 -15.32
N LEU A 738 -46.06 -6.99 -16.60
CA LEU A 738 -46.41 -5.82 -17.39
C LEU A 738 -47.93 -5.67 -17.45
N GLY A 739 -48.43 -4.58 -16.86
CA GLY A 739 -49.81 -4.14 -16.96
C GLY A 739 -49.92 -2.83 -17.75
N SER A 740 -51.14 -2.31 -17.86
CA SER A 740 -51.53 -1.12 -18.64
C SER A 740 -50.58 0.07 -18.48
N ASP A 741 -50.15 0.36 -17.25
CA ASP A 741 -49.36 1.56 -16.93
C ASP A 741 -47.87 1.29 -16.72
N THR A 742 -47.43 0.03 -16.80
CA THR A 742 -46.05 -0.35 -16.46
C THR A 742 -45.20 -0.74 -17.67
N TRP A 743 -45.82 -1.06 -18.81
CA TRP A 743 -45.14 -1.59 -20.00
C TRP A 743 -44.55 -0.53 -20.95
N SER A 744 -43.56 -0.97 -21.71
CA SER A 744 -42.92 -0.26 -22.81
C SER A 744 -42.18 -1.25 -23.73
N LEU A 745 -41.79 -0.81 -24.93
CA LEU A 745 -40.87 -1.51 -25.81
C LEU A 745 -39.53 -0.80 -25.77
N ASP A 746 -38.48 -1.58 -25.55
CA ASP A 746 -37.11 -1.10 -25.54
C ASP A 746 -36.38 -1.63 -26.77
N ARG A 747 -35.51 -0.81 -27.36
CA ARG A 747 -34.78 -1.17 -28.59
C ARG A 747 -33.61 -2.09 -28.27
N ILE A 748 -33.32 -3.11 -29.08
CA ILE A 748 -32.11 -3.92 -28.91
C ILE A 748 -30.89 -3.06 -29.31
N ASP A 749 -30.95 -2.45 -30.50
CA ASP A 749 -29.98 -1.47 -30.98
C ASP A 749 -30.61 -0.05 -30.99
N ASN A 750 -29.98 0.88 -30.27
CA ASN A 750 -30.44 2.27 -30.16
C ASN A 750 -30.20 3.10 -31.44
N ALA A 751 -29.38 2.61 -32.36
CA ALA A 751 -29.18 3.22 -33.68
C ALA A 751 -30.32 2.87 -34.67
N LEU A 752 -30.98 1.73 -34.46
CA LEU A 752 -32.08 1.24 -35.30
C LEU A 752 -33.44 1.73 -34.79
N PRO A 753 -34.46 1.85 -35.66
CA PRO A 753 -35.80 2.28 -35.25
C PRO A 753 -36.53 1.20 -34.45
N HIS A 754 -37.66 1.54 -33.87
CA HIS A 754 -38.53 0.55 -33.25
C HIS A 754 -39.18 -0.32 -34.32
N THR A 755 -38.81 -1.60 -34.35
CA THR A 755 -39.35 -2.60 -35.25
C THR A 755 -39.58 -3.91 -34.51
N LYS A 756 -40.34 -4.84 -35.10
CA LYS A 756 -40.63 -6.13 -34.47
C LYS A 756 -39.36 -6.90 -34.08
N SER A 757 -38.32 -6.88 -34.93
CA SER A 757 -37.05 -7.58 -34.69
C SER A 757 -36.06 -6.79 -33.82
N ASN A 758 -36.26 -5.49 -33.63
CA ASN A 758 -35.39 -4.63 -32.83
C ASN A 758 -36.02 -4.23 -31.48
N CYS A 759 -37.14 -4.81 -31.07
CA CYS A 759 -37.81 -4.44 -29.82
C CYS A 759 -38.03 -5.63 -28.88
N VAL A 760 -37.94 -5.34 -27.58
CA VAL A 760 -38.24 -6.28 -26.49
C VAL A 760 -39.17 -5.67 -25.46
N ALA A 761 -40.00 -6.50 -24.83
CA ALA A 761 -40.91 -6.07 -23.76
C ALA A 761 -40.13 -5.66 -22.50
N SER A 762 -40.38 -4.45 -22.00
CA SER A 762 -39.72 -3.90 -20.82
C SER A 762 -40.72 -3.12 -19.95
N CYS A 763 -40.37 -2.90 -18.68
CA CYS A 763 -41.08 -1.92 -17.87
C CYS A 763 -40.51 -0.52 -18.10
N ILE A 764 -41.34 0.51 -17.96
CA ILE A 764 -40.96 1.92 -18.17
C ILE A 764 -39.71 2.30 -17.33
N LYS A 765 -39.63 1.80 -16.10
CA LYS A 765 -38.49 2.07 -15.20
C LYS A 765 -37.18 1.51 -15.76
N CYS A 766 -37.20 0.28 -16.29
CA CYS A 766 -35.99 -0.32 -16.85
C CYS A 766 -35.61 0.31 -18.20
N ASN A 767 -36.57 0.59 -19.07
CA ASN A 767 -36.31 1.29 -20.33
C ASN A 767 -35.64 2.65 -20.08
N LYS A 768 -36.21 3.47 -19.18
CA LYS A 768 -35.60 4.74 -18.76
C LYS A 768 -34.21 4.57 -18.14
N ALA A 769 -34.01 3.55 -17.31
CA ALA A 769 -32.74 3.30 -16.65
C ALA A 769 -31.65 2.78 -17.59
N ARG A 770 -32.02 2.10 -18.68
CA ARG A 770 -31.09 1.67 -19.72
C ARG A 770 -30.50 2.86 -20.47
N SER A 771 -31.34 3.85 -20.81
CA SER A 771 -30.91 5.03 -21.58
C SER A 771 -30.23 4.58 -22.89
N ASP A 772 -28.97 4.95 -23.08
CA ASP A 772 -28.11 4.70 -24.22
C ASP A 772 -27.20 3.47 -24.05
N LYS A 773 -27.25 2.81 -22.88
CA LYS A 773 -26.44 1.60 -22.62
C LYS A 773 -26.80 0.46 -23.57
N MET A 774 -25.81 -0.34 -23.92
CA MET A 774 -26.01 -1.52 -24.77
C MET A 774 -26.98 -2.51 -24.14
N PHE A 775 -27.83 -3.13 -24.97
CA PHE A 775 -28.85 -4.07 -24.51
C PHE A 775 -28.25 -5.21 -23.67
N LYS A 776 -27.22 -5.90 -24.20
CA LYS A 776 -26.54 -7.01 -23.52
C LYS A 776 -25.91 -6.58 -22.19
N GLU A 777 -25.28 -5.41 -22.14
CA GLU A 777 -24.65 -4.87 -20.92
C GLU A 777 -25.70 -4.63 -19.82
N PHE A 778 -26.77 -3.90 -20.16
CA PHE A 778 -27.83 -3.59 -19.21
C PHE A 778 -28.62 -4.84 -18.80
N TYR A 779 -28.89 -5.75 -19.73
CA TYR A 779 -29.52 -7.04 -19.46
C TYR A 779 -28.71 -7.85 -18.45
N ARG A 780 -27.40 -8.01 -18.69
CA ARG A 780 -26.50 -8.72 -17.76
C ARG A 780 -26.46 -8.06 -16.38
N HIS A 781 -26.39 -6.73 -16.31
CA HIS A 781 -26.43 -6.01 -15.03
C HIS A 781 -27.74 -6.28 -14.26
N LYS A 782 -28.88 -6.20 -14.95
CA LYS A 782 -30.19 -6.46 -14.33
C LYS A 782 -30.37 -7.92 -13.95
N ALA A 783 -29.84 -8.86 -14.74
CA ALA A 783 -29.81 -10.27 -14.40
C ALA A 783 -29.00 -10.53 -13.13
N MET A 784 -27.85 -9.86 -12.97
CA MET A 784 -27.04 -9.93 -11.75
C MET A 784 -27.82 -9.49 -10.50
N LEU A 785 -28.63 -8.43 -10.63
CA LEU A 785 -29.51 -7.97 -9.54
C LEU A 785 -30.66 -8.92 -9.23
N ARG A 786 -31.10 -9.73 -10.20
CA ARG A 786 -32.09 -10.79 -9.93
C ARG A 786 -31.41 -11.97 -9.25
N PHE A 787 -30.28 -12.42 -9.79
CA PHE A 787 -29.45 -13.48 -9.24
C PHE A 787 -29.07 -13.21 -7.77
N GLU A 788 -28.72 -11.97 -7.42
CA GLU A 788 -28.40 -11.56 -6.05
C GLU A 788 -29.53 -11.80 -5.03
N LYS A 789 -30.79 -11.76 -5.47
CA LYS A 789 -31.93 -11.97 -4.57
C LYS A 789 -31.98 -13.40 -4.05
N ASP A 790 -31.73 -14.34 -4.95
CA ASP A 790 -31.77 -15.78 -4.67
C ASP A 790 -30.41 -16.29 -4.16
N HIS A 791 -29.34 -15.58 -4.52
CA HIS A 791 -27.96 -15.94 -4.20
C HIS A 791 -27.25 -14.73 -3.59
N PRO A 792 -27.30 -14.53 -2.24
CA PRO A 792 -26.67 -13.39 -1.59
C PRO A 792 -25.21 -13.20 -2.00
N MET A 793 -24.82 -11.96 -2.29
CA MET A 793 -23.49 -11.60 -2.79
C MET A 793 -22.82 -10.51 -1.94
N ILE A 794 -21.54 -10.25 -2.20
CA ILE A 794 -20.76 -9.23 -1.53
C ILE A 794 -21.12 -7.83 -2.07
N TRP A 795 -21.54 -6.94 -1.18
CA TRP A 795 -21.76 -5.52 -1.48
C TRP A 795 -20.64 -4.66 -0.91
N LEU A 796 -20.21 -3.65 -1.67
CA LEU A 796 -19.37 -2.58 -1.15
C LEU A 796 -20.19 -1.55 -0.38
N PHE A 797 -19.49 -0.85 0.50
CA PHE A 797 -20.05 0.26 1.26
C PHE A 797 -20.26 1.50 0.39
N GLY A 798 -21.40 2.15 0.60
CA GLY A 798 -21.72 3.48 0.10
C GLY A 798 -21.80 4.50 1.24
N GLU A 799 -22.15 5.75 0.90
CA GLU A 799 -22.27 6.84 1.89
C GLU A 799 -23.27 6.52 3.02
N GLU A 800 -24.40 5.88 2.69
CA GLU A 800 -25.45 5.55 3.66
C GLU A 800 -25.04 4.51 4.72
N ASN A 801 -24.02 3.67 4.44
CA ASN A 801 -23.60 2.61 5.35
C ASN A 801 -22.10 2.65 5.71
N LYS A 802 -21.44 3.80 5.51
CA LYS A 802 -20.02 4.01 5.87
C LYS A 802 -19.70 3.80 7.35
N LYS A 803 -20.68 3.90 8.26
CA LYS A 803 -20.48 3.59 9.68
C LYS A 803 -20.07 2.13 9.89
N ALA A 804 -20.71 1.19 9.18
CA ALA A 804 -20.35 -0.22 9.20
C ALA A 804 -18.93 -0.45 8.67
N PHE A 805 -18.55 0.26 7.60
CA PHE A 805 -17.19 0.23 7.06
C PHE A 805 -16.14 0.59 8.12
N TYR A 806 -16.32 1.69 8.87
CA TYR A 806 -15.34 2.09 9.88
C TYR A 806 -15.27 1.13 11.08
N LYS A 807 -16.41 0.53 11.48
CA LYS A 807 -16.44 -0.52 12.51
C LYS A 807 -15.62 -1.73 12.08
N LEU A 808 -15.82 -2.21 10.85
CA LEU A 808 -15.04 -3.31 10.28
C LEU A 808 -13.56 -2.94 10.13
N LYS A 809 -13.23 -1.76 9.59
CA LYS A 809 -11.85 -1.28 9.42
C LYS A 809 -11.06 -1.28 10.73
N LYS A 810 -11.68 -0.86 11.84
CA LYS A 810 -11.07 -0.87 13.17
C LYS A 810 -10.83 -2.29 13.70
N ASN A 811 -11.63 -3.26 13.28
CA ASN A 811 -11.60 -4.64 13.76
C ASN A 811 -10.60 -5.56 13.03
N ILE A 812 -10.10 -5.15 11.86
CA ILE A 812 -9.14 -5.95 11.08
C ILE A 812 -7.88 -6.18 11.92
N THR A 813 -7.68 -7.45 12.30
CA THR A 813 -6.55 -7.93 13.10
C THR A 813 -6.04 -9.22 12.47
N GLY A 814 -4.72 -9.30 12.22
CA GLY A 814 -4.12 -10.46 11.56
C GLY A 814 -4.11 -11.74 12.41
N GLY A 815 -3.39 -12.76 11.94
CA GLY A 815 -3.15 -14.01 12.69
C GLY A 815 -2.53 -13.78 14.07
N ALA A 816 -2.98 -14.57 15.04
CA ALA A 816 -2.47 -14.54 16.40
C ALA A 816 -1.16 -15.33 16.49
N SER A 817 -0.14 -14.78 17.13
CA SER A 817 1.09 -15.51 17.48
C SER A 817 1.39 -15.31 18.95
N ILE A 818 1.26 -16.38 19.73
CA ILE A 818 1.16 -16.38 21.20
C ILE A 818 1.98 -17.54 21.75
N VAL A 819 2.77 -17.26 22.78
CA VAL A 819 3.47 -18.26 23.58
C VAL A 819 2.69 -18.47 24.87
N PHE A 820 2.46 -19.74 25.21
CA PHE A 820 1.68 -20.22 26.36
C PHE A 820 2.57 -20.85 27.43
N HIS A 821 3.65 -21.51 27.01
CA HIS A 821 4.67 -22.07 27.89
C HIS A 821 6.03 -22.01 27.19
N ARG A 822 7.11 -21.69 27.90
CA ARG A 822 8.40 -21.39 27.23
C ARG A 822 9.30 -22.59 26.98
N TYR A 823 9.09 -23.71 27.68
CA TYR A 823 10.01 -24.85 27.60
C TYR A 823 9.38 -26.18 28.01
N HIS A 824 9.55 -27.22 27.20
CA HIS A 824 9.44 -28.61 27.64
C HIS A 824 10.51 -29.50 27.00
N GLU A 825 10.93 -30.53 27.72
CA GLU A 825 11.83 -31.57 27.21
C GLU A 825 11.44 -32.92 27.82
N VAL A 826 11.43 -33.96 26.98
CA VAL A 826 11.01 -35.32 27.32
C VAL A 826 11.81 -35.87 28.48
N ASN A 827 11.11 -36.46 29.46
CA ASN A 827 11.66 -37.00 30.71
C ASN A 827 12.45 -35.99 31.59
N LYS A 828 12.38 -34.68 31.29
CA LYS A 828 13.03 -33.63 32.09
C LYS A 828 12.04 -32.63 32.67
N THR A 829 10.98 -32.33 31.93
CA THR A 829 9.91 -31.44 32.41
C THR A 829 8.61 -32.19 32.64
N GLU A 830 7.75 -31.59 33.45
CA GLU A 830 6.42 -32.10 33.77
C GLU A 830 5.35 -31.12 33.27
N ILE A 831 4.12 -31.60 33.08
CA ILE A 831 2.98 -30.76 32.71
C ILE A 831 2.44 -30.05 33.95
N THR A 832 2.68 -28.74 34.02
CA THR A 832 2.26 -27.85 35.11
C THR A 832 1.76 -26.55 34.50
N ARG A 833 0.64 -25.98 34.96
CA ARG A 833 0.03 -24.80 34.35
C ARG A 833 -0.26 -23.69 35.33
N ALA A 834 -0.32 -22.47 34.81
CA ALA A 834 -0.79 -21.32 35.59
C ALA A 834 -2.24 -21.52 36.03
N HIS A 835 -2.49 -21.33 37.31
CA HIS A 835 -3.75 -21.58 38.00
C HIS A 835 -4.10 -20.40 38.91
N TYR A 836 -5.31 -19.89 38.76
CA TYR A 836 -5.89 -18.84 39.59
C TYR A 836 -6.62 -19.46 40.79
N ASN A 837 -6.20 -19.11 42.01
CA ASN A 837 -6.78 -19.64 43.24
C ASN A 837 -7.92 -18.77 43.84
N GLY A 838 -8.31 -17.69 43.14
CA GLY A 838 -9.29 -16.72 43.63
C GLY A 838 -8.69 -15.37 44.02
N THR A 839 -7.41 -15.35 44.42
CA THR A 839 -6.67 -14.13 44.79
C THR A 839 -5.50 -13.86 43.86
N GLU A 840 -4.73 -14.88 43.51
CA GLU A 840 -3.51 -14.76 42.71
C GLU A 840 -3.32 -15.93 41.75
N TRP A 841 -2.34 -15.77 40.85
CA TRP A 841 -1.94 -16.81 39.91
C TRP A 841 -0.73 -17.56 40.47
N THR A 842 -0.83 -18.88 40.52
CA THR A 842 0.20 -19.82 40.99
C THR A 842 0.43 -20.90 39.93
N TYR A 843 1.41 -21.77 40.12
CA TYR A 843 1.57 -22.99 39.32
C TYR A 843 1.96 -24.15 40.24
N PRO A 844 1.50 -25.38 39.96
CA PRO A 844 1.88 -26.55 40.75
C PRO A 844 3.38 -26.86 40.63
N GLU A 845 3.97 -27.39 41.70
CA GLU A 845 5.38 -27.85 41.69
C GLU A 845 5.60 -29.16 40.94
N LYS A 846 4.55 -29.98 40.80
CA LYS A 846 4.63 -31.30 40.17
C LYS A 846 3.44 -31.56 39.25
N GLY A 847 3.71 -32.34 38.21
CA GLY A 847 2.76 -32.80 37.23
C GLY A 847 3.12 -34.19 36.71
N LYS A 848 2.66 -34.51 35.50
CA LYS A 848 3.04 -35.73 34.81
C LYS A 848 4.24 -35.46 33.90
N ALA A 849 5.21 -36.38 33.85
CA ALA A 849 6.40 -36.25 33.02
C ALA A 849 6.06 -36.20 31.52
N VAL A 850 6.65 -35.25 30.80
CA VAL A 850 6.48 -35.12 29.34
C VAL A 850 7.15 -36.30 28.64
N LYS A 851 6.45 -36.89 27.67
CA LYS A 851 6.93 -38.00 26.84
C LYS A 851 7.12 -37.63 25.38
N LYS A 852 6.41 -36.62 24.87
CA LYS A 852 6.61 -36.12 23.50
C LYS A 852 6.23 -34.65 23.36
N ILE A 853 6.82 -33.99 22.36
CA ILE A 853 6.33 -32.71 21.83
C ILE A 853 5.72 -32.95 20.46
N VAL A 854 4.50 -32.45 20.24
CA VAL A 854 3.78 -32.55 18.96
C VAL A 854 3.34 -31.16 18.49
N GLY A 855 3.58 -30.87 17.22
CA GLY A 855 3.10 -29.68 16.54
C GLY A 855 2.10 -30.04 15.45
N PHE A 856 0.92 -29.42 15.47
CA PHE A 856 -0.09 -29.53 14.45
C PHE A 856 -0.14 -28.27 13.58
N ASP A 857 -0.46 -28.43 12.30
CA ASP A 857 -0.63 -27.35 11.32
C ASP A 857 -1.99 -27.49 10.63
N ALA A 858 -2.79 -26.43 10.66
CA ALA A 858 -4.08 -26.38 9.99
C ALA A 858 -3.88 -26.26 8.47
N ASN A 859 -4.38 -27.23 7.72
CA ASN A 859 -4.31 -27.22 6.27
C ASN A 859 -5.05 -26.00 5.69
N ALA A 860 -4.29 -25.03 5.19
CA ALA A 860 -4.81 -23.83 4.52
C ALA A 860 -5.89 -23.09 5.33
N LEU A 861 -5.59 -22.74 6.60
CA LEU A 861 -6.54 -22.16 7.55
C LEU A 861 -7.36 -20.99 6.97
N TYR A 862 -6.71 -20.00 6.36
CA TYR A 862 -7.44 -18.86 5.78
C TYR A 862 -8.30 -19.23 4.58
N LEU A 863 -7.87 -20.22 3.78
CA LEU A 863 -8.66 -20.71 2.65
C LEU A 863 -9.90 -21.47 3.14
N HIS A 864 -9.75 -22.28 4.19
CA HIS A 864 -10.88 -22.93 4.86
C HIS A 864 -11.86 -21.87 5.38
N SER A 865 -11.37 -20.89 6.14
CA SER A 865 -12.19 -19.79 6.67
C SER A 865 -12.89 -19.00 5.57
N LEU A 866 -12.27 -18.83 4.40
CA LEU A 866 -12.88 -18.17 3.24
C LEU A 866 -14.04 -18.99 2.64
N GLY A 867 -13.96 -20.32 2.70
CA GLY A 867 -15.01 -21.25 2.25
C GLY A 867 -16.23 -21.33 3.17
N GLU A 868 -16.11 -20.83 4.40
CA GLU A 868 -17.19 -20.82 5.38
C GLU A 868 -18.25 -19.73 5.13
N GLU A 869 -19.25 -19.63 6.02
CA GLU A 869 -20.33 -18.65 5.89
C GLU A 869 -19.80 -17.21 5.92
N MET A 870 -19.91 -16.51 4.79
CA MET A 870 -19.47 -15.12 4.63
C MET A 870 -20.63 -14.13 4.84
N THR A 871 -20.28 -12.93 5.30
CA THR A 871 -21.21 -11.81 5.48
C THR A 871 -21.57 -11.17 4.14
N CYS A 872 -22.74 -11.54 3.61
CA CYS A 872 -23.27 -11.09 2.33
C CYS A 872 -24.40 -10.07 2.49
N GLY A 873 -24.80 -9.44 1.38
CA GLY A 873 -25.82 -8.40 1.35
C GLY A 873 -25.28 -7.02 1.75
N LYS A 874 -26.20 -6.05 1.84
CA LYS A 874 -25.89 -4.68 2.26
C LYS A 874 -25.77 -4.63 3.78
N LEU A 875 -24.63 -4.18 4.27
CA LEU A 875 -24.31 -4.17 5.70
C LEU A 875 -24.52 -2.78 6.29
N TYR A 876 -25.34 -2.66 7.34
CA TYR A 876 -25.59 -1.41 8.07
C TYR A 876 -25.28 -1.62 9.55
N PHE A 877 -24.67 -0.62 10.19
CA PHE A 877 -24.49 -0.64 11.64
C PHE A 877 -25.73 -0.05 12.30
N LYS A 878 -26.43 -0.88 13.09
CA LYS A 878 -27.61 -0.50 13.88
C LYS A 878 -27.18 -0.38 15.34
N GLU A 879 -27.39 0.79 15.95
CA GLU A 879 -27.22 0.97 17.40
C GLU A 879 -28.33 0.21 18.12
N ASN A 880 -27.96 -0.55 19.15
CA ASN A 880 -28.88 -1.30 20.00
C ASN A 880 -28.14 -1.63 21.30
N ASP A 881 -28.82 -1.53 22.43
CA ASP A 881 -28.33 -1.89 23.76
C ASP A 881 -29.12 -3.04 24.40
N ASN A 882 -30.19 -3.51 23.77
CA ASN A 882 -31.01 -4.63 24.23
C ASN A 882 -30.31 -5.98 23.99
N TRP A 883 -29.35 -6.33 24.85
CA TRP A 883 -28.64 -7.60 24.78
C TRP A 883 -29.57 -8.80 24.94
N SER A 884 -30.52 -8.78 25.88
CA SER A 884 -31.37 -9.94 26.21
C SER A 884 -32.21 -10.46 25.03
N GLU A 885 -32.58 -9.58 24.10
CA GLU A 885 -33.26 -9.98 22.86
C GLU A 885 -32.29 -10.60 21.85
N ILE A 886 -31.14 -9.95 21.64
CA ILE A 886 -30.14 -10.37 20.66
C ILE A 886 -29.43 -11.65 21.08
N GLU A 887 -29.22 -11.86 22.39
CA GLU A 887 -28.61 -13.06 22.95
C GLU A 887 -29.33 -14.32 22.51
N LYS A 888 -30.66 -14.34 22.61
CA LYS A 888 -31.50 -15.46 22.15
C LYS A 888 -31.28 -15.74 20.67
N GLN A 889 -31.24 -14.68 19.85
CA GLN A 889 -31.04 -14.79 18.41
C GLN A 889 -29.63 -15.27 18.03
N VAL A 890 -28.62 -14.94 18.84
CA VAL A 890 -27.25 -15.42 18.65
C VAL A 890 -27.16 -16.91 19.02
N LEU A 891 -27.75 -17.31 20.16
CA LEU A 891 -27.73 -18.70 20.65
C LEU A 891 -28.57 -19.65 19.78
N ASP A 892 -29.75 -19.23 19.32
CA ASP A 892 -30.61 -20.03 18.43
C ASP A 892 -30.16 -19.99 16.95
N ASN A 893 -29.05 -19.29 16.66
CA ASN A 893 -28.46 -19.12 15.34
C ASN A 893 -29.36 -18.38 14.33
N SER A 894 -30.41 -17.66 14.76
CA SER A 894 -31.21 -16.82 13.86
C SER A 894 -30.50 -15.53 13.45
N PHE A 895 -29.65 -14.97 14.33
CA PHE A 895 -28.83 -13.80 14.02
C PHE A 895 -27.52 -14.18 13.30
N PHE A 896 -27.20 -13.48 12.20
CA PHE A 896 -25.93 -13.60 11.51
C PHE A 896 -25.33 -12.22 11.20
N GLY A 897 -24.06 -12.03 11.58
CA GLY A 897 -23.41 -10.74 11.39
C GLY A 897 -22.25 -10.47 12.34
N PHE A 898 -22.04 -9.20 12.66
CA PHE A 898 -21.07 -8.75 13.66
C PHE A 898 -21.76 -7.98 14.78
N LEU A 899 -21.31 -8.16 16.03
CA LEU A 899 -21.82 -7.44 17.20
C LEU A 899 -20.68 -6.71 17.89
N GLU A 900 -20.92 -5.46 18.28
CA GLU A 900 -19.99 -4.67 19.08
C GLU A 900 -20.39 -4.75 20.55
N VAL A 901 -19.55 -5.40 21.36
CA VAL A 901 -19.87 -5.81 22.73
C VAL A 901 -18.73 -5.52 23.71
N ASP A 902 -19.09 -5.39 24.99
CA ASP A 902 -18.19 -5.70 26.10
C ASP A 902 -18.38 -7.18 26.47
N ILE A 903 -17.29 -7.91 26.62
CA ILE A 903 -17.31 -9.36 26.89
C ILE A 903 -16.24 -9.74 27.90
N GLU A 904 -16.58 -10.64 28.81
CA GLU A 904 -15.69 -11.15 29.83
C GLU A 904 -15.86 -12.65 30.08
N VAL A 905 -14.80 -13.26 30.61
CA VAL A 905 -14.82 -14.61 31.15
C VAL A 905 -15.12 -14.53 32.65
N PRO A 906 -16.20 -15.17 33.14
CA PRO A 906 -16.49 -15.26 34.58
C PRO A 906 -15.32 -15.83 35.38
N LYS A 907 -15.13 -15.35 36.61
CA LYS A 907 -13.96 -15.72 37.46
C LYS A 907 -13.84 -17.22 37.72
N ASP A 908 -14.96 -17.91 37.90
CA ASP A 908 -15.01 -19.37 38.06
C ASP A 908 -14.52 -20.13 36.82
N LYS A 909 -14.53 -19.48 35.64
CA LYS A 909 -14.01 -20.03 34.38
C LYS A 909 -12.63 -19.51 33.98
N TRP A 910 -11.95 -18.74 34.83
CA TRP A 910 -10.60 -18.25 34.50
C TRP A 910 -9.63 -19.39 34.24
N ASN A 911 -9.61 -20.42 35.09
CA ASN A 911 -8.75 -21.59 34.89
C ASN A 911 -9.13 -22.40 33.64
N TYR A 912 -10.40 -22.35 33.23
CA TYR A 912 -10.86 -22.99 32.00
C TYR A 912 -10.28 -22.29 30.75
N PHE A 913 -10.24 -20.96 30.74
CA PHE A 913 -9.80 -20.14 29.60
C PHE A 913 -8.38 -19.56 29.68
N SER A 914 -7.66 -19.76 30.78
CA SER A 914 -6.38 -19.08 31.03
C SER A 914 -5.26 -19.48 30.07
N GLU A 915 -5.18 -20.76 29.71
CA GLU A 915 -4.18 -21.28 28.77
C GLU A 915 -4.46 -20.72 27.36
N MET A 916 -5.65 -20.95 26.80
CA MET A 916 -6.03 -20.45 25.48
C MET A 916 -7.22 -19.47 25.53
N CYS A 917 -6.97 -18.20 25.85
CA CYS A 917 -8.10 -17.27 26.03
C CYS A 917 -8.86 -16.99 24.72
N PRO A 918 -10.20 -16.89 24.79
CA PRO A 918 -11.04 -16.75 23.59
C PRO A 918 -11.11 -15.31 23.05
N ILE A 919 -10.69 -14.32 23.84
CA ILE A 919 -10.80 -12.89 23.50
C ILE A 919 -9.46 -12.37 22.98
N PHE A 920 -9.41 -12.07 21.68
CA PHE A 920 -8.24 -11.54 20.99
C PHE A 920 -8.36 -10.02 20.84
N VAL A 921 -7.42 -9.26 21.42
CA VAL A 921 -7.49 -7.79 21.46
C VAL A 921 -6.24 -7.18 20.86
N ASN A 922 -6.41 -6.22 19.95
CA ASN A 922 -5.32 -5.39 19.45
C ASN A 922 -5.29 -4.04 20.19
N LYS A 923 -4.51 -3.98 21.28
CA LYS A 923 -4.46 -2.84 22.20
C LYS A 923 -3.04 -2.30 22.34
N GLU A 924 -2.94 -1.00 22.58
CA GLU A 924 -1.70 -0.36 23.00
C GLU A 924 -1.60 -0.34 24.53
N TYR A 925 -0.48 -0.81 25.07
CA TYR A 925 -0.23 -0.86 26.50
C TYR A 925 1.28 -0.85 26.81
N ASP A 926 1.63 -0.60 28.07
CA ASP A 926 3.01 -0.59 28.56
C ASP A 926 3.45 -1.98 29.04
N GLU A 927 4.68 -2.40 28.71
CA GLU A 927 5.23 -3.69 29.13
C GLU A 927 5.36 -3.86 30.65
N THR A 928 5.20 -2.80 31.45
CA THR A 928 5.07 -2.90 32.91
C THR A 928 3.96 -3.85 33.35
N ILE A 929 2.90 -4.04 32.56
CA ILE A 929 1.83 -4.98 32.89
C ILE A 929 2.19 -6.45 32.61
N CYS A 930 3.38 -6.74 32.07
CA CYS A 930 3.84 -8.11 31.75
C CYS A 930 4.49 -8.83 32.94
N GLY A 931 4.33 -8.31 34.16
CA GLY A 931 4.77 -8.92 35.43
C GLY A 931 6.21 -8.62 35.83
N ASP A 932 6.51 -8.89 37.10
CA ASP A 932 7.80 -8.58 37.74
C ASP A 932 8.97 -9.33 37.11
N TYR A 933 8.77 -10.58 36.66
CA TYR A 933 9.80 -11.32 35.93
C TYR A 933 10.26 -10.54 34.70
N THR A 934 9.31 -10.08 33.88
CA THR A 934 9.62 -9.33 32.67
C THR A 934 10.32 -8.02 33.01
N LEU A 935 9.86 -7.30 34.03
CA LEU A 935 10.49 -6.07 34.51
C LEU A 935 11.94 -6.29 34.99
N ASN A 936 12.18 -7.35 35.75
CA ASN A 936 13.52 -7.69 36.24
C ASN A 936 14.43 -8.18 35.12
N LEU A 937 13.89 -8.97 34.18
CA LEU A 937 14.60 -9.37 32.98
C LEU A 937 15.02 -8.15 32.17
N LEU A 938 14.09 -7.23 31.92
CA LEU A 938 14.33 -5.96 31.25
C LEU A 938 15.46 -5.17 31.95
N LYS A 939 15.43 -5.04 33.28
CA LYS A 939 16.52 -4.41 34.05
C LYS A 939 17.86 -5.14 33.91
N SER A 940 17.90 -6.47 34.02
CA SER A 940 19.14 -7.27 33.88
C SER A 940 19.76 -7.18 32.49
N LEU A 941 18.89 -6.92 31.53
CA LEU A 941 19.22 -6.71 30.16
C LEU A 941 19.75 -5.25 29.99
N GLU A 942 19.42 -4.31 30.86
CA GLU A 942 19.63 -2.87 30.69
C GLU A 942 18.62 -2.23 29.69
N ARG A 943 17.40 -2.79 29.61
CA ARG A 943 16.29 -2.21 28.82
C ARG A 943 15.16 -1.73 29.72
N LYS A 944 14.59 -0.58 29.37
CA LYS A 944 13.33 -0.12 29.97
C LYS A 944 12.08 -0.68 29.28
N PRO A 945 10.98 -0.87 30.02
CA PRO A 945 9.67 -1.21 29.47
C PRO A 945 9.23 -0.24 28.36
N THR A 946 8.42 -0.73 27.43
CA THR A 946 7.94 0.05 26.29
C THR A 946 6.43 -0.01 26.10
N LYS A 947 5.83 1.15 25.80
CA LYS A 947 4.44 1.26 25.39
C LYS A 947 4.26 1.02 23.90
N SER A 948 3.29 0.18 23.56
CA SER A 948 3.15 -0.28 22.19
C SER A 948 1.90 -1.10 21.89
N ARG A 949 1.46 -1.07 20.62
CA ARG A 949 0.30 -1.82 20.14
C ARG A 949 0.64 -3.28 19.78
N LYS A 950 -0.08 -4.22 20.38
CA LYS A 950 0.11 -5.67 20.21
C LYS A 950 -1.25 -6.37 20.11
N LEU A 951 -1.34 -7.39 19.25
CA LEU A 951 -2.43 -8.38 19.31
C LEU A 951 -2.09 -9.38 20.42
N VAL A 952 -2.94 -9.43 21.44
CA VAL A 952 -2.82 -10.29 22.62
C VAL A 952 -4.12 -11.03 22.89
N VAL A 953 -4.05 -11.99 23.81
CA VAL A 953 -5.21 -12.64 24.40
C VAL A 953 -5.49 -12.08 25.79
N SER A 954 -6.76 -11.98 26.14
CA SER A 954 -7.25 -11.44 27.42
C SER A 954 -8.46 -12.25 27.89
N LEU A 955 -8.83 -12.11 29.16
CA LEU A 955 -10.06 -12.66 29.73
C LEU A 955 -11.23 -11.66 29.66
N GLN A 956 -10.98 -10.42 29.27
CA GLN A 956 -12.01 -9.40 29.07
C GLN A 956 -11.64 -8.39 28.00
N ALA A 957 -12.64 -7.82 27.33
CA ALA A 957 -12.49 -6.73 26.38
C ALA A 957 -13.71 -5.81 26.36
N LYS A 958 -13.46 -4.52 26.12
CA LYS A 958 -14.50 -3.50 25.94
C LYS A 958 -14.58 -3.05 24.48
N GLN A 959 -15.78 -2.81 23.98
CA GLN A 959 -16.08 -2.34 22.62
C GLN A 959 -15.36 -3.12 21.52
N ILE A 960 -15.41 -4.45 21.59
CA ILE A 960 -14.85 -5.34 20.58
C ILE A 960 -15.94 -5.76 19.59
N LEU A 961 -15.60 -5.82 18.30
CA LEU A 961 -16.51 -6.28 17.25
C LEU A 961 -16.25 -7.77 16.97
N ILE A 962 -17.23 -8.63 17.18
CA ILE A 962 -17.10 -10.09 17.08
C ILE A 962 -18.14 -10.63 16.10
N LYS A 963 -17.77 -11.58 15.23
CA LYS A 963 -18.72 -12.25 14.34
C LYS A 963 -19.64 -13.14 15.18
N SER A 964 -20.93 -13.19 14.86
CA SER A 964 -21.93 -13.93 15.64
C SER A 964 -21.58 -15.41 15.80
N THR A 965 -20.90 -16.04 14.83
CA THR A 965 -20.43 -17.43 14.92
C THR A 965 -19.42 -17.67 16.03
N ARG A 966 -18.47 -16.74 16.20
CA ARG A 966 -17.47 -16.83 17.26
C ARG A 966 -18.06 -16.42 18.59
N LEU A 967 -18.90 -15.38 18.60
CA LEU A 967 -19.58 -14.94 19.82
C LEU A 967 -20.48 -16.06 20.39
N ARG A 968 -21.26 -16.73 19.54
CA ARG A 968 -22.10 -17.86 19.97
C ARG A 968 -21.28 -18.95 20.64
N TRP A 969 -20.19 -19.38 20.00
CA TRP A 969 -19.27 -20.38 20.58
C TRP A 969 -18.75 -19.90 21.95
N MET A 970 -18.36 -18.62 22.09
CA MET A 970 -17.91 -18.07 23.37
C MET A 970 -19.00 -18.12 24.46
N LEU A 971 -20.26 -17.81 24.12
CA LEU A 971 -21.39 -17.86 25.05
C LEU A 971 -21.73 -19.29 25.46
N GLU A 972 -21.73 -20.24 24.52
CA GLU A 972 -21.95 -21.68 24.78
C GLU A 972 -20.90 -22.23 25.77
N HIS A 973 -19.68 -21.69 25.74
CA HIS A 973 -18.60 -22.04 26.67
C HIS A 973 -18.61 -21.19 27.96
N GLY A 974 -19.57 -20.26 28.08
CA GLY A 974 -19.87 -19.45 29.26
C GLY A 974 -19.06 -18.18 29.44
N CYS A 975 -18.58 -17.58 28.35
CA CYS A 975 -18.29 -16.15 28.36
C CYS A 975 -19.59 -15.35 28.53
N VAL A 976 -19.51 -14.14 29.07
CA VAL A 976 -20.67 -13.28 29.31
C VAL A 976 -20.48 -11.96 28.59
N VAL A 977 -21.50 -11.55 27.83
CA VAL A 977 -21.58 -10.19 27.29
C VAL A 977 -22.18 -9.29 28.37
N THR A 978 -21.43 -8.27 28.77
CA THR A 978 -21.87 -7.32 29.80
C THR A 978 -22.55 -6.09 29.20
N LYS A 979 -22.29 -5.79 27.92
CA LYS A 979 -22.90 -4.68 27.21
C LYS A 979 -22.93 -4.88 25.70
N LEU A 980 -24.05 -4.52 25.07
CA LEU A 980 -24.19 -4.39 23.62
C LEU A 980 -24.15 -2.90 23.23
N TYR A 981 -23.44 -2.55 22.17
CA TYR A 981 -23.43 -1.21 21.58
C TYR A 981 -24.20 -1.14 20.25
N GLY A 982 -24.27 -2.26 19.55
CA GLY A 982 -24.95 -2.38 18.27
C GLY A 982 -24.45 -3.56 17.47
N TYR A 983 -25.01 -3.72 16.28
CA TYR A 983 -24.74 -4.87 15.42
C TYR A 983 -24.79 -4.52 13.93
N ILE A 984 -24.20 -5.40 13.12
CA ILE A 984 -24.20 -5.39 11.67
C ILE A 984 -24.79 -6.71 11.22
N GLU A 985 -26.05 -6.70 10.84
CA GLU A 985 -26.76 -7.88 10.33
C GLU A 985 -26.37 -8.16 8.87
N ALA A 986 -26.24 -9.44 8.53
CA ALA A 986 -25.80 -9.91 7.22
C ALA A 986 -26.61 -11.11 6.75
N LYS A 987 -26.63 -11.35 5.44
CA LYS A 987 -27.10 -12.61 4.86
C LYS A 987 -25.96 -13.63 4.90
N ARG A 988 -26.26 -14.87 5.27
CA ARG A 988 -25.29 -15.98 5.27
C ARG A 988 -25.21 -16.68 3.92
N ARG A 989 -24.00 -16.96 3.43
CA ARG A 989 -23.74 -17.85 2.28
C ARG A 989 -22.29 -18.33 2.30
N ARG A 990 -22.06 -19.61 1.98
CA ARG A 990 -20.73 -20.17 1.68
C ARG A 990 -20.29 -19.81 0.25
N ILE A 991 -20.18 -18.51 0.00
CA ILE A 991 -20.09 -17.94 -1.36
C ILE A 991 -18.78 -18.30 -2.09
N PHE A 992 -17.72 -18.61 -1.35
CA PHE A 992 -16.41 -18.98 -1.91
C PHE A 992 -16.05 -20.45 -1.66
N LYS A 993 -17.01 -21.31 -1.29
CA LYS A 993 -16.74 -22.74 -1.12
C LYS A 993 -16.18 -23.37 -2.39
N GLY A 994 -16.75 -23.04 -3.56
CA GLY A 994 -16.24 -23.54 -4.84
C GLY A 994 -14.80 -23.13 -5.13
N PHE A 995 -14.39 -21.94 -4.67
CA PHE A 995 -13.00 -21.49 -4.80
C PHE A 995 -12.06 -22.30 -3.89
N MET A 996 -12.45 -22.53 -2.64
CA MET A 996 -11.72 -23.39 -1.70
C MET A 996 -11.57 -24.82 -2.22
N ASP A 997 -12.67 -25.41 -2.72
CA ASP A 997 -12.69 -26.75 -3.28
C ASP A 997 -11.76 -26.83 -4.49
N TRP A 998 -11.89 -25.90 -5.43
CA TRP A 998 -11.03 -25.82 -6.62
C TRP A 998 -9.54 -25.74 -6.28
N VAL A 999 -9.14 -24.85 -5.36
CA VAL A 999 -7.73 -24.75 -4.95
C VAL A 999 -7.24 -26.07 -4.37
N SER A 1000 -8.06 -26.74 -3.57
CA SER A 1000 -7.69 -28.02 -2.94
C SER A 1000 -7.57 -29.14 -3.97
N ASP A 1001 -8.50 -29.19 -4.93
CA ASP A 1001 -8.55 -30.20 -5.98
C ASP A 1001 -7.39 -30.08 -6.97
N GLU A 1002 -7.04 -28.86 -7.40
CA GLU A 1002 -5.85 -28.66 -8.25
C GLU A 1002 -4.56 -29.05 -7.51
N ARG A 1003 -4.48 -28.79 -6.20
CA ARG A 1003 -3.36 -29.24 -5.38
C ARG A 1003 -3.29 -30.75 -5.24
N ARG A 1004 -4.44 -31.43 -5.13
CA ARG A 1004 -4.52 -32.89 -5.13
C ARG A 1004 -4.07 -33.46 -6.47
N LYS A 1005 -4.52 -32.90 -7.60
CA LYS A 1005 -4.09 -33.35 -8.94
C LYS A 1005 -2.57 -33.24 -9.13
N GLY A 1006 -1.97 -32.12 -8.72
CA GLY A 1006 -0.51 -31.93 -8.82
C GLY A 1006 0.32 -32.83 -7.91
N ASP A 1007 -0.23 -33.28 -6.78
CA ASP A 1007 0.43 -34.27 -5.91
C ASP A 1007 0.47 -35.68 -6.56
N VAL A 1008 -0.36 -35.94 -7.58
CA VAL A 1008 -0.55 -37.26 -8.21
C VAL A 1008 0.19 -37.34 -9.54
N ASP A 1009 0.10 -36.28 -10.33
CA ASP A 1009 0.67 -36.22 -11.66
C ASP A 1009 1.45 -34.91 -11.83
N SER A 1010 2.75 -35.07 -12.05
CA SER A 1010 3.71 -33.98 -12.26
C SER A 1010 3.31 -33.05 -13.41
N LYS A 1011 2.50 -33.50 -14.38
CA LYS A 1011 1.94 -32.64 -15.44
C LYS A 1011 1.11 -31.48 -14.88
N TYR A 1012 0.43 -31.67 -13.74
CA TYR A 1012 -0.41 -30.65 -13.12
C TYR A 1012 0.33 -29.84 -12.04
N ALA A 1013 1.64 -30.04 -11.86
CA ALA A 1013 2.43 -29.34 -10.84
C ALA A 1013 2.35 -27.81 -11.00
N ILE A 1014 2.39 -27.31 -12.24
CA ILE A 1014 2.26 -25.89 -12.56
C ILE A 1014 0.92 -25.33 -12.08
N ILE A 1015 -0.18 -26.00 -12.43
CA ILE A 1015 -1.54 -25.57 -12.07
C ILE A 1015 -1.74 -25.66 -10.55
N SER A 1016 -1.19 -26.69 -9.91
CA SER A 1016 -1.21 -26.87 -8.45
C SER A 1016 -0.51 -25.73 -7.70
N GLU A 1017 0.71 -25.35 -8.12
CA GLU A 1017 1.41 -24.23 -7.51
C GLU A 1017 0.73 -22.90 -7.83
N GLY A 1018 0.20 -22.70 -9.05
CA GLY A 1018 -0.63 -21.54 -9.40
C GLY A 1018 -1.87 -21.40 -8.50
N ALA A 1019 -2.61 -22.48 -8.29
CA ALA A 1019 -3.81 -22.51 -7.45
C ALA A 1019 -3.49 -22.21 -5.97
N LYS A 1020 -2.40 -22.79 -5.44
CA LYS A 1020 -1.90 -22.51 -4.08
C LYS A 1020 -1.55 -21.02 -3.89
N LEU A 1021 -0.84 -20.45 -4.86
CA LEU A 1021 -0.48 -19.03 -4.87
C LEU A 1021 -1.72 -18.12 -4.89
N VAL A 1022 -2.69 -18.45 -5.73
CA VAL A 1022 -3.97 -17.73 -5.83
C VAL A 1022 -4.78 -17.84 -4.54
N GLY A 1023 -4.91 -19.05 -3.97
CA GLY A 1023 -5.63 -19.32 -2.73
C GLY A 1023 -5.10 -18.50 -1.55
N ASN A 1024 -3.78 -18.41 -1.41
CA ASN A 1024 -3.13 -17.67 -0.33
C ASN A 1024 -3.21 -16.13 -0.50
N SER A 1025 -3.36 -15.64 -1.74
CA SER A 1025 -3.25 -14.22 -2.05
C SER A 1025 -4.60 -13.49 -2.15
N ALA A 1026 -5.69 -14.21 -2.40
CA ALA A 1026 -7.00 -13.61 -2.72
C ALA A 1026 -7.60 -12.77 -1.59
N PHE A 1027 -7.66 -13.30 -0.36
CA PHE A 1027 -8.35 -12.61 0.74
C PHE A 1027 -7.59 -11.37 1.24
N GLY A 1028 -6.25 -11.39 1.19
CA GLY A 1028 -5.41 -10.29 1.67
C GLY A 1028 -5.69 -8.96 0.97
N ARG A 1029 -6.10 -9.01 -0.30
CA ARG A 1029 -6.51 -7.84 -1.07
C ARG A 1029 -7.75 -7.15 -0.51
N THR A 1030 -8.67 -7.92 0.07
CA THR A 1030 -9.96 -7.43 0.58
C THR A 1030 -9.80 -6.59 1.85
N GLY A 1031 -8.69 -6.75 2.59
CA GLY A 1031 -8.37 -6.00 3.82
C GLY A 1031 -7.38 -4.83 3.64
N MET A 1032 -7.09 -4.40 2.41
CA MET A 1032 -6.09 -3.37 2.11
C MET A 1032 -6.52 -1.94 2.52
N ASP A 1033 -5.65 -1.21 3.20
CA ASP A 1033 -5.87 0.20 3.57
C ASP A 1033 -5.35 1.19 2.51
N LYS A 1034 -6.26 1.68 1.67
CA LYS A 1034 -5.93 2.60 0.57
C LYS A 1034 -5.48 3.99 1.03
N ASN A 1035 -5.71 4.37 2.29
CA ASN A 1035 -5.36 5.70 2.79
C ASN A 1035 -3.84 5.89 2.90
N LYS A 1036 -3.10 4.78 2.95
CA LYS A 1036 -1.62 4.76 2.97
C LYS A 1036 -1.00 4.84 1.58
N HIS A 1037 -1.78 4.78 0.51
CA HIS A 1037 -1.25 4.83 -0.84
C HIS A 1037 -0.81 6.26 -1.22
N THR A 1038 0.29 6.36 -1.94
CA THR A 1038 0.77 7.59 -2.55
C THR A 1038 0.64 7.53 -4.06
N LYS A 1039 0.60 8.69 -4.71
CA LYS A 1039 0.67 8.83 -6.17
C LYS A 1039 2.06 9.33 -6.53
N VAL A 1040 2.77 8.56 -7.36
CA VAL A 1040 4.09 8.92 -7.89
C VAL A 1040 3.96 9.34 -9.35
N SER A 1041 4.70 10.36 -9.74
CA SER A 1041 4.76 10.83 -11.13
C SER A 1041 6.14 11.39 -11.46
N PHE A 1042 6.62 11.16 -12.69
CA PHE A 1042 7.80 11.82 -13.22
C PHE A 1042 7.41 13.16 -13.87
N CYS A 1043 8.21 14.20 -13.65
CA CYS A 1043 7.93 15.57 -14.06
C CYS A 1043 9.21 16.23 -14.57
N ASN A 1044 9.09 17.07 -15.60
CA ASN A 1044 10.14 18.03 -15.92
C ASN A 1044 10.14 19.20 -14.91
N GLU A 1045 11.10 20.10 -15.02
CA GLU A 1045 11.23 21.24 -14.10
C GLU A 1045 9.98 22.13 -14.03
N VAL A 1046 9.34 22.42 -15.16
CA VAL A 1046 8.13 23.26 -15.23
C VAL A 1046 6.95 22.60 -14.52
N GLU A 1047 6.77 21.30 -14.74
CA GLU A 1047 5.74 20.49 -14.10
C GLU A 1047 6.00 20.33 -12.60
N PHE A 1048 7.26 20.13 -12.23
CA PHE A 1048 7.68 20.09 -10.84
C PHE A 1048 7.38 21.41 -10.13
N ASN A 1049 7.64 22.55 -10.77
CA ASN A 1049 7.30 23.87 -10.24
C ASN A 1049 5.80 24.00 -9.93
N ARG A 1050 4.93 23.44 -10.76
CA ARG A 1050 3.49 23.38 -10.48
C ARG A 1050 3.18 22.39 -9.35
N ALA A 1051 3.82 21.22 -9.37
CA ALA A 1051 3.56 20.14 -8.42
C ALA A 1051 3.99 20.49 -6.99
N LYS A 1052 5.13 21.17 -6.79
CA LYS A 1052 5.60 21.59 -5.46
C LYS A 1052 4.67 22.62 -4.81
N ASN A 1053 3.90 23.38 -5.59
CA ASN A 1053 2.93 24.34 -5.07
C ASN A 1053 1.61 23.68 -4.60
N ASP A 1054 1.35 22.43 -5.00
CA ASP A 1054 0.18 21.65 -4.56
C ASP A 1054 0.20 21.40 -3.04
N TYR A 1055 -0.95 21.52 -2.37
CA TYR A 1055 -1.07 21.22 -0.95
C TYR A 1055 -0.80 19.75 -0.62
N PHE A 1056 -1.16 18.83 -1.53
CA PHE A 1056 -0.99 17.38 -1.33
C PHE A 1056 0.40 16.87 -1.75
N TYR A 1057 1.31 17.77 -2.15
CA TYR A 1057 2.72 17.46 -2.32
C TYR A 1057 3.28 16.83 -1.02
N TYR A 1058 4.04 15.74 -1.18
CA TYR A 1058 4.61 14.99 -0.06
C TYR A 1058 6.15 14.93 -0.11
N ASP A 1059 6.71 14.53 -1.24
CA ASP A 1059 8.16 14.44 -1.43
C ASP A 1059 8.54 14.58 -2.91
N ALA A 1060 9.81 14.87 -3.16
CA ALA A 1060 10.40 14.72 -4.48
C ALA A 1060 11.89 14.36 -4.44
N GLU A 1061 12.29 13.63 -5.47
CA GLU A 1061 13.69 13.36 -5.82
C GLU A 1061 14.01 13.94 -7.18
N GLU A 1062 15.24 14.39 -7.35
CA GLU A 1062 15.75 14.85 -8.63
C GLU A 1062 16.72 13.82 -9.22
N TYR A 1063 16.56 13.57 -10.51
CA TYR A 1063 17.38 12.73 -11.37
C TYR A 1063 17.76 13.59 -12.59
N ASN A 1064 18.89 14.30 -12.49
CA ASN A 1064 19.48 15.08 -13.58
C ASN A 1064 18.45 16.00 -14.31
N GLY A 1065 17.76 16.87 -13.56
CA GLY A 1065 16.75 17.80 -14.09
C GLY A 1065 15.35 17.23 -14.30
N ILE A 1066 15.15 15.91 -14.10
CA ILE A 1066 13.84 15.27 -14.00
C ILE A 1066 13.50 15.03 -12.54
N TYR A 1067 12.23 15.17 -12.17
CA TYR A 1067 11.77 15.05 -10.80
C TYR A 1067 10.81 13.87 -10.65
N GLU A 1068 11.09 12.95 -9.73
CA GLU A 1068 10.10 12.01 -9.22
C GLU A 1068 9.34 12.70 -8.09
N VAL A 1069 8.04 12.93 -8.29
CA VAL A 1069 7.18 13.61 -7.32
C VAL A 1069 6.22 12.64 -6.69
N THR A 1070 6.18 12.64 -5.36
CA THR A 1070 5.21 11.89 -4.56
C THR A 1070 4.15 12.85 -4.02
N LYS A 1071 2.88 12.51 -4.26
CA LYS A 1071 1.70 13.21 -3.72
C LYS A 1071 0.82 12.26 -2.93
N ARG A 1072 0.09 12.80 -1.95
CA ARG A 1072 -1.00 12.07 -1.31
C ARG A 1072 -2.29 12.24 -2.13
N PRO A 1073 -3.13 11.20 -2.23
CA PRO A 1073 -4.42 11.35 -2.88
C PRO A 1073 -5.31 12.25 -2.00
N LYS A 1074 -5.90 13.30 -2.61
CA LYS A 1074 -6.90 14.15 -1.94
C LYS A 1074 -8.17 13.37 -1.58
N LYS A 1075 -8.62 12.53 -2.51
CA LYS A 1075 -9.82 11.70 -2.36
C LYS A 1075 -9.42 10.23 -2.50
N VAL A 1076 -9.82 9.41 -1.54
CA VAL A 1076 -9.58 7.97 -1.57
C VAL A 1076 -10.91 7.26 -1.72
N LYS A 1077 -11.11 6.56 -2.83
CA LYS A 1077 -12.31 5.76 -3.04
C LYS A 1077 -12.27 4.51 -2.15
N GLN A 1078 -13.19 4.42 -1.20
CA GLN A 1078 -13.35 3.26 -0.32
C GLN A 1078 -14.22 2.20 -1.00
N ASN A 1079 -13.59 1.37 -1.81
CA ASN A 1079 -14.24 0.30 -2.57
C ASN A 1079 -13.60 -1.07 -2.30
N MET A 1080 -13.31 -1.38 -1.03
CA MET A 1080 -12.80 -2.69 -0.62
C MET A 1080 -13.84 -3.45 0.21
N ALA A 1081 -13.94 -4.75 -0.04
CA ALA A 1081 -14.86 -5.66 0.65
C ALA A 1081 -14.31 -6.09 2.01
N LEU A 1082 -14.14 -5.13 2.93
CA LEU A 1082 -13.53 -5.36 4.25
C LEU A 1082 -14.22 -6.47 5.06
N GLN A 1083 -15.51 -6.71 4.83
CA GLN A 1083 -16.26 -7.75 5.52
C GLN A 1083 -15.72 -9.16 5.27
N ILE A 1084 -15.09 -9.40 4.10
CA ILE A 1084 -14.44 -10.69 3.80
C ILE A 1084 -13.23 -10.87 4.71
N ALA A 1085 -12.30 -9.91 4.71
CA ALA A 1085 -11.12 -9.96 5.58
C ALA A 1085 -11.51 -10.10 7.06
N CYS A 1086 -12.49 -9.33 7.53
CA CYS A 1086 -12.99 -9.43 8.90
C CYS A 1086 -13.55 -10.83 9.21
N SER A 1087 -14.35 -11.42 8.31
CA SER A 1087 -14.92 -12.75 8.52
C SER A 1087 -13.82 -13.82 8.55
N VAL A 1088 -12.91 -13.81 7.57
CA VAL A 1088 -11.79 -14.77 7.49
C VAL A 1088 -10.92 -14.73 8.74
N TYR A 1089 -10.55 -13.54 9.24
CA TYR A 1089 -9.74 -13.44 10.45
C TYR A 1089 -10.48 -13.87 11.73
N ASP A 1090 -11.80 -13.64 11.81
CA ASP A 1090 -12.59 -14.06 12.97
C ASP A 1090 -12.82 -15.58 12.98
N ASP A 1091 -13.18 -16.15 11.83
CA ASP A 1091 -13.42 -17.59 11.65
C ASP A 1091 -12.13 -18.40 11.84
N SER A 1092 -10.98 -17.86 11.42
CA SER A 1092 -9.68 -18.53 11.64
C SER A 1092 -9.34 -18.62 13.13
N LYS A 1093 -9.66 -17.59 13.92
CA LYS A 1093 -9.49 -17.64 15.39
C LYS A 1093 -10.45 -18.64 16.02
N LEU A 1094 -11.71 -18.67 15.54
CA LEU A 1094 -12.68 -19.66 15.99
C LEU A 1094 -12.19 -21.09 15.73
N ASN A 1095 -11.62 -21.38 14.56
CA ASN A 1095 -11.10 -22.71 14.26
C ASN A 1095 -9.95 -23.13 15.18
N MET A 1096 -9.04 -22.21 15.52
CA MET A 1096 -7.99 -22.51 16.50
C MET A 1096 -8.56 -22.74 17.92
N LEU A 1097 -9.60 -22.00 18.31
CA LEU A 1097 -10.30 -22.21 19.58
C LEU A 1097 -11.01 -23.56 19.61
N LYS A 1098 -11.73 -23.90 18.55
CA LYS A 1098 -12.39 -25.20 18.38
C LYS A 1098 -11.40 -26.36 18.44
N PHE A 1099 -10.25 -26.24 17.77
CA PHE A 1099 -9.22 -27.28 17.86
C PHE A 1099 -8.71 -27.47 19.29
N TYR A 1100 -8.47 -26.38 20.02
CA TYR A 1100 -8.07 -26.49 21.43
C TYR A 1100 -9.16 -27.11 22.30
N TYR A 1101 -10.38 -26.53 22.29
CA TYR A 1101 -11.42 -26.84 23.28
C TYR A 1101 -12.31 -28.02 22.88
N ASP A 1102 -12.72 -28.06 21.61
CA ASP A 1102 -13.72 -29.03 21.12
C ASP A 1102 -13.05 -30.32 20.64
N CYS A 1103 -11.72 -30.34 20.50
CA CYS A 1103 -10.93 -31.53 20.15
C CYS A 1103 -9.95 -31.91 21.26
N ILE A 1104 -8.90 -31.13 21.49
CA ILE A 1104 -7.82 -31.54 22.40
C ILE A 1104 -8.31 -31.62 23.85
N ASP A 1105 -8.85 -30.53 24.41
CA ASP A 1105 -9.33 -30.46 25.80
C ASP A 1105 -10.53 -31.39 26.06
N LYS A 1106 -11.38 -31.57 25.03
CA LYS A 1106 -12.50 -32.48 25.07
C LYS A 1106 -12.04 -33.92 25.29
N TYR A 1107 -11.14 -34.43 24.46
CA TYR A 1107 -10.77 -35.84 24.44
C TYR A 1107 -9.55 -36.21 25.29
N VAL A 1108 -8.68 -35.26 25.61
CA VAL A 1108 -7.45 -35.48 26.40
C VAL A 1108 -7.59 -34.79 27.75
N ASP A 1109 -7.19 -35.46 28.83
CA ASP A 1109 -7.19 -34.83 30.15
C ASP A 1109 -6.14 -33.72 30.20
N ARG A 1110 -6.46 -32.57 30.79
CA ARG A 1110 -5.51 -31.46 30.86
C ARG A 1110 -4.24 -31.84 31.63
N SER A 1111 -4.22 -32.84 32.50
CA SER A 1111 -2.96 -33.30 33.11
C SER A 1111 -2.00 -33.96 32.10
N ASP A 1112 -2.48 -34.32 30.91
CA ASP A 1112 -1.75 -35.06 29.89
C ASP A 1112 -1.32 -34.24 28.67
N PHE A 1113 -1.74 -32.97 28.56
CA PHE A 1113 -1.23 -32.04 27.54
C PHE A 1113 -1.04 -30.61 28.06
N GLN A 1114 -0.18 -29.85 27.38
CA GLN A 1114 0.04 -28.42 27.64
C GLN A 1114 0.49 -27.66 26.40
N TYR A 1115 -0.18 -26.57 26.07
CA TYR A 1115 0.22 -25.71 24.96
C TYR A 1115 1.54 -24.98 25.22
N ILE A 1116 2.38 -24.91 24.19
CA ILE A 1116 3.67 -24.21 24.19
C ILE A 1116 3.53 -22.92 23.39
N GLU A 1117 3.11 -23.03 22.13
CA GLU A 1117 3.08 -21.92 21.18
C GLU A 1117 2.01 -22.12 20.10
N MET A 1118 1.48 -21.00 19.62
CA MET A 1118 0.66 -20.92 18.42
C MET A 1118 1.17 -19.79 17.53
N ASP A 1119 1.40 -20.05 16.24
CA ASP A 1119 1.64 -19.03 15.22
C ASP A 1119 0.64 -19.19 14.06
N THR A 1120 -0.45 -18.42 14.14
CA THR A 1120 -1.49 -18.30 13.12
C THR A 1120 -2.30 -19.58 12.90
N ASP A 1121 -1.70 -20.60 12.31
CA ASP A 1121 -2.29 -21.88 11.90
C ASP A 1121 -1.58 -23.10 12.50
N SER A 1122 -0.46 -22.90 13.21
CA SER A 1122 0.24 -23.96 13.94
C SER A 1122 -0.10 -23.97 15.43
N ALA A 1123 -0.16 -25.16 16.05
CA ALA A 1123 -0.33 -25.37 17.48
C ALA A 1123 0.66 -26.42 18.00
N TYR A 1124 1.58 -26.00 18.87
CA TYR A 1124 2.59 -26.86 19.49
C TYR A 1124 2.28 -27.12 20.95
N MET A 1125 2.38 -28.38 21.38
CA MET A 1125 2.08 -28.81 22.74
C MET A 1125 2.99 -29.94 23.21
N ALA A 1126 3.18 -30.01 24.54
CA ALA A 1126 3.79 -31.16 25.20
C ALA A 1126 2.69 -32.16 25.60
N ILE A 1127 3.00 -33.46 25.53
CA ILE A 1127 2.10 -34.55 25.90
C ILE A 1127 2.81 -35.61 26.77
N THR A 1128 2.05 -36.31 27.61
CA THR A 1128 2.54 -37.37 28.53
C THR A 1128 2.51 -38.78 27.94
N GLY A 1129 1.99 -38.93 26.73
CA GLY A 1129 1.90 -40.17 25.97
C GLY A 1129 2.95 -40.21 24.84
N ASN A 1130 3.11 -41.36 24.19
CA ASN A 1130 3.98 -41.46 23.02
C ASN A 1130 3.27 -40.90 21.78
N THR A 1131 1.95 -41.08 21.70
CA THR A 1131 1.07 -40.43 20.72
C THR A 1131 -0.10 -39.71 21.39
N LEU A 1132 -0.86 -38.91 20.63
CA LEU A 1132 -2.06 -38.26 21.13
C LEU A 1132 -3.17 -39.29 21.45
N GLU A 1133 -3.26 -40.33 20.64
CA GLU A 1133 -4.25 -41.41 20.76
C GLU A 1133 -4.11 -42.21 22.06
N ASP A 1134 -2.88 -42.33 22.59
CA ASP A 1134 -2.61 -42.97 23.88
C ASP A 1134 -3.32 -42.26 25.05
N LEU A 1135 -3.61 -40.97 24.88
CA LEU A 1135 -4.11 -40.08 25.93
C LEU A 1135 -5.61 -39.81 25.87
N ILE A 1136 -6.31 -40.42 24.92
CA ILE A 1136 -7.75 -40.28 24.79
C ILE A 1136 -8.42 -40.90 26.02
N LYS A 1137 -9.23 -40.08 26.71
CA LYS A 1137 -10.03 -40.47 27.87
C LYS A 1137 -10.76 -41.80 27.60
N PRO A 1138 -10.58 -42.85 28.41
CA PRO A 1138 -11.12 -44.18 28.13
C PRO A 1138 -12.61 -44.19 27.80
N GLU A 1139 -13.40 -43.39 28.53
CA GLU A 1139 -14.83 -43.23 28.38
C GLU A 1139 -15.26 -42.47 27.11
N MET A 1140 -14.35 -41.74 26.46
CA MET A 1140 -14.63 -40.98 25.23
C MET A 1140 -14.05 -41.60 23.97
N LYS A 1141 -13.35 -42.75 24.07
CA LYS A 1141 -12.68 -43.39 22.92
C LYS A 1141 -13.61 -43.67 21.76
N GLU A 1142 -14.81 -44.21 22.02
CA GLU A 1142 -15.78 -44.48 20.95
C GLU A 1142 -16.27 -43.20 20.26
N GLU A 1143 -16.46 -42.12 21.01
CA GLU A 1143 -16.85 -40.83 20.46
C GLU A 1143 -15.70 -40.21 19.66
N PHE A 1144 -14.49 -40.25 20.18
CA PHE A 1144 -13.28 -39.81 19.49
C PHE A 1144 -13.09 -40.54 18.16
N GLU A 1145 -13.24 -41.87 18.15
CA GLU A 1145 -13.10 -42.65 16.91
C GLU A 1145 -14.12 -42.26 15.83
N ARG A 1146 -15.32 -41.82 16.24
CA ARG A 1146 -16.34 -41.28 15.31
C ARG A 1146 -16.04 -39.85 14.85
N ASP A 1147 -15.43 -39.03 15.70
CA ASP A 1147 -15.23 -37.59 15.47
C ASP A 1147 -13.84 -37.24 14.92
N LYS A 1148 -12.82 -38.08 15.12
CA LYS A 1148 -11.41 -37.75 14.86
C LYS A 1148 -11.13 -37.26 13.45
N PHE A 1149 -11.86 -37.75 12.44
CA PHE A 1149 -11.67 -37.37 11.04
C PHE A 1149 -12.30 -36.02 10.67
N ASN A 1150 -13.04 -35.40 11.59
CA ASN A 1150 -13.41 -33.98 11.49
C ASN A 1150 -12.23 -33.05 11.83
N TRP A 1151 -11.21 -33.58 12.52
CA TRP A 1151 -10.06 -32.81 13.02
C TRP A 1151 -8.75 -33.21 12.34
N PHE A 1152 -8.52 -34.50 12.14
CA PHE A 1152 -7.27 -35.07 11.66
C PHE A 1152 -7.45 -35.77 10.31
N PRO A 1153 -6.41 -35.81 9.45
CA PRO A 1153 -6.49 -36.50 8.17
C PRO A 1153 -6.60 -38.01 8.34
N ARG A 1154 -7.47 -38.65 7.55
CA ARG A 1154 -7.56 -40.12 7.46
C ARG A 1154 -6.28 -40.72 6.87
N THR A 1155 -5.91 -41.91 7.36
CA THR A 1155 -4.71 -42.65 6.93
C THR A 1155 -4.95 -44.13 6.65
N ASP A 1156 -6.20 -44.59 6.74
CA ASP A 1156 -6.69 -45.96 6.57
C ASP A 1156 -6.53 -46.49 5.14
N THR A 1157 -6.65 -45.62 4.14
CA THR A 1157 -6.35 -45.93 2.74
C THR A 1157 -5.41 -44.89 2.14
N GLU A 1158 -4.66 -45.27 1.10
CA GLU A 1158 -3.80 -44.31 0.37
C GLU A 1158 -4.63 -43.21 -0.31
N GLU A 1159 -5.86 -43.54 -0.75
CA GLU A 1159 -6.80 -42.56 -1.31
C GLU A 1159 -7.21 -41.52 -0.26
N HIS A 1160 -7.64 -41.96 0.92
CA HIS A 1160 -8.00 -41.07 2.02
C HIS A 1160 -6.82 -40.19 2.44
N ARG A 1161 -5.64 -40.78 2.60
CA ARG A 1161 -4.40 -40.04 2.93
C ARG A 1161 -4.11 -38.94 1.91
N ARG A 1162 -4.27 -39.24 0.62
CA ARG A 1162 -4.05 -38.27 -0.47
C ARG A 1162 -5.07 -37.14 -0.46
N ILE A 1163 -6.35 -37.44 -0.25
CA ILE A 1163 -7.43 -36.44 -0.23
C ILE A 1163 -7.27 -35.52 0.99
N ASP A 1164 -7.12 -36.10 2.18
CA ASP A 1164 -7.16 -35.39 3.46
C ASP A 1164 -5.89 -34.57 3.73
N LYS A 1165 -4.75 -34.96 3.16
CA LYS A 1165 -3.51 -34.16 3.15
C LYS A 1165 -3.73 -32.73 2.62
N ARG A 1166 -4.71 -32.53 1.73
CA ARG A 1166 -5.06 -31.25 1.12
C ARG A 1166 -6.45 -30.74 1.50
N THR A 1167 -7.18 -31.43 2.37
CA THR A 1167 -8.50 -30.99 2.84
C THR A 1167 -8.35 -29.78 3.76
N PRO A 1168 -8.91 -28.61 3.42
CA PRO A 1168 -8.76 -27.40 4.22
C PRO A 1168 -9.43 -27.50 5.58
N GLY A 1169 -8.76 -27.02 6.62
CA GLY A 1169 -9.26 -26.98 8.00
C GLY A 1169 -8.87 -28.18 8.88
N LEU A 1170 -8.42 -29.29 8.28
CA LEU A 1170 -7.86 -30.41 9.05
C LEU A 1170 -6.48 -30.06 9.61
N PHE A 1171 -6.18 -30.57 10.79
CA PHE A 1171 -4.91 -30.42 11.48
C PHE A 1171 -4.04 -31.64 11.22
N LYS A 1172 -2.91 -31.42 10.55
CA LYS A 1172 -1.91 -32.49 10.32
C LYS A 1172 -0.76 -32.34 11.29
N VAL A 1173 -0.11 -33.44 11.65
CA VAL A 1173 1.16 -33.39 12.37
C VAL A 1173 2.19 -32.71 11.47
N GLU A 1174 2.70 -31.57 11.93
CA GLU A 1174 3.72 -30.78 11.25
C GLU A 1174 5.12 -31.25 11.64
N LYS A 1175 5.33 -31.45 12.95
CA LYS A 1175 6.62 -31.86 13.50
C LYS A 1175 6.42 -32.49 14.87
N GLU A 1176 7.17 -33.55 15.11
CA GLU A 1176 7.35 -34.14 16.44
C GLU A 1176 8.78 -33.91 16.92
N GLY A 1177 8.94 -33.81 18.23
CA GLY A 1177 10.22 -33.56 18.87
C GLY A 1177 10.30 -34.16 20.27
N ASP A 1178 11.53 -34.16 20.79
CA ASP A 1178 11.86 -34.58 22.16
C ASP A 1178 12.07 -33.37 23.08
N GLY A 1179 12.01 -32.16 22.54
CA GLY A 1179 11.89 -30.94 23.32
C GLY A 1179 11.63 -29.71 22.44
N MET A 1180 11.15 -28.65 23.07
CA MET A 1180 10.85 -27.38 22.43
C MET A 1180 11.05 -26.19 23.38
N ILE A 1181 11.56 -25.08 22.81
CA ILE A 1181 11.71 -23.79 23.48
C ILE A 1181 10.98 -22.73 22.66
N ALA A 1182 10.13 -21.94 23.31
CA ALA A 1182 9.46 -20.78 22.72
C ALA A 1182 9.80 -19.52 23.53
N LEU A 1183 10.68 -18.68 22.98
CA LEU A 1183 11.18 -17.49 23.68
C LEU A 1183 10.16 -16.34 23.63
N CYS A 1184 9.66 -16.06 22.43
CA CYS A 1184 8.67 -15.03 22.15
C CYS A 1184 7.97 -15.32 20.82
N SER A 1185 6.94 -14.53 20.46
CA SER A 1185 6.18 -14.71 19.21
C SER A 1185 7.10 -14.89 17.98
N LYS A 1186 6.87 -15.97 17.22
CA LYS A 1186 7.63 -16.36 16.02
C LYS A 1186 9.11 -16.66 16.27
N THR A 1187 9.50 -16.94 17.52
CA THR A 1187 10.88 -17.26 17.90
C THR A 1187 10.91 -18.51 18.78
N TYR A 1188 11.06 -19.68 18.15
CA TYR A 1188 11.03 -20.99 18.82
C TYR A 1188 11.97 -22.00 18.14
N CYS A 1189 12.29 -23.08 18.86
CA CYS A 1189 13.09 -24.21 18.39
C CYS A 1189 12.47 -25.50 18.89
N ILE A 1190 12.24 -26.47 17.99
CA ILE A 1190 11.85 -27.84 18.31
C ILE A 1190 12.93 -28.80 17.79
N TRP A 1191 13.33 -29.78 18.59
CA TRP A 1191 14.41 -30.72 18.25
C TRP A 1191 14.03 -32.17 18.54
N THR A 1192 14.76 -33.10 17.92
CA THR A 1192 14.79 -34.52 18.27
C THR A 1192 16.15 -34.89 18.89
N ASN A 1193 16.26 -36.04 19.53
CA ASN A 1193 17.52 -36.54 20.08
C ASN A 1193 18.62 -36.77 19.03
N ASP A 1194 18.26 -36.95 17.75
CA ASP A 1194 19.21 -36.99 16.62
C ASP A 1194 19.71 -35.58 16.20
N ASP A 1195 19.59 -34.57 17.06
CA ASP A 1195 19.94 -33.15 16.84
C ASP A 1195 19.28 -32.45 15.62
N LYS A 1196 18.25 -33.06 15.01
CA LYS A 1196 17.47 -32.42 13.95
C LYS A 1196 16.56 -31.34 14.54
N CYS A 1197 16.91 -30.08 14.31
CA CYS A 1197 16.15 -28.92 14.78
C CYS A 1197 15.30 -28.27 13.68
N LYS A 1198 14.07 -27.86 14.02
CA LYS A 1198 13.31 -26.85 13.27
C LYS A 1198 13.32 -25.56 14.08
N VAL A 1199 13.81 -24.49 13.47
CA VAL A 1199 13.99 -23.18 14.12
C VAL A 1199 13.18 -22.09 13.44
N SER A 1200 12.60 -21.20 14.24
CA SER A 1200 12.04 -19.93 13.80
C SER A 1200 12.69 -18.80 14.58
N SER A 1201 13.15 -17.77 13.88
CA SER A 1201 13.63 -16.54 14.49
C SER A 1201 13.29 -15.36 13.58
N LYS A 1202 12.47 -14.44 14.09
CA LYS A 1202 12.00 -13.30 13.32
C LYS A 1202 13.09 -12.25 13.20
N GLY A 1203 13.56 -12.05 11.97
CA GLY A 1203 14.33 -10.87 11.58
C GLY A 1203 15.81 -11.11 11.36
N VAL A 1204 16.32 -12.33 11.52
CA VAL A 1204 17.65 -12.75 11.08
C VAL A 1204 17.55 -13.74 9.91
N GLN A 1205 18.59 -13.79 9.07
CA GLN A 1205 18.67 -14.71 7.94
C GLN A 1205 19.08 -16.10 8.43
N GLN A 1206 18.15 -17.06 8.44
CA GLN A 1206 18.36 -18.38 9.05
C GLN A 1206 19.62 -19.09 8.52
N LYS A 1207 19.80 -19.21 7.20
CA LYS A 1207 20.95 -19.89 6.59
C LYS A 1207 22.30 -19.32 7.04
N ARG A 1208 22.40 -17.99 7.15
CA ARG A 1208 23.64 -17.31 7.56
C ARG A 1208 23.90 -17.43 9.05
N ASN A 1209 22.84 -17.59 9.84
CA ASN A 1209 22.89 -17.60 11.29
C ASN A 1209 22.68 -19.01 11.86
N SER A 1210 22.90 -20.06 11.06
CA SER A 1210 22.69 -21.45 11.49
C SER A 1210 23.49 -21.80 12.75
N SER A 1211 24.69 -21.24 12.90
CA SER A 1211 25.56 -21.44 14.08
C SER A 1211 25.02 -20.84 15.39
N ILE A 1212 24.11 -19.86 15.31
CA ILE A 1212 23.48 -19.26 16.50
C ILE A 1212 22.03 -19.71 16.69
N LEU A 1213 21.47 -20.44 15.72
CA LEU A 1213 20.11 -20.94 15.72
C LEU A 1213 20.11 -22.45 16.02
N THR A 1214 20.66 -22.82 17.17
CA THR A 1214 20.72 -24.20 17.68
C THR A 1214 19.92 -24.34 18.97
N LYS A 1215 19.56 -25.57 19.36
CA LYS A 1215 18.88 -25.85 20.65
C LYS A 1215 19.59 -25.18 21.82
N GLU A 1216 20.92 -25.33 21.87
CA GLU A 1216 21.78 -24.85 22.96
C GLU A 1216 21.69 -23.33 23.07
N LYS A 1217 21.70 -22.62 21.94
CA LYS A 1217 21.58 -21.16 21.91
C LYS A 1217 20.19 -20.66 22.31
N TYR A 1218 19.12 -21.38 21.97
CA TYR A 1218 17.79 -21.05 22.47
C TYR A 1218 17.69 -21.26 23.99
N LEU A 1219 18.28 -22.35 24.51
CA LEU A 1219 18.29 -22.64 25.93
C LEU A 1219 19.15 -21.63 26.71
N GLU A 1220 20.34 -21.31 26.19
CA GLU A 1220 21.24 -20.28 26.72
C GLU A 1220 20.52 -18.92 26.81
N CYS A 1221 19.82 -18.51 25.75
CA CYS A 1221 19.03 -17.29 25.73
C CYS A 1221 17.99 -17.25 26.85
N LEU A 1222 17.24 -18.36 27.03
CA LEU A 1222 16.18 -18.46 28.05
C LEU A 1222 16.76 -18.49 29.47
N VAL A 1223 17.72 -19.38 29.74
CA VAL A 1223 18.26 -19.66 31.08
C VAL A 1223 19.19 -18.56 31.54
N ASN A 1224 20.12 -18.13 30.70
CA ASN A 1224 21.09 -17.08 31.05
C ASN A 1224 20.48 -15.68 30.94
N LYS A 1225 19.24 -15.56 30.44
CA LYS A 1225 18.52 -14.30 30.32
C LYS A 1225 19.29 -13.29 29.47
N GLN A 1226 19.89 -13.76 28.37
CA GLN A 1226 20.74 -12.96 27.48
C GLN A 1226 20.22 -12.94 26.04
N THR A 1227 20.55 -11.87 25.31
CA THR A 1227 20.24 -11.79 23.87
C THR A 1227 21.38 -12.35 23.04
N ILE A 1228 21.03 -12.99 21.91
CA ILE A 1228 22.02 -13.53 20.97
C ILE A 1228 21.91 -12.77 19.66
N VAL A 1229 23.05 -12.28 19.16
CA VAL A 1229 23.14 -11.43 17.97
C VAL A 1229 23.51 -12.26 16.74
N GLY A 1230 22.77 -12.08 15.66
CA GLY A 1230 23.07 -12.61 14.34
C GLY A 1230 23.51 -11.53 13.36
N LEU A 1231 23.98 -11.96 12.19
CA LEU A 1231 24.41 -11.13 11.07
C LEU A 1231 23.44 -11.29 9.90
N ASN A 1232 22.94 -10.17 9.37
CA ASN A 1232 22.21 -10.11 8.11
C ASN A 1232 23.07 -9.44 7.05
N LYS A 1233 23.04 -9.92 5.82
CA LYS A 1233 23.64 -9.21 4.68
C LYS A 1233 22.65 -9.12 3.52
N GLY A 1234 22.72 -8.06 2.72
CA GLY A 1234 21.87 -7.92 1.55
C GLY A 1234 22.06 -6.58 0.86
N PHE A 1235 21.12 -6.21 0.00
CA PHE A 1235 21.19 -4.97 -0.76
C PHE A 1235 20.30 -3.88 -0.17
N ARG A 1236 20.71 -2.62 -0.35
CA ARG A 1236 19.94 -1.44 0.01
C ARG A 1236 20.20 -0.32 -0.97
N PHE A 1237 19.12 0.26 -1.48
CA PHE A 1237 19.17 1.47 -2.28
C PHE A 1237 19.24 2.70 -1.35
N GLN A 1238 20.36 3.42 -1.38
CA GLN A 1238 20.58 4.64 -0.61
C GLN A 1238 21.36 5.67 -1.42
N ASN A 1239 20.96 6.94 -1.33
CA ASN A 1239 21.59 8.06 -2.04
C ASN A 1239 21.57 7.95 -3.57
N GLN A 1240 20.58 7.26 -4.13
CA GLN A 1240 20.48 6.91 -5.57
C GLN A 1240 21.54 5.89 -6.03
N GLU A 1241 22.07 5.11 -5.09
CA GLU A 1241 23.03 4.05 -5.36
C GLU A 1241 22.57 2.74 -4.72
N MET A 1242 22.80 1.63 -5.42
CA MET A 1242 22.62 0.29 -4.86
C MET A 1242 23.88 -0.13 -4.11
N LYS A 1243 23.74 -0.54 -2.85
CA LYS A 1243 24.86 -0.93 -1.97
C LYS A 1243 24.62 -2.27 -1.28
N THR A 1244 25.67 -3.03 -1.07
CA THR A 1244 25.67 -4.20 -0.17
C THR A 1244 25.86 -3.74 1.27
N TYR A 1245 25.03 -4.25 2.18
CA TYR A 1245 25.09 -3.97 3.61
C TYR A 1245 25.35 -5.23 4.44
N GLU A 1246 26.01 -5.04 5.57
CA GLU A 1246 26.12 -6.01 6.65
C GLU A 1246 25.52 -5.42 7.92
N GLN A 1247 24.60 -6.14 8.56
CA GLN A 1247 23.87 -5.69 9.73
C GLN A 1247 23.88 -6.70 10.87
N LYS A 1248 24.44 -6.34 12.03
CA LYS A 1248 24.27 -7.08 13.29
C LYS A 1248 22.87 -6.81 13.84
N LYS A 1249 22.15 -7.87 14.23
CA LYS A 1249 20.78 -7.79 14.74
C LYS A 1249 20.52 -8.89 15.75
N ILE A 1250 19.78 -8.58 16.81
CA ILE A 1250 19.34 -9.61 17.76
C ILE A 1250 18.54 -10.69 17.01
N GLY A 1251 19.06 -11.91 17.08
CA GLY A 1251 18.40 -13.12 16.59
C GLY A 1251 17.51 -13.74 17.65
N LEU A 1252 17.97 -13.82 18.91
CA LEU A 1252 17.22 -14.43 20.00
C LEU A 1252 17.11 -13.47 21.18
N SER A 1253 15.91 -13.39 21.76
CA SER A 1253 15.59 -12.52 22.89
C SER A 1253 14.72 -13.26 23.90
N PRO A 1254 15.05 -13.24 25.20
CA PRO A 1254 14.25 -13.89 26.25
C PRO A 1254 13.01 -13.08 26.64
N VAL A 1255 12.90 -11.84 26.16
CA VAL A 1255 11.77 -10.95 26.49
C VAL A 1255 10.52 -11.33 25.70
N TYR A 1256 9.44 -11.60 26.43
CA TYR A 1256 8.11 -11.81 25.88
C TYR A 1256 7.14 -10.77 26.44
N GLY A 1257 6.45 -10.04 25.55
CA GLY A 1257 5.62 -8.90 25.93
C GLY A 1257 4.14 -9.03 25.59
N LYS A 1258 3.63 -10.25 25.33
CA LYS A 1258 2.21 -10.50 24.97
C LYS A 1258 1.43 -11.31 26.02
N GLY A 1259 2.05 -11.58 27.15
CA GLY A 1259 1.50 -12.30 28.29
C GLY A 1259 2.27 -11.89 29.54
N VAL A 1260 1.81 -12.31 30.71
CA VAL A 1260 2.54 -12.13 31.96
C VAL A 1260 3.37 -13.37 32.20
N VAL A 1261 4.69 -13.22 32.10
CA VAL A 1261 5.64 -14.30 32.41
C VAL A 1261 5.75 -14.40 33.93
N MET A 1262 5.60 -15.61 34.47
CA MET A 1262 5.69 -15.87 35.90
C MET A 1262 7.16 -15.89 36.37
N ASP A 1263 7.37 -15.97 37.68
CA ASP A 1263 8.66 -15.82 38.35
C ASP A 1263 9.70 -16.90 38.00
N ASP A 1264 9.25 -18.11 37.67
CA ASP A 1264 10.09 -19.19 37.14
C ASP A 1264 10.63 -18.93 35.73
N GLY A 1265 10.03 -17.96 35.02
CA GLY A 1265 10.36 -17.69 33.65
C GLY A 1265 9.96 -18.81 32.68
N ILE A 1266 8.99 -19.66 32.99
CA ILE A 1266 8.52 -20.67 32.03
C ILE A 1266 7.01 -20.58 31.86
N HIS A 1267 6.26 -20.45 32.95
CA HIS A 1267 4.82 -20.31 32.94
C HIS A 1267 4.39 -18.91 32.48
N ILE A 1268 3.27 -18.85 31.75
CA ILE A 1268 2.68 -17.61 31.26
C ILE A 1268 1.20 -17.60 31.62
N ARG A 1269 0.71 -16.45 32.09
CA ARG A 1269 -0.72 -16.19 32.28
C ARG A 1269 -1.18 -15.03 31.40
N PRO A 1270 -2.49 -14.91 31.12
CA PRO A 1270 -3.00 -13.82 30.30
C PRO A 1270 -2.86 -12.46 30.97
N ILE A 1271 -2.83 -11.41 30.14
CA ILE A 1271 -2.94 -10.02 30.58
C ILE A 1271 -4.42 -9.73 30.86
N ILE A 1272 -4.70 -9.11 32.01
CA ILE A 1272 -6.04 -8.64 32.37
C ILE A 1272 -6.02 -7.12 32.28
N PHE A 1273 -6.76 -6.57 31.32
CA PHE A 1273 -6.86 -5.12 31.14
C PHE A 1273 -8.02 -4.57 31.95
N GLU A 1274 -7.76 -3.61 32.84
CA GLU A 1274 -8.82 -2.82 33.51
C GLU A 1274 -9.66 -1.98 32.53
#